data_AF-A0A921G8U8-F1
#
_entry.id   AF-A0A921G8U8-F1
#
_cell.length_a   1.000
_cell.length_b   1.000
_cell.length_c   1.000
_cell.angle_alpha   90.00
_cell.angle_beta   90.00
_cell.angle_gamma   90.00
#
_symmetry.space_group_name_H-M   'P 1'
#
loop_
_entity.id
_entity.type
_entity.pdbx_description
1 polymer ?
#
loop_
_entity_poly.entity_id
_entity_poly.type
_entity_poly.pdbx_seq_one_letter_code
_entity_poly.pdbx_strand_id
1 'polypeptide(L)'
;MGKKLKKVLTIVVTFAMVFSSLIILNPVNAEGEEQTYAVFPTPHEVVYGDGDFVISDDVNVVYGKGIDSYTKDHTVDVLGLLNKTCTVGEAVSVDKTNVIVGIYNSDDYVDKYFKENNLIDSEELFDKYDSYILSINDGTIAVLGKDTDAAFHGITSLKHIFTQVKDSTILNLKMNDYADVKARGFIEGYYGNPWSNEDRADLMTFGGDYKLNQYIYAPKDDPKHNSHWRELYTDEELEGISMAAEAGNRSKCYYVYALHPFMSDAFRFNSDEVYNEDLNIVKTKFEQLMDAGIRQFAILADDASMPYGGDASYIRLMTDLTNWLIEKQATVEGLRTDMVFCPANYYGNGTGVTGLRGMPESVKIIQTGGQVFGSTNSTFLNNFYNSMSRSPYMWINWPCSDQTKDGLIMGGATRFLIPGADPEKIAGIVLNPMQQSEPSKHGILANADYAWNIWESESDYEKVWHDSFNYMDHGTIYDTEASIALRELGKHMINSNTGIPESVELAPKLNDFMTDLRAGNDIIAKADDLIDEFTLLQNCANTYTNNPGNERTRDQIIYWLDCWKDTTESVINYLNAAKALQNNEETSVIWDYFSKGQAAYDASREHGFHYVDHIEYARVGRQHIYSFMQNLDTNLYNKVIELINPGQQNVTFITNRLDGATGKISNVLDNDASTEIIYKVPNSIEAGTYVGLEYSQPIDINSVTFRLGQSGNYNDTFQRAKVQYTTDGVEWIDVNGEEYNLPQEINITGLDLKGVKAIRAIATADRTNTWLGVRDIVVNDEGSGNTGTKYSASVIKTDTYEVYQNYSESRLIDESDDTFVWYNKNSKVGDFVGLDLGEVKPLGLVRFVMGASGNDYWAGYDLEYSTDGQKYTVYGSYSQNVEKKTVEADLTGINARYVRVRNTKEKNVWLKMSDFRVNKPKDTFVDTNNDSLKNIATVIDAEKALIVSPADAITLNSDEYIGLTLLGIKELADIDLQLENGEALTLQVSKNKIDWVDVDPESTDLPNGRYVRLINKTDAPVTFKINNFLVTVNAGDASFEASAPEADGYVPQNMFDGNLATSYKPDTTEAGYITYTLSEKLDVTKMNIIQKDNISNARVLVLVDGENGREWVQVGTLDKSLNEIYLPFWENIYELKFEWDANSAPTITEVIKLNDANLLPDRSVLQEYINGLNIDEDEYTSESYQVFAEKLAAANEVLANNNSNQKAIDNALADLQTAVENLVPSVEADKIALKIAIDLANAITDEDLANVVPAVVDEFKAARDEANAIYGDRGATQEE
;
A
#
# COMPACT_ATOMS: atom_id res chain seq x y z
N MET A 1 -42.19 -4.84 18.95
CA MET A 1 -41.11 -4.70 19.95
C MET A 1 -40.06 -5.78 19.70
N GLY A 2 -39.38 -5.68 18.55
CA GLY A 2 -38.50 -6.71 17.98
C GLY A 2 -37.87 -6.15 16.72
N LYS A 3 -36.65 -6.60 16.38
CA LYS A 3 -35.68 -6.05 15.40
C LYS A 3 -34.66 -5.03 15.93
N LYS A 4 -35.03 -3.98 16.67
CA LYS A 4 -34.01 -3.04 17.24
C LYS A 4 -33.17 -3.64 18.38
N LEU A 5 -33.76 -4.50 19.22
CA LEU A 5 -33.03 -5.15 20.32
C LEU A 5 -32.08 -6.26 19.85
N LYS A 6 -32.36 -6.90 18.70
CA LYS A 6 -31.48 -7.93 18.12
C LYS A 6 -30.22 -7.33 17.49
N LYS A 7 -30.29 -6.17 16.81
CA LYS A 7 -29.09 -5.50 16.29
C LYS A 7 -28.16 -4.99 17.38
N VAL A 8 -28.69 -4.51 18.51
CA VAL A 8 -27.87 -4.07 19.65
C VAL A 8 -27.29 -5.26 20.42
N LEU A 9 -28.03 -6.37 20.56
CA LEU A 9 -27.48 -7.57 21.21
C LEU A 9 -26.43 -8.28 20.35
N THR A 10 -26.57 -8.31 19.02
CA THR A 10 -25.55 -8.89 18.13
C THR A 10 -24.28 -8.03 18.12
N ILE A 11 -24.39 -6.70 18.14
CA ILE A 11 -23.20 -5.81 18.26
C ILE A 11 -22.49 -6.00 19.61
N VAL A 12 -23.23 -6.13 20.72
CA VAL A 12 -22.64 -6.34 22.06
C VAL A 12 -22.07 -7.77 22.24
N VAL A 13 -22.67 -8.78 21.61
CA VAL A 13 -22.23 -10.19 21.71
C VAL A 13 -21.07 -10.49 20.76
N THR A 14 -20.98 -9.83 19.60
CA THR A 14 -19.78 -9.89 18.74
C THR A 14 -18.61 -9.13 19.36
N PHE A 15 -18.85 -8.00 20.05
CA PHE A 15 -17.82 -7.35 20.88
C PHE A 15 -17.36 -8.25 22.04
N ALA A 16 -18.24 -9.00 22.71
CA ALA A 16 -17.82 -9.88 23.80
C ALA A 16 -17.08 -11.16 23.34
N MET A 17 -17.32 -11.66 22.11
CA MET A 17 -16.69 -12.89 21.61
C MET A 17 -15.29 -12.66 21.00
N VAL A 18 -15.04 -11.53 20.33
CA VAL A 18 -13.69 -11.18 19.83
C VAL A 18 -12.70 -10.94 20.98
N PHE A 19 -13.19 -10.51 22.15
CA PHE A 19 -12.36 -10.38 23.35
C PHE A 19 -12.10 -11.70 24.08
N SER A 20 -12.80 -12.80 23.75
CA SER A 20 -12.63 -14.10 24.42
C SER A 20 -11.59 -15.02 23.77
N SER A 21 -11.13 -14.69 22.56
CA SER A 21 -10.08 -15.42 21.80
C SER A 21 -8.68 -14.79 21.94
N LEU A 22 -8.59 -13.54 22.39
CA LEU A 22 -7.45 -13.16 23.20
C LEU A 22 -7.42 -14.17 24.34
N ILE A 23 -6.27 -14.77 24.61
CA ILE A 23 -6.00 -15.21 25.97
C ILE A 23 -6.16 -13.93 26.78
N ILE A 24 -7.38 -13.67 27.26
CA ILE A 24 -7.58 -13.00 28.51
C ILE A 24 -6.75 -13.89 29.41
N LEU A 25 -5.50 -13.47 29.65
CA LEU A 25 -4.95 -13.58 30.97
C LEU A 25 -6.05 -12.94 31.80
N ASN A 26 -7.02 -13.77 32.20
CA ASN A 26 -7.84 -13.47 33.35
C ASN A 26 -6.80 -12.95 34.33
N PRO A 27 -6.95 -11.75 34.91
CA PRO A 27 -6.15 -11.46 36.08
C PRO A 27 -6.38 -12.69 36.95
N VAL A 28 -5.31 -13.48 37.10
CA VAL A 28 -5.34 -14.60 38.00
C VAL A 28 -5.38 -13.87 39.33
N ASN A 29 -6.58 -13.46 39.75
CA ASN A 29 -6.91 -13.39 41.15
C ASN A 29 -6.91 -14.84 41.60
N ALA A 30 -5.71 -15.43 41.64
CA ALA A 30 -5.40 -16.42 42.62
C ALA A 30 -5.68 -15.71 43.94
N GLU A 31 -6.81 -16.03 44.55
CA GLU A 31 -7.02 -15.78 45.97
C GLU A 31 -5.83 -16.41 46.70
N GLY A 32 -4.81 -15.59 47.00
CA GLY A 32 -3.55 -16.04 47.58
C GLY A 32 -2.26 -15.33 47.13
N GLU A 33 -2.25 -14.44 46.13
CA GLU A 33 -1.04 -13.64 45.84
C GLU A 33 -0.88 -12.48 46.85
N GLU A 34 0.33 -12.35 47.42
CA GLU A 34 0.71 -11.21 48.26
C GLU A 34 0.59 -9.91 47.45
N GLN A 35 -0.19 -8.96 47.96
CA GLN A 35 -0.40 -7.67 47.29
C GLN A 35 0.92 -6.88 47.24
N THR A 36 1.41 -6.58 46.03
CA THR A 36 2.62 -5.76 45.80
C THR A 36 2.30 -4.57 44.90
N TYR A 37 3.20 -3.59 44.83
CA TYR A 37 3.08 -2.37 44.03
C TYR A 37 4.06 -2.41 42.85
N ALA A 38 3.60 -2.06 41.66
CA ALA A 38 4.48 -1.79 40.53
C ALA A 38 5.10 -0.40 40.67
N VAL A 39 6.43 -0.29 40.61
CA VAL A 39 7.14 0.99 40.70
C VAL A 39 8.12 1.05 39.53
N PHE A 40 8.06 2.13 38.76
CA PHE A 40 9.00 2.42 37.67
C PHE A 40 9.84 3.67 37.99
N PRO A 41 11.14 3.66 37.71
CA PRO A 41 11.97 2.49 37.43
C PRO A 41 11.92 1.40 38.51
N THR A 42 12.16 0.17 38.10
CA THR A 42 12.18 -1.03 38.97
C THR A 42 13.20 -0.83 40.08
N PRO A 43 12.78 -0.77 41.37
CA PRO A 43 13.70 -0.51 42.48
C PRO A 43 14.70 -1.65 42.67
N HIS A 44 15.90 -1.33 43.16
CA HIS A 44 16.92 -2.34 43.46
C HIS A 44 16.52 -3.29 44.60
N GLU A 45 15.85 -2.76 45.62
CA GLU A 45 15.37 -3.54 46.77
C GLU A 45 14.05 -2.98 47.29
N VAL A 46 13.05 -3.87 47.42
CA VAL A 46 11.79 -3.60 48.14
C VAL A 46 11.49 -4.78 49.05
N VAL A 47 11.25 -4.49 50.33
CA VAL A 47 10.86 -5.47 51.33
C VAL A 47 9.51 -5.07 51.92
N TYR A 48 8.51 -5.92 51.77
CA TYR A 48 7.19 -5.72 52.38
C TYR A 48 7.21 -6.15 53.84
N GLY A 49 6.63 -5.34 54.71
CA GLY A 49 6.42 -5.65 56.12
C GLY A 49 5.04 -6.25 56.38
N ASP A 50 4.82 -6.72 57.60
CA ASP A 50 3.50 -7.17 58.03
C ASP A 50 2.55 -5.97 58.21
N GLY A 51 1.34 -6.06 57.64
CA GLY A 51 0.25 -5.12 57.89
C GLY A 51 0.15 -3.94 56.92
N ASP A 52 -0.88 -3.13 57.17
CA ASP A 52 -1.24 -1.94 56.41
C ASP A 52 -1.80 -0.87 57.36
N PHE A 53 -1.93 0.36 56.87
CA PHE A 53 -2.67 1.40 57.60
C PHE A 53 -3.41 2.35 56.66
N VAL A 54 -4.46 2.98 57.18
CA VAL A 54 -5.23 4.01 56.47
C VAL A 54 -4.57 5.37 56.65
N ILE A 55 -4.31 6.07 55.54
CA ILE A 55 -3.74 7.42 55.52
C ILE A 55 -4.79 8.44 55.99
N SER A 56 -4.47 9.21 57.03
CA SER A 56 -5.35 10.25 57.58
C SER A 56 -5.64 11.36 56.56
N ASP A 57 -6.85 11.95 56.63
CA ASP A 57 -7.27 13.00 55.68
C ASP A 57 -6.40 14.26 55.72
N ASP A 58 -5.90 14.61 56.92
CA ASP A 58 -4.89 15.66 57.11
C ASP A 58 -3.57 15.00 57.58
N VAL A 59 -2.55 15.11 56.74
CA VAL A 59 -1.22 14.51 56.93
C VAL A 59 -0.27 15.53 57.55
N ASN A 60 0.49 15.12 58.57
CA ASN A 60 1.57 15.94 59.12
C ASN A 60 2.83 15.75 58.26
N VAL A 61 3.35 16.83 57.68
CA VAL A 61 4.56 16.78 56.84
C VAL A 61 5.73 17.44 57.54
N VAL A 62 6.88 16.78 57.61
CA VAL A 62 8.10 17.33 58.21
C VAL A 62 9.23 17.31 57.19
N TYR A 63 9.81 18.48 56.91
CA TYR A 63 10.92 18.62 55.97
C TYR A 63 12.25 18.87 56.68
N GLY A 64 13.29 18.20 56.19
CA GLY A 64 14.67 18.56 56.47
C GLY A 64 15.04 19.93 55.90
N LYS A 65 16.07 20.56 56.45
CA LYS A 65 16.46 21.95 56.11
C LYS A 65 16.93 22.09 54.66
N GLY A 66 17.54 21.06 54.10
CA GLY A 66 18.10 21.07 52.74
C GLY A 66 17.13 20.67 51.64
N ILE A 67 15.88 20.32 51.97
CA ILE A 67 14.86 19.99 50.96
C ILE A 67 14.43 21.28 50.26
N ASP A 68 14.52 21.30 48.93
CA ASP A 68 14.16 22.46 48.11
C ASP A 68 12.64 22.62 47.93
N SER A 69 12.22 23.66 47.19
CA SER A 69 10.80 23.92 46.92
C SER A 69 10.17 22.87 46.02
N TYR A 70 10.88 22.38 45.00
CA TYR A 70 10.33 21.43 44.03
C TYR A 70 9.99 20.08 44.68
N THR A 71 10.85 19.58 45.58
CA THR A 71 10.58 18.34 46.35
C THR A 71 9.42 18.51 47.32
N LYS A 72 9.24 19.72 47.90
CA LYS A 72 8.08 20.03 48.75
C LYS A 72 6.79 20.07 47.94
N ASP A 73 6.80 20.74 46.80
CA ASP A 73 5.65 20.83 45.91
C ASP A 73 5.28 19.43 45.38
N HIS A 74 6.26 18.61 45.01
CA HIS A 74 6.03 17.24 44.59
C HIS A 74 5.42 16.37 45.69
N THR A 75 5.85 16.56 46.96
CA THR A 75 5.24 15.86 48.10
C THR A 75 3.75 16.23 48.26
N VAL A 76 3.40 17.51 48.04
CA VAL A 76 2.01 17.97 48.05
C VAL A 76 1.22 17.38 46.87
N ASP A 77 1.81 17.38 45.66
CA ASP A 77 1.20 16.81 44.46
C ASP A 77 0.88 15.30 44.66
N VAL A 78 1.81 14.54 45.25
CA VAL A 78 1.61 13.11 45.55
C VAL A 78 0.50 12.88 46.58
N LEU A 79 0.46 13.66 47.66
CA LEU A 79 -0.65 13.59 48.63
C LEU A 79 -2.00 13.92 47.99
N GLY A 80 -2.00 14.84 47.02
CA GLY A 80 -3.18 15.22 46.23
C GLY A 80 -3.80 14.07 45.45
N LEU A 81 -3.02 13.07 45.01
CA LEU A 81 -3.53 11.88 44.28
C LEU A 81 -4.58 11.10 45.09
N LEU A 82 -4.47 11.10 46.42
CA LEU A 82 -5.42 10.47 47.33
C LEU A 82 -6.38 11.49 48.00
N ASN A 83 -6.46 12.72 47.47
CA ASN A 83 -7.23 13.84 48.01
C ASN A 83 -6.89 14.16 49.48
N LYS A 84 -5.63 14.00 49.88
CA LYS A 84 -5.17 14.28 51.25
C LYS A 84 -4.69 15.72 51.36
N THR A 85 -5.07 16.39 52.45
CA THR A 85 -4.51 17.69 52.80
C THR A 85 -3.27 17.51 53.67
N CYS A 86 -2.40 18.52 53.72
CA CYS A 86 -1.22 18.45 54.57
C CYS A 86 -1.03 19.71 55.42
N THR A 87 -0.46 19.51 56.61
CA THR A 87 0.03 20.56 57.49
C THR A 87 1.52 20.36 57.73
N VAL A 88 2.34 21.39 57.51
CA VAL A 88 3.78 21.32 57.80
C VAL A 88 4.02 21.47 59.30
N GLY A 89 4.64 20.46 59.91
CA GLY A 89 5.02 20.42 61.33
C GLY A 89 6.53 20.45 61.54
N GLU A 90 6.95 20.66 62.80
CA GLU A 90 8.37 20.64 63.19
C GLU A 90 8.84 19.24 63.64
N ALA A 91 7.91 18.31 63.91
CA ALA A 91 8.17 16.95 64.37
C ALA A 91 6.98 16.03 64.02
N VAL A 92 7.15 14.71 64.20
CA VAL A 92 6.06 13.74 63.99
C VAL A 92 4.88 13.97 64.95
N SER A 93 3.67 13.76 64.46
CA SER A 93 2.39 13.85 65.18
C SER A 93 1.89 12.45 65.52
N VAL A 94 1.37 12.26 66.74
CA VAL A 94 0.76 11.00 67.17
C VAL A 94 -0.69 10.83 66.70
N ASP A 95 -1.34 11.93 66.31
CA ASP A 95 -2.77 11.95 65.96
C ASP A 95 -3.02 11.90 64.43
N LYS A 96 -1.96 11.87 63.62
CA LYS A 96 -2.03 11.95 62.15
C LYS A 96 -1.03 11.00 61.51
N THR A 97 -1.28 10.61 60.26
CA THR A 97 -0.24 10.03 59.41
C THR A 97 0.87 11.06 59.20
N ASN A 98 2.12 10.61 59.23
CA ASN A 98 3.30 11.45 59.04
C ASN A 98 3.94 11.17 57.68
N VAL A 99 4.29 12.23 56.95
CA VAL A 99 5.23 12.16 55.82
C VAL A 99 6.47 12.97 56.19
N ILE A 100 7.62 12.33 56.32
CA ILE A 100 8.87 13.02 56.68
C ILE A 100 9.89 12.85 55.56
N VAL A 101 10.52 13.95 55.15
CA VAL A 101 11.42 13.98 53.98
C VAL A 101 12.69 14.72 54.35
N GLY A 102 13.85 14.07 54.20
CA GLY A 102 15.13 14.61 54.65
C GLY A 102 16.32 14.22 53.79
N ILE A 103 17.48 14.76 54.16
CA ILE A 103 18.76 14.51 53.50
C ILE A 103 19.71 13.83 54.49
N TYR A 104 20.36 12.76 54.04
CA TYR A 104 21.36 12.01 54.81
C TYR A 104 22.51 12.91 55.25
N ASN A 105 22.95 12.77 56.51
CA ASN A 105 24.04 13.57 57.10
C ASN A 105 23.81 15.09 57.13
N SER A 106 22.54 15.52 57.09
CA SER A 106 22.18 16.92 57.31
C SER A 106 22.16 17.33 58.79
N ASP A 107 22.22 16.35 59.73
CA ASP A 107 22.12 16.52 61.18
C ASP A 107 20.82 17.24 61.63
N ASP A 108 19.82 17.32 60.76
CA ASP A 108 18.51 17.88 61.08
C ASP A 108 17.58 16.86 61.73
N TYR A 109 16.30 17.23 61.91
CA TYR A 109 15.33 16.37 62.58
C TYR A 109 15.10 15.05 61.84
N VAL A 110 15.00 15.07 60.51
CA VAL A 110 14.66 13.87 59.72
C VAL A 110 15.85 12.92 59.65
N ASP A 111 17.07 13.44 59.46
CA ASP A 111 18.29 12.61 59.50
C ASP A 111 18.45 11.91 60.87
N LYS A 112 18.20 12.63 61.96
CA LYS A 112 18.19 12.04 63.32
C LYS A 112 17.08 11.02 63.51
N TYR A 113 15.88 11.27 62.98
CA TYR A 113 14.78 10.32 63.04
C TYR A 113 15.17 8.98 62.40
N PHE A 114 15.80 8.99 61.22
CA PHE A 114 16.26 7.76 60.57
C PHE A 114 17.33 7.02 61.39
N LYS A 115 18.29 7.75 61.99
CA LYS A 115 19.34 7.18 62.85
C LYS A 115 18.77 6.61 64.16
N GLU A 116 17.85 7.32 64.82
CA GLU A 116 17.27 6.93 66.11
C GLU A 116 16.27 5.75 65.98
N ASN A 117 15.60 5.63 64.83
CA ASN A 117 14.65 4.54 64.55
C ASN A 117 15.29 3.35 63.79
N ASN A 118 16.62 3.33 63.60
CA ASN A 118 17.36 2.28 62.88
C ASN A 118 16.80 2.01 61.47
N LEU A 119 16.45 3.07 60.74
CA LEU A 119 15.92 2.94 59.38
C LEU A 119 17.01 2.88 58.30
N ILE A 120 18.28 3.10 58.65
CA ILE A 120 19.43 2.96 57.74
C ILE A 120 20.03 1.56 57.93
N ASP A 121 19.88 0.70 56.93
CA ASP A 121 20.45 -0.67 56.97
C ASP A 121 21.96 -0.67 56.72
N SER A 122 22.41 0.17 55.79
CA SER A 122 23.81 0.38 55.44
C SER A 122 24.05 1.83 55.01
N GLU A 123 25.08 2.47 55.55
CA GLU A 123 25.49 3.80 55.10
C GLU A 123 26.13 3.77 53.70
N GLU A 124 26.63 2.61 53.25
CA GLU A 124 27.22 2.43 51.90
C GLU A 124 26.21 2.65 50.77
N LEU A 125 24.90 2.56 51.06
CA LEU A 125 23.84 2.94 50.11
C LEU A 125 24.03 4.38 49.62
N PHE A 126 24.43 5.29 50.51
CA PHE A 126 24.59 6.71 50.17
C PHE A 126 25.86 7.01 49.37
N ASP A 127 26.71 6.02 49.11
CA ASP A 127 27.81 6.13 48.12
C ASP A 127 27.32 5.97 46.68
N LYS A 128 26.17 5.31 46.47
CA LYS A 128 25.53 5.12 45.15
C LYS A 128 24.95 6.42 44.58
N TYR A 129 24.63 6.42 43.28
CA TYR A 129 24.03 7.59 42.63
C TYR A 129 22.56 7.71 43.04
N ASP A 130 22.13 8.96 43.29
CA ASP A 130 20.72 9.33 43.50
C ASP A 130 19.98 8.45 44.53
N SER A 131 20.71 7.97 45.54
CA SER A 131 20.21 6.94 46.46
C SER A 131 19.32 7.48 47.57
N TYR A 132 18.31 6.70 47.93
CA TYR A 132 17.34 7.04 48.97
C TYR A 132 16.81 5.81 49.69
N ILE A 133 16.23 6.06 50.86
CA ILE A 133 15.43 5.09 51.60
C ILE A 133 13.99 5.61 51.65
N LEU A 134 13.02 4.78 51.27
CA LEU A 134 11.59 5.00 51.51
C LEU A 134 11.10 3.93 52.50
N SER A 135 10.58 4.35 53.64
CA SER A 135 10.00 3.46 54.66
C SER A 135 8.55 3.86 54.93
N ILE A 136 7.65 2.89 54.81
CA ILE A 136 6.24 3.01 55.12
C ILE A 136 5.97 2.03 56.26
N ASN A 137 5.70 2.54 57.45
CA ASN A 137 5.49 1.72 58.62
C ASN A 137 4.55 2.39 59.62
N ASP A 138 3.43 1.74 59.93
CA ASP A 138 2.52 2.05 61.05
C ASP A 138 2.21 3.55 61.23
N GLY A 139 1.65 4.18 60.19
CA GLY A 139 1.25 5.59 60.23
C GLY A 139 2.36 6.59 59.91
N THR A 140 3.57 6.14 59.55
CA THR A 140 4.67 7.01 59.10
C THR A 140 5.18 6.58 57.73
N ILE A 141 5.31 7.56 56.83
CA ILE A 141 5.98 7.48 55.53
C ILE A 141 7.23 8.34 55.65
N ALA A 142 8.40 7.75 55.55
CA ALA A 142 9.69 8.40 55.76
C ALA A 142 10.58 8.26 54.52
N VAL A 143 11.11 9.37 54.02
CA VAL A 143 12.05 9.42 52.89
C VAL A 143 13.35 10.10 53.32
N LEU A 144 14.48 9.43 53.09
CA LEU A 144 15.82 9.98 53.29
C LEU A 144 16.62 9.84 52.01
N GLY A 145 16.89 10.95 51.33
CA GLY A 145 17.74 10.98 50.12
C GLY A 145 19.19 11.32 50.45
N LYS A 146 20.12 10.94 49.56
CA LYS A 146 21.50 11.42 49.55
C LYS A 146 21.60 12.94 49.45
N ASP A 147 20.71 13.53 48.67
CA ASP A 147 20.50 14.96 48.47
C ASP A 147 19.00 15.23 48.18
N THR A 148 18.65 16.48 47.85
CA THR A 148 17.25 16.85 47.60
C THR A 148 16.67 16.21 46.33
N ASP A 149 17.49 15.86 45.35
CA ASP A 149 17.04 15.20 44.11
C ASP A 149 16.78 13.71 44.38
N ALA A 150 17.66 13.05 45.13
CA ALA A 150 17.42 11.69 45.60
C ALA A 150 16.16 11.60 46.49
N ALA A 151 15.93 12.60 47.34
CA ALA A 151 14.70 12.68 48.12
C ALA A 151 13.45 12.88 47.24
N PHE A 152 13.57 13.67 46.16
CA PHE A 152 12.51 13.79 45.14
C PHE A 152 12.18 12.42 44.54
N HIS A 153 13.19 11.64 44.13
CA HIS A 153 12.99 10.30 43.58
C HIS A 153 12.31 9.33 44.56
N GLY A 154 12.59 9.44 45.86
CA GLY A 154 11.87 8.67 46.89
C GLY A 154 10.39 9.02 46.98
N ILE A 155 10.05 10.31 46.81
CA ILE A 155 8.66 10.77 46.69
C ILE A 155 8.04 10.35 45.35
N THR A 156 8.82 10.27 44.27
CA THR A 156 8.36 9.72 42.99
C THR A 156 8.01 8.23 43.09
N SER A 157 8.80 7.43 43.84
CA SER A 157 8.40 6.04 44.13
C SER A 157 7.10 5.97 44.94
N LEU A 158 6.89 6.90 45.88
CA LEU A 158 5.64 7.03 46.61
C LEU A 158 4.47 7.41 45.68
N LYS A 159 4.71 8.26 44.66
CA LYS A 159 3.72 8.59 43.60
C LYS A 159 3.17 7.32 42.96
N HIS A 160 4.05 6.44 42.49
CA HIS A 160 3.67 5.18 41.85
C HIS A 160 2.85 4.28 42.78
N ILE A 161 3.27 4.18 44.05
CA ILE A 161 2.52 3.46 45.08
C ILE A 161 1.12 4.07 45.28
N PHE A 162 1.02 5.39 45.41
CA PHE A 162 -0.24 6.09 45.65
C PHE A 162 -1.25 5.92 44.52
N THR A 163 -0.81 5.78 43.27
CA THR A 163 -1.73 5.49 42.15
C THR A 163 -2.38 4.10 42.24
N GLN A 164 -1.87 3.22 43.10
CA GLN A 164 -2.35 1.85 43.30
C GLN A 164 -3.03 1.64 44.66
N VAL A 165 -3.01 2.65 45.54
CA VAL A 165 -3.65 2.59 46.86
C VAL A 165 -5.18 2.60 46.72
N LYS A 166 -5.83 1.63 47.36
CA LYS A 166 -7.30 1.53 47.43
C LYS A 166 -7.77 1.92 48.82
N ASP A 167 -8.89 2.64 48.91
CA ASP A 167 -9.52 3.07 50.17
C ASP A 167 -8.60 3.85 51.13
N SER A 168 -7.56 4.51 50.60
CA SER A 168 -6.49 5.16 51.38
C SER A 168 -5.65 4.20 52.26
N THR A 169 -5.72 2.89 52.03
CA THR A 169 -4.94 1.89 52.77
C THR A 169 -3.62 1.58 52.06
N ILE A 170 -2.50 1.78 52.75
CA ILE A 170 -1.16 1.57 52.22
C ILE A 170 -0.44 0.45 52.96
N LEU A 171 0.27 -0.39 52.21
CA LEU A 171 1.04 -1.52 52.76
C LEU A 171 2.32 -1.04 53.45
N ASN A 172 2.68 -1.68 54.55
CA ASN A 172 3.98 -1.50 55.18
C ASN A 172 5.08 -2.03 54.24
N LEU A 173 6.10 -1.23 53.96
CA LEU A 173 7.26 -1.63 53.15
C LEU A 173 8.49 -0.77 53.44
N LYS A 174 9.65 -1.26 53.03
CA LYS A 174 10.89 -0.51 52.99
C LYS A 174 11.58 -0.71 51.63
N MET A 175 12.08 0.37 51.08
CA MET A 175 12.79 0.41 49.81
C MET A 175 14.15 1.08 50.03
N ASN A 176 15.22 0.36 49.66
CA ASN A 176 16.58 0.89 49.60
C ASN A 176 16.96 0.95 48.12
N ASP A 177 16.96 2.15 47.54
CA ASP A 177 17.04 2.29 46.08
C ASP A 177 18.04 3.36 45.67
N TYR A 178 18.54 3.25 44.45
CA TYR A 178 19.60 4.07 43.88
C TYR A 178 19.60 3.93 42.36
N ALA A 179 20.40 4.73 41.65
CA ALA A 179 20.61 4.58 40.21
C ALA A 179 21.95 3.89 39.92
N ASP A 180 21.94 2.94 38.98
CA ASP A 180 23.14 2.33 38.40
C ASP A 180 23.93 3.33 37.54
N VAL A 181 23.22 4.12 36.72
CA VAL A 181 23.82 5.12 35.83
C VAL A 181 23.55 6.54 36.34
N LYS A 182 24.60 7.35 36.47
CA LYS A 182 24.53 8.72 37.02
C LYS A 182 23.66 9.67 36.19
N ALA A 183 23.77 9.63 34.86
CA ALA A 183 23.08 10.54 33.95
C ALA A 183 22.12 9.78 33.04
N ARG A 184 20.84 10.15 33.03
CA ARG A 184 19.77 9.36 32.43
C ARG A 184 18.77 10.29 31.76
N GLY A 185 18.45 10.07 30.50
CA GLY A 185 17.60 11.02 29.81
C GLY A 185 17.28 10.73 28.36
N PHE A 186 17.01 11.82 27.64
CA PHE A 186 16.81 11.84 26.21
C PHE A 186 17.43 13.10 25.59
N ILE A 187 17.75 13.03 24.30
CA ILE A 187 18.37 14.10 23.52
C ILE A 187 17.51 14.35 22.28
N GLU A 188 17.09 15.59 22.05
CA GLU A 188 16.44 15.99 20.80
C GLU A 188 17.54 16.22 19.75
N GLY A 189 18.06 15.14 19.16
CA GLY A 189 19.23 15.17 18.28
C GLY A 189 19.01 14.54 16.90
N TYR A 190 17.77 14.21 16.56
CA TYR A 190 17.37 13.63 15.27
C TYR A 190 17.31 14.70 14.16
N TYR A 191 17.29 14.23 12.92
CA TYR A 191 16.98 15.07 11.76
C TYR A 191 15.48 15.00 11.46
N GLY A 192 14.73 16.07 11.79
CA GLY A 192 13.27 16.11 11.68
C GLY A 192 12.71 17.41 12.25
N ASN A 193 11.39 17.60 12.19
CA ASN A 193 10.78 18.81 12.75
C ASN A 193 11.10 18.90 14.26
N PRO A 194 11.60 20.04 14.76
CA PRO A 194 11.89 20.19 16.18
C PRO A 194 10.60 20.11 17.00
N TRP A 195 10.71 19.58 18.23
CA TRP A 195 9.58 19.57 19.16
C TRP A 195 9.14 20.99 19.53
N SER A 196 7.85 21.15 19.82
CA SER A 196 7.37 22.39 20.42
C SER A 196 7.90 22.53 21.86
N ASN A 197 7.89 23.75 22.42
CA ASN A 197 8.27 23.91 23.82
C ASN A 197 7.29 23.22 24.79
N GLU A 198 6.03 23.05 24.39
CA GLU A 198 5.01 22.30 25.15
C GLU A 198 5.32 20.79 25.15
N ASP A 199 5.77 20.24 24.02
CA ASP A 199 6.26 18.86 23.93
C ASP A 199 7.50 18.65 24.80
N ARG A 200 8.45 19.59 24.79
CA ARG A 200 9.65 19.51 25.63
C ARG A 200 9.30 19.53 27.12
N ALA A 201 8.43 20.45 27.55
CA ALA A 201 7.98 20.56 28.93
C ALA A 201 7.26 19.28 29.40
N ASP A 202 6.42 18.71 28.54
CA ASP A 202 5.71 17.47 28.81
C ASP A 202 6.65 16.27 28.94
N LEU A 203 7.59 16.09 28.01
CA LEU A 203 8.57 15.01 28.07
C LEU A 203 9.50 15.11 29.28
N MET A 204 9.89 16.30 29.71
CA MET A 204 10.67 16.48 30.95
C MET A 204 9.83 16.17 32.19
N THR A 205 8.54 16.52 32.20
CA THR A 205 7.63 16.17 33.29
C THR A 205 7.46 14.66 33.37
N PHE A 206 7.18 14.01 32.23
CA PHE A 206 7.14 12.56 32.08
C PHE A 206 8.44 11.91 32.55
N GLY A 207 9.60 12.39 32.07
CA GLY A 207 10.90 11.85 32.48
C GLY A 207 11.15 11.93 34.00
N GLY A 208 10.72 13.03 34.63
CA GLY A 208 10.82 13.20 36.08
C GLY A 208 9.99 12.21 36.88
N ASP A 209 8.81 11.83 36.37
CA ASP A 209 7.97 10.78 36.94
C ASP A 209 8.61 9.39 36.93
N TYR A 210 9.69 9.22 36.16
CA TYR A 210 10.47 7.99 36.07
C TYR A 210 11.96 8.22 36.37
N LYS A 211 12.27 9.23 37.20
CA LYS A 211 13.63 9.48 37.74
C LYS A 211 14.72 9.73 36.68
N LEU A 212 14.34 10.15 35.46
CA LEU A 212 15.27 10.72 34.51
C LEU A 212 15.73 12.10 35.01
N ASN A 213 16.99 12.44 34.73
CA ASN A 213 17.59 13.68 35.22
C ASN A 213 18.10 14.60 34.12
N GLN A 214 17.98 14.23 32.84
CA GLN A 214 18.45 15.06 31.73
C GLN A 214 17.52 15.03 30.51
N TYR A 215 17.27 16.21 29.97
CA TYR A 215 16.84 16.43 28.60
C TYR A 215 17.90 17.28 27.89
N ILE A 216 18.56 16.74 26.87
CA ILE A 216 19.56 17.48 26.09
C ILE A 216 18.90 18.13 24.87
N TYR A 217 18.86 19.46 24.88
CA TYR A 217 18.39 20.27 23.77
C TYR A 217 19.46 20.35 22.69
N ALA A 218 19.27 19.63 21.58
CA ALA A 218 20.17 19.64 20.43
C ALA A 218 19.47 19.66 19.05
N PRO A 219 18.29 20.30 18.88
CA PRO A 219 17.54 20.23 17.62
C PRO A 219 18.35 20.85 16.49
N LYS A 220 18.61 20.06 15.44
CA LYS A 220 19.49 20.45 14.32
C LYS A 220 18.98 21.68 13.56
N ASP A 221 17.67 21.92 13.60
CA ASP A 221 16.99 23.01 12.89
C ASP A 221 16.83 24.30 13.72
N ASP A 222 17.26 24.35 14.99
CA ASP A 222 17.35 25.63 15.71
C ASP A 222 18.63 26.37 15.28
N PRO A 223 18.56 27.47 14.51
CA PRO A 223 19.76 28.18 14.09
C PRO A 223 20.61 28.68 15.26
N LYS A 224 20.02 29.10 16.39
CA LYS A 224 20.78 29.73 17.49
C LYS A 224 21.52 28.73 18.36
N HIS A 225 21.27 27.43 18.21
CA HIS A 225 22.14 26.41 18.79
C HIS A 225 23.38 26.13 17.92
N ASN A 226 23.34 26.44 16.61
CA ASN A 226 24.36 26.07 15.61
C ASN A 226 24.66 27.20 14.60
N SER A 227 23.89 27.32 13.50
CA SER A 227 24.26 28.19 12.37
C SER A 227 24.40 29.67 12.71
N HIS A 228 23.72 30.11 13.77
CA HIS A 228 23.74 31.43 14.38
C HIS A 228 24.10 31.35 15.88
N TRP A 229 24.98 30.42 16.28
CA TRP A 229 25.32 30.16 17.69
C TRP A 229 25.82 31.37 18.47
N ARG A 230 26.33 32.39 17.78
CA ARG A 230 26.80 33.66 18.36
C ARG A 230 25.68 34.61 18.74
N GLU A 231 24.48 34.41 18.21
CA GLU A 231 23.32 35.26 18.48
C GLU A 231 22.65 34.89 19.79
N LEU A 232 22.05 35.90 20.44
CA LEU A 232 21.21 35.71 21.62
C LEU A 232 19.78 35.35 21.21
N TYR A 233 19.09 34.63 22.08
CA TYR A 233 17.64 34.46 21.93
C TYR A 233 16.93 35.79 22.19
N THR A 234 15.84 36.00 21.47
CA THR A 234 14.91 37.12 21.66
C THR A 234 14.02 36.87 22.86
N ASP A 235 13.40 37.92 23.40
CA ASP A 235 12.51 37.80 24.56
C ASP A 235 11.35 36.81 24.31
N GLU A 236 10.83 36.73 23.07
CA GLU A 236 9.76 35.80 22.68
C GLU A 236 10.24 34.34 22.69
N GLU A 237 11.43 34.06 22.14
CA GLU A 237 12.00 32.71 22.18
C GLU A 237 12.32 32.28 23.63
N LEU A 238 12.78 33.22 24.46
CA LEU A 238 13.10 32.97 25.87
C LEU A 238 11.87 32.62 26.71
N GLU A 239 10.66 33.10 26.35
CA GLU A 239 9.43 32.73 27.06
C GLU A 239 9.20 31.21 26.99
N GLY A 240 9.31 30.65 25.79
CA GLY A 240 9.20 29.20 25.59
C GLY A 240 10.34 28.39 26.22
N ILE A 241 11.58 28.90 26.15
CA ILE A 241 12.73 28.26 26.83
C ILE A 241 12.53 28.26 28.34
N SER A 242 12.04 29.37 28.91
CA SER A 242 11.82 29.49 30.36
C SER A 242 10.74 28.55 30.86
N MET A 243 9.65 28.39 30.09
CA MET A 243 8.60 27.41 30.39
C MET A 243 9.16 25.99 30.45
N ALA A 244 9.94 25.59 29.44
CA ALA A 244 10.53 24.26 29.39
C ALA A 244 11.59 24.08 30.50
N ALA A 245 12.42 25.09 30.76
CA ALA A 245 13.40 25.05 31.84
C ALA A 245 12.76 24.88 33.23
N GLU A 246 11.65 25.58 33.48
CA GLU A 246 10.87 25.44 34.72
C GLU A 246 10.31 24.03 34.87
N ALA A 247 9.75 23.45 33.79
CA ALA A 247 9.28 22.06 33.80
C ALA A 247 10.42 21.09 34.18
N GLY A 248 11.61 21.25 33.59
CA GLY A 248 12.77 20.42 33.90
C GLY A 248 13.32 20.61 35.31
N ASN A 249 13.29 21.84 35.84
CA ASN A 249 13.70 22.12 37.22
C ASN A 249 12.72 21.51 38.24
N ARG A 250 11.40 21.63 37.99
CA ARG A 250 10.34 21.08 38.84
C ARG A 250 10.32 19.56 38.83
N SER A 251 10.57 18.94 37.68
CA SER A 251 10.53 17.49 37.52
C SER A 251 11.86 16.79 37.84
N LYS A 252 12.94 17.55 38.08
CA LYS A 252 14.32 17.07 38.20
C LYS A 252 14.89 16.43 36.93
N CYS A 253 14.15 16.43 35.82
CA CYS A 253 14.64 16.09 34.49
C CYS A 253 15.16 17.36 33.82
N TYR A 254 16.41 17.74 34.13
CA TYR A 254 16.91 19.07 33.83
C TYR A 254 17.09 19.32 32.34
N TYR A 255 16.70 20.52 31.91
CA TYR A 255 17.01 21.05 30.60
C TYR A 255 18.52 21.33 30.50
N VAL A 256 19.21 20.55 29.67
CA VAL A 256 20.62 20.71 29.31
C VAL A 256 20.70 21.41 27.96
N TYR A 257 21.12 22.67 27.96
CA TYR A 257 21.28 23.42 26.71
C TYR A 257 22.57 23.03 26.00
N ALA A 258 22.49 22.45 24.79
CA ALA A 258 23.66 22.09 24.00
C ALA A 258 23.95 23.16 22.93
N LEU A 259 25.15 23.72 22.96
CA LEU A 259 25.65 24.64 21.95
C LEU A 259 26.55 23.90 20.95
N HIS A 260 26.38 24.14 19.66
CA HIS A 260 27.21 23.60 18.58
C HIS A 260 28.02 24.71 17.88
N PRO A 261 29.17 25.13 18.44
CA PRO A 261 29.90 26.29 17.96
C PRO A 261 30.96 25.96 16.88
N PHE A 262 30.95 24.76 16.29
CA PHE A 262 32.04 24.32 15.40
C PHE A 262 31.63 24.07 13.94
N MET A 263 30.34 23.88 13.66
CA MET A 263 29.88 23.55 12.30
C MET A 263 29.81 24.78 11.38
N SER A 264 29.25 25.88 11.88
CA SER A 264 29.04 27.12 11.14
C SER A 264 29.66 28.30 11.90
N ASP A 265 30.35 29.20 11.18
CA ASP A 265 31.12 30.31 11.77
C ASP A 265 31.94 29.87 13.00
N ALA A 266 32.75 28.83 12.78
CA ALA A 266 33.34 28.01 13.81
C ALA A 266 34.16 28.80 14.85
N PHE A 267 34.11 28.33 16.10
CA PHE A 267 34.88 28.86 17.22
C PHE A 267 36.38 28.94 16.89
N ARG A 268 36.98 30.10 17.12
CA ARG A 268 38.31 30.45 16.63
C ARG A 268 39.39 30.22 17.71
N PHE A 269 40.47 29.55 17.32
CA PHE A 269 41.62 29.22 18.19
C PHE A 269 42.95 29.83 17.72
N ASN A 270 42.91 30.83 16.85
CA ASN A 270 44.08 31.37 16.14
C ASN A 270 45.04 32.17 17.06
N SER A 271 44.51 32.84 18.08
CA SER A 271 45.26 33.57 19.11
C SER A 271 44.45 33.64 20.40
N ASP A 272 45.10 33.96 21.54
CA ASP A 272 44.39 34.11 22.81
C ASP A 272 43.36 35.25 22.80
N GLU A 273 43.62 36.33 22.07
CA GLU A 273 42.69 37.46 21.96
C GLU A 273 41.39 37.02 21.26
N VAL A 274 41.51 36.37 20.10
CA VAL A 274 40.37 35.88 19.31
C VAL A 274 39.63 34.75 20.02
N TYR A 275 40.37 33.85 20.69
CA TYR A 275 39.78 32.80 21.53
C TYR A 275 38.93 33.39 22.66
N ASN A 276 39.44 34.42 23.34
CA ASN A 276 38.72 35.05 24.45
C ASN A 276 37.49 35.85 23.97
N GLU A 277 37.50 36.42 22.77
CA GLU A 277 36.30 37.01 22.15
C GLU A 277 35.19 35.96 22.01
N ASP A 278 35.51 34.82 21.39
CA ASP A 278 34.54 33.75 21.16
C ASP A 278 34.08 33.10 22.46
N LEU A 279 34.99 32.90 23.42
CA LEU A 279 34.66 32.40 24.76
C LEU A 279 33.68 33.33 25.49
N ASN A 280 33.87 34.65 25.38
CA ASN A 280 32.96 35.61 26.00
C ASN A 280 31.57 35.60 25.37
N ILE A 281 31.46 35.37 24.05
CA ILE A 281 30.15 35.19 23.39
C ILE A 281 29.42 33.98 23.97
N VAL A 282 30.11 32.82 24.10
CA VAL A 282 29.52 31.62 24.71
C VAL A 282 29.08 31.91 26.14
N LYS A 283 29.91 32.58 26.95
CA LYS A 283 29.59 32.93 28.34
C LYS A 283 28.36 33.85 28.43
N THR A 284 28.29 34.89 27.62
CA THR A 284 27.13 35.81 27.59
C THR A 284 25.85 35.09 27.20
N LYS A 285 25.92 34.16 26.25
CA LYS A 285 24.77 33.35 25.86
C LYS A 285 24.33 32.39 26.97
N PHE A 286 25.28 31.75 27.65
CA PHE A 286 24.97 30.88 28.79
C PHE A 286 24.39 31.69 29.96
N GLU A 287 24.86 32.91 30.22
CA GLU A 287 24.26 33.81 31.23
C GLU A 287 22.80 34.15 30.88
N GLN A 288 22.49 34.50 29.63
CA GLN A 288 21.10 34.73 29.21
C GLN A 288 20.21 33.50 29.47
N LEU A 289 20.72 32.31 29.16
CA LEU A 289 19.99 31.06 29.37
C LEU A 289 19.86 30.70 30.86
N MET A 290 20.86 31.02 31.68
CA MET A 290 20.76 30.89 33.15
C MET A 290 19.65 31.80 33.70
N ASP A 291 19.54 33.03 33.21
CA ASP A 291 18.47 33.96 33.59
C ASP A 291 17.09 33.43 33.16
N ALA A 292 17.03 32.68 32.06
CA ALA A 292 15.84 31.95 31.60
C ALA A 292 15.59 30.61 32.31
N GLY A 293 16.34 30.28 33.38
CA GLY A 293 16.09 29.10 34.20
C GLY A 293 16.91 27.86 33.83
N ILE A 294 17.76 27.89 32.79
CA ILE A 294 18.65 26.78 32.45
C ILE A 294 19.72 26.60 33.52
N ARG A 295 19.98 25.34 33.90
CA ARG A 295 20.94 25.00 34.96
C ARG A 295 22.03 24.02 34.53
N GLN A 296 22.04 23.55 33.29
CA GLN A 296 23.08 22.65 32.80
C GLN A 296 23.38 22.90 31.31
N PHE A 297 24.63 22.68 30.91
CA PHE A 297 25.13 23.03 29.58
C PHE A 297 25.97 21.90 28.94
N ALA A 298 25.91 21.82 27.62
CA ALA A 298 26.69 20.90 26.80
C ALA A 298 27.32 21.62 25.60
N ILE A 299 28.41 21.05 25.06
CA ILE A 299 29.08 21.52 23.85
C ILE A 299 29.13 20.38 22.83
N LEU A 300 28.71 20.65 21.61
CA LEU A 300 28.64 19.69 20.51
C LEU A 300 29.67 20.04 19.45
N ALA A 301 30.33 19.02 18.90
CA ALA A 301 31.28 19.09 17.80
C ALA A 301 31.10 17.94 16.78
N ASP A 302 29.97 17.23 16.86
CA ASP A 302 29.56 16.24 15.86
C ASP A 302 29.40 16.89 14.48
N ASP A 303 29.70 16.14 13.41
CA ASP A 303 29.58 16.57 12.01
C ASP A 303 30.36 17.84 11.61
N ALA A 304 31.24 18.34 12.49
CA ALA A 304 32.09 19.49 12.24
C ALA A 304 33.55 19.12 11.93
N SER A 305 34.22 20.01 11.20
CA SER A 305 35.65 19.90 10.99
C SER A 305 36.42 20.12 12.29
N MET A 306 37.51 19.37 12.47
CA MET A 306 38.39 19.52 13.63
C MET A 306 38.98 20.95 13.68
N PRO A 307 38.95 21.65 14.83
CA PRO A 307 39.48 22.99 14.96
C PRO A 307 41.01 23.01 14.82
N TYR A 308 41.54 24.21 14.55
CA TYR A 308 42.97 24.46 14.65
C TYR A 308 43.49 24.08 16.05
N GLY A 309 44.52 23.24 16.12
CA GLY A 309 45.06 22.69 17.38
C GLY A 309 44.51 21.31 17.77
N GLY A 310 43.50 20.78 17.05
CA GLY A 310 42.94 19.45 17.31
C GLY A 310 42.31 19.32 18.70
N ASP A 311 42.38 18.12 19.29
CA ASP A 311 41.81 17.80 20.60
C ASP A 311 42.24 18.75 21.73
N ALA A 312 43.44 19.33 21.66
CA ALA A 312 43.93 20.29 22.65
C ALA A 312 43.06 21.55 22.73
N SER A 313 42.47 21.96 21.61
CA SER A 313 41.57 23.11 21.53
C SER A 313 40.23 22.82 22.23
N TYR A 314 39.68 21.62 22.06
CA TYR A 314 38.50 21.18 22.81
C TYR A 314 38.79 21.10 24.31
N ILE A 315 39.92 20.53 24.71
CA ILE A 315 40.32 20.43 26.11
C ILE A 315 40.41 21.82 26.74
N ARG A 316 41.05 22.78 26.06
CA ARG A 316 41.14 24.16 26.53
C ARG A 316 39.76 24.77 26.76
N LEU A 317 38.89 24.72 25.74
CA LEU A 317 37.54 25.29 25.82
C LEU A 317 36.73 24.67 26.97
N MET A 318 36.70 23.34 27.05
CA MET A 318 35.94 22.65 28.09
C MET A 318 36.49 22.94 29.49
N THR A 319 37.81 23.07 29.65
CA THR A 319 38.44 23.46 30.92
C THR A 319 38.05 24.86 31.35
N ASP A 320 38.14 25.84 30.45
CA ASP A 320 37.83 27.24 30.75
C ASP A 320 36.33 27.44 31.04
N LEU A 321 35.44 26.74 30.32
CA LEU A 321 34.00 26.75 30.60
C LEU A 321 33.65 26.06 31.92
N THR A 322 34.26 24.90 32.22
CA THR A 322 34.01 24.18 33.48
C THR A 322 34.46 25.02 34.68
N ASN A 323 35.64 25.63 34.62
CA ASN A 323 36.12 26.52 35.69
C ASN A 323 35.19 27.71 35.90
N TRP A 324 34.72 28.33 34.80
CA TRP A 324 33.77 29.44 34.87
C TRP A 324 32.41 29.03 35.44
N LEU A 325 31.88 27.85 35.10
CA LEU A 325 30.65 27.32 35.69
C LEU A 325 30.80 27.08 37.20
N ILE A 326 31.96 26.58 37.65
CA ILE A 326 32.27 26.42 39.09
C ILE A 326 32.24 27.78 39.81
N GLU A 327 32.78 28.83 39.21
CA GLU A 327 32.70 30.19 39.76
C GLU A 327 31.24 30.69 39.83
N LYS A 328 30.44 30.43 38.78
CA LYS A 328 29.04 30.86 38.72
C LYS A 328 28.11 30.13 39.68
N GLN A 329 28.43 28.89 40.03
CA GLN A 329 27.63 28.06 40.95
C GLN A 329 27.49 28.70 42.34
N ALA A 330 28.41 29.58 42.74
CA ALA A 330 28.31 30.35 43.98
C ALA A 330 27.19 31.40 43.98
N THR A 331 26.69 31.78 42.81
CA THR A 331 25.69 32.86 42.63
C THR A 331 24.41 32.42 41.93
N VAL A 332 24.42 31.28 41.24
CA VAL A 332 23.28 30.73 40.51
C VAL A 332 22.86 29.43 41.18
N GLU A 333 21.76 29.50 41.95
CA GLU A 333 21.22 28.35 42.67
C GLU A 333 20.82 27.22 41.71
N GLY A 334 21.16 25.99 42.07
CA GLY A 334 20.87 24.79 41.27
C GLY A 334 21.76 24.60 40.04
N LEU A 335 22.72 25.49 39.75
CA LEU A 335 23.60 25.36 38.59
C LEU A 335 24.45 24.08 38.69
N ARG A 336 24.45 23.26 37.63
CA ARG A 336 25.28 22.07 37.49
C ARG A 336 26.55 22.39 36.72
N THR A 337 27.67 21.87 37.22
CA THR A 337 29.02 22.05 36.63
C THR A 337 29.49 20.84 35.82
N ASP A 338 28.77 19.72 35.90
CA ASP A 338 28.94 18.58 34.99
C ASP A 338 28.50 19.00 33.58
N MET A 339 29.42 18.92 32.62
CA MET A 339 29.17 19.24 31.21
C MET A 339 29.20 17.99 30.35
N VAL A 340 28.48 18.02 29.24
CA VAL A 340 28.53 16.97 28.21
C VAL A 340 29.25 17.51 26.97
N PHE A 341 30.13 16.70 26.38
CA PHE A 341 30.84 17.01 25.14
C PHE A 341 30.60 15.95 24.07
N CYS A 342 30.09 16.34 22.90
CA CYS A 342 29.97 15.44 21.75
C CYS A 342 31.15 15.64 20.79
N PRO A 343 32.07 14.66 20.64
CA PRO A 343 33.18 14.78 19.70
C PRO A 343 32.74 14.50 18.26
N ALA A 344 33.52 15.00 17.28
CA ALA A 344 33.32 14.66 15.86
C ALA A 344 33.38 13.13 15.59
N ASN A 345 34.21 12.40 16.33
CA ASN A 345 34.34 10.93 16.23
C ASN A 345 33.48 10.23 17.31
N TYR A 346 32.17 10.46 17.29
CA TYR A 346 31.21 9.89 18.25
C TYR A 346 30.86 8.42 17.97
N TYR A 347 30.96 8.00 16.70
CA TYR A 347 30.54 6.67 16.23
C TYR A 347 31.65 5.61 16.23
N GLY A 348 32.87 6.00 16.59
CA GLY A 348 34.03 5.10 16.56
C GLY A 348 33.94 3.93 17.54
N ASN A 349 34.88 2.98 17.44
CA ASN A 349 34.96 1.80 18.31
C ASN A 349 35.41 2.08 19.76
N GLY A 350 35.37 3.35 20.18
CA GLY A 350 35.78 3.82 21.51
C GLY A 350 37.27 4.19 21.65
N THR A 351 38.14 3.90 20.67
CA THR A 351 39.58 4.20 20.79
C THR A 351 40.02 5.48 20.05
N GLY A 352 39.18 6.00 19.16
CA GLY A 352 39.48 7.15 18.30
C GLY A 352 39.35 8.52 18.95
N VAL A 353 39.09 8.58 20.27
CA VAL A 353 38.91 9.82 21.06
C VAL A 353 39.93 9.97 22.20
N THR A 354 41.00 9.17 22.18
CA THR A 354 42.04 9.15 23.23
C THR A 354 42.79 10.47 23.43
N GLY A 355 42.81 11.35 22.42
CA GLY A 355 43.35 12.70 22.58
C GLY A 355 42.53 13.59 23.51
N LEU A 356 41.28 13.25 23.82
CA LEU A 356 40.39 13.98 24.73
C LEU A 356 40.56 13.58 26.21
N ARG A 357 41.47 12.66 26.55
CA ARG A 357 41.73 12.22 27.95
C ARG A 357 42.05 13.38 28.90
N GLY A 358 42.59 14.48 28.38
CA GLY A 358 42.93 15.66 29.18
C GLY A 358 41.74 16.54 29.59
N MET A 359 40.51 16.22 29.16
CA MET A 359 39.31 16.94 29.60
C MET A 359 39.06 16.78 31.11
N PRO A 360 38.46 17.78 31.78
CA PRO A 360 38.07 17.66 33.19
C PRO A 360 37.23 16.40 33.47
N GLU A 361 37.35 15.84 34.67
CA GLU A 361 36.63 14.60 35.05
C GLU A 361 35.10 14.78 35.07
N SER A 362 34.63 15.99 35.35
CA SER A 362 33.21 16.38 35.28
C SER A 362 32.66 16.43 33.86
N VAL A 363 33.51 16.55 32.83
CA VAL A 363 33.09 16.54 31.43
C VAL A 363 32.87 15.11 30.96
N LYS A 364 31.65 14.77 30.56
CA LYS A 364 31.32 13.44 30.00
C LYS A 364 31.38 13.47 28.47
N ILE A 365 31.96 12.43 27.88
CA ILE A 365 32.24 12.39 26.43
C ILE A 365 31.24 11.44 25.76
N ILE A 366 30.46 11.98 24.82
CA ILE A 366 29.45 11.21 24.10
C ILE A 366 30.09 10.19 23.15
N GLN A 367 29.50 8.99 23.11
CA GLN A 367 29.69 7.99 22.05
C GLN A 367 28.36 7.30 21.73
N THR A 368 28.23 6.77 20.52
CA THR A 368 27.02 6.07 20.07
C THR A 368 27.13 4.54 20.04
N GLY A 369 28.23 3.97 20.57
CA GLY A 369 28.34 2.52 20.78
C GLY A 369 28.96 1.71 19.65
N GLY A 370 29.93 2.28 18.92
CA GLY A 370 30.71 1.57 17.89
C GLY A 370 30.23 1.73 16.45
N GLN A 371 29.08 2.38 16.26
CA GLN A 371 28.50 2.82 14.99
C GLN A 371 27.45 3.89 15.28
N VAL A 372 26.86 4.52 14.25
CA VAL A 372 25.83 5.56 14.44
C VAL A 372 24.63 5.02 15.22
N PHE A 373 24.06 3.88 14.80
CA PHE A 373 23.01 3.14 15.52
C PHE A 373 23.62 2.01 16.36
N GLY A 374 24.52 2.36 17.29
CA GLY A 374 25.20 1.40 18.16
C GLY A 374 24.43 1.12 19.45
N SER A 375 25.03 0.36 20.35
CA SER A 375 24.40 -0.17 21.56
C SER A 375 25.32 -0.09 22.78
N THR A 376 24.81 -0.39 23.97
CA THR A 376 25.58 -0.55 25.22
C THR A 376 26.36 -1.88 25.28
N ASN A 377 26.81 -2.41 24.14
CA ASN A 377 27.49 -3.70 24.10
C ASN A 377 28.84 -3.67 24.85
N SER A 378 29.14 -4.77 25.56
CA SER A 378 30.32 -4.88 26.42
C SER A 378 31.64 -4.76 25.67
N THR A 379 31.71 -5.15 24.40
CA THR A 379 32.94 -4.98 23.60
C THR A 379 33.29 -3.51 23.43
N PHE A 380 32.33 -2.69 23.03
CA PHE A 380 32.51 -1.24 22.93
C PHE A 380 32.82 -0.62 24.30
N LEU A 381 32.02 -0.90 25.33
CA LEU A 381 32.19 -0.32 26.66
C LEU A 381 33.58 -0.60 27.24
N ASN A 382 34.06 -1.85 27.14
CA ASN A 382 35.40 -2.22 27.59
C ASN A 382 36.50 -1.51 26.79
N ASN A 383 36.37 -1.41 25.46
CA ASN A 383 37.35 -0.74 24.62
C ASN A 383 37.46 0.75 24.96
N PHE A 384 36.32 1.43 25.10
CA PHE A 384 36.30 2.83 25.50
C PHE A 384 36.90 2.99 26.90
N TYR A 385 36.41 2.24 27.89
CA TYR A 385 36.87 2.36 29.28
C TYR A 385 38.37 2.14 29.42
N ASN A 386 38.91 1.06 28.82
CA ASN A 386 40.33 0.75 28.86
C ASN A 386 41.18 1.79 28.14
N SER A 387 40.65 2.38 27.06
CA SER A 387 41.38 3.39 26.29
C SER A 387 41.22 4.79 26.86
N MET A 388 40.17 5.14 27.59
CA MET A 388 39.95 6.49 28.09
C MET A 388 40.20 6.62 29.59
N SER A 389 40.27 5.50 30.31
CA SER A 389 40.28 5.43 31.79
C SER A 389 39.09 6.16 32.42
N ARG A 390 37.98 6.21 31.68
CA ARG A 390 36.69 6.78 32.07
C ARG A 390 35.60 6.16 31.21
N SER A 391 34.37 6.21 31.70
CA SER A 391 33.20 5.61 31.04
C SER A 391 32.62 6.54 29.96
N PRO A 392 32.11 6.01 28.83
CA PRO A 392 31.45 6.78 27.79
C PRO A 392 30.08 7.26 28.26
N TYR A 393 29.65 8.40 27.74
CA TYR A 393 28.27 8.86 27.83
C TYR A 393 27.52 8.38 26.57
N MET A 394 26.54 7.52 26.72
CA MET A 394 25.89 6.84 25.61
C MET A 394 24.78 7.71 25.02
N TRP A 395 24.96 8.15 23.78
CA TRP A 395 23.86 8.63 22.94
C TRP A 395 23.37 7.44 22.13
N ILE A 396 22.18 6.94 22.45
CA ILE A 396 21.57 5.80 21.78
C ILE A 396 20.55 6.28 20.75
N ASN A 397 20.77 5.97 19.47
CA ASN A 397 19.85 6.33 18.38
C ASN A 397 18.67 5.35 18.29
N TRP A 398 17.82 5.35 19.33
CA TRP A 398 16.56 4.62 19.42
C TRP A 398 15.66 5.35 20.44
N PRO A 399 14.35 5.52 20.20
CA PRO A 399 13.55 5.07 19.05
C PRO A 399 13.65 5.96 17.78
N CYS A 400 14.75 6.68 17.56
CA CYS A 400 14.95 7.52 16.37
C CYS A 400 14.47 6.90 15.04
N SER A 401 13.65 7.65 14.30
CA SER A 401 13.04 7.25 13.03
C SER A 401 13.54 8.04 11.81
N ASP A 402 14.59 8.86 11.94
CA ASP A 402 15.09 9.72 10.85
C ASP A 402 15.56 8.97 9.59
N GLN A 403 15.97 7.71 9.75
CA GLN A 403 16.32 6.78 8.67
C GLN A 403 15.13 6.00 8.10
N THR A 404 13.96 6.06 8.75
CA THR A 404 12.74 5.30 8.43
C THR A 404 11.49 6.13 8.73
N LYS A 405 11.41 7.28 8.06
CA LYS A 405 10.50 8.39 8.37
C LYS A 405 9.01 8.03 8.30
N ASP A 406 8.65 7.09 7.44
CA ASP A 406 7.27 6.64 7.16
C ASP A 406 6.63 5.81 8.29
N GLY A 407 7.35 5.41 9.34
CA GLY A 407 6.82 4.54 10.40
C GLY A 407 7.34 4.85 11.80
N LEU A 408 6.52 4.52 12.81
CA LEU A 408 6.84 4.65 14.23
C LEU A 408 7.71 3.47 14.72
N ILE A 409 8.50 3.71 15.77
CA ILE A 409 9.37 2.72 16.42
C ILE A 409 8.90 2.53 17.87
N MET A 410 7.91 1.67 18.04
CA MET A 410 7.21 1.42 19.30
C MET A 410 7.74 0.18 20.05
N GLY A 411 9.02 -0.17 19.84
CA GLY A 411 9.64 -1.33 20.49
C GLY A 411 11.10 -1.58 20.09
N GLY A 412 11.67 -2.69 20.59
CA GLY A 412 13.01 -3.16 20.25
C GLY A 412 14.17 -2.68 21.13
N ALA A 413 13.94 -2.26 22.37
CA ALA A 413 14.98 -1.68 23.22
C ALA A 413 16.21 -2.58 23.41
N THR A 414 16.02 -3.91 23.55
CA THR A 414 17.10 -4.88 23.80
C THR A 414 18.14 -4.97 22.68
N ARG A 415 17.83 -4.44 21.48
CA ARG A 415 18.80 -4.27 20.41
C ARG A 415 19.86 -3.20 20.72
N PHE A 416 19.53 -2.22 21.59
CA PHE A 416 20.35 -1.05 21.88
C PHE A 416 20.78 -0.97 23.35
N LEU A 417 19.85 -1.26 24.27
CA LEU A 417 20.04 -1.34 25.71
C LEU A 417 20.26 -2.80 26.09
N ILE A 418 21.52 -3.23 26.13
CA ILE A 418 21.91 -4.63 26.28
C ILE A 418 21.75 -5.07 27.75
N PRO A 419 20.93 -6.09 28.05
CA PRO A 419 20.87 -6.65 29.40
C PRO A 419 22.24 -7.17 29.88
N GLY A 420 22.55 -6.97 31.16
CA GLY A 420 23.82 -7.34 31.79
C GLY A 420 25.00 -6.45 31.40
N ALA A 421 24.75 -5.25 30.85
CA ALA A 421 25.80 -4.25 30.67
C ALA A 421 26.39 -3.84 32.02
N ASP A 422 27.70 -3.56 32.05
CA ASP A 422 28.40 -3.17 33.27
C ASP A 422 28.15 -1.68 33.58
N PRO A 423 27.36 -1.33 34.62
CA PRO A 423 26.98 0.06 34.89
C PRO A 423 28.18 0.94 35.24
N GLU A 424 29.25 0.39 35.84
CA GLU A 424 30.47 1.17 36.13
C GLU A 424 31.14 1.69 34.86
N LYS A 425 30.91 1.00 33.73
CA LYS A 425 31.43 1.36 32.41
C LYS A 425 30.46 2.21 31.61
N ILE A 426 29.47 2.83 32.23
CA ILE A 426 28.53 3.76 31.58
C ILE A 426 28.46 5.05 32.40
N ALA A 427 28.85 6.18 31.80
CA ALA A 427 28.79 7.48 32.49
C ALA A 427 27.42 8.14 32.43
N GLY A 428 26.63 7.79 31.41
CA GLY A 428 25.29 8.30 31.17
C GLY A 428 24.63 7.61 29.99
N ILE A 429 23.30 7.66 29.90
CA ILE A 429 22.52 7.18 28.74
C ILE A 429 21.43 8.21 28.40
N VAL A 430 21.45 8.69 27.17
CA VAL A 430 20.35 9.45 26.57
C VAL A 430 19.88 8.77 25.29
N LEU A 431 18.57 8.67 25.16
CA LEU A 431 17.95 8.22 23.91
C LEU A 431 17.76 9.39 22.95
N ASN A 432 18.02 9.18 21.67
CA ASN A 432 17.56 10.05 20.60
C ASN A 432 16.22 9.54 20.08
N PRO A 433 15.10 10.23 20.34
CA PRO A 433 13.77 9.71 20.03
C PRO A 433 13.27 10.10 18.63
N MET A 434 11.97 9.95 18.37
CA MET A 434 11.33 10.33 17.11
C MET A 434 10.95 11.82 17.11
N GLN A 435 10.67 12.40 15.93
CA GLN A 435 10.12 13.77 15.86
C GLN A 435 8.72 13.88 16.50
N GLN A 436 7.98 12.77 16.58
CA GLN A 436 6.75 12.67 17.35
C GLN A 436 7.11 12.44 18.83
N SER A 437 6.88 13.46 19.66
CA SER A 437 7.25 13.48 21.08
C SER A 437 6.47 12.42 21.89
N GLU A 438 5.16 12.36 21.70
CA GLU A 438 4.27 11.50 22.49
C GLU A 438 4.56 9.99 22.31
N PRO A 439 4.62 9.43 21.09
CA PRO A 439 4.97 8.01 20.92
C PRO A 439 6.41 7.68 21.34
N SER A 440 7.27 8.68 21.51
CA SER A 440 8.62 8.48 22.04
C SER A 440 8.65 8.15 23.54
N LYS A 441 7.56 8.39 24.28
CA LYS A 441 7.44 8.08 25.72
C LYS A 441 7.69 6.61 26.04
N HIS A 442 7.31 5.70 25.15
CA HIS A 442 7.63 4.28 25.27
C HIS A 442 9.14 4.05 25.45
N GLY A 443 9.95 4.58 24.54
CA GLY A 443 11.40 4.43 24.59
C GLY A 443 12.01 5.17 25.78
N ILE A 444 11.52 6.37 26.08
CA ILE A 444 11.97 7.16 27.23
C ILE A 444 11.75 6.41 28.54
N LEU A 445 10.60 5.76 28.73
CA LEU A 445 10.34 4.93 29.89
C LEU A 445 11.26 3.70 29.94
N ALA A 446 11.50 3.05 28.79
CA ALA A 446 12.42 1.92 28.71
C ALA A 446 13.84 2.30 29.16
N ASN A 447 14.35 3.48 28.77
CA ASN A 447 15.63 3.97 29.26
C ASN A 447 15.58 4.40 30.73
N ALA A 448 14.47 4.95 31.19
CA ALA A 448 14.30 5.29 32.60
C ALA A 448 14.44 4.06 33.49
N ASP A 449 13.80 2.96 33.12
CA ASP A 449 13.91 1.69 33.82
C ASP A 449 15.33 1.10 33.74
N TYR A 450 15.84 0.92 32.52
CA TYR A 450 17.16 0.33 32.27
C TYR A 450 18.32 1.10 32.92
N ALA A 451 18.34 2.43 32.78
CA ALA A 451 19.47 3.22 33.27
C ALA A 451 19.43 3.43 34.79
N TRP A 452 18.26 3.25 35.41
CA TRP A 452 18.13 3.22 36.87
C TRP A 452 18.59 1.88 37.42
N ASN A 453 18.11 0.76 36.87
CA ASN A 453 18.43 -0.61 37.28
C ASN A 453 18.66 -1.46 36.02
N ILE A 454 19.93 -1.78 35.73
CA ILE A 454 20.30 -2.44 34.47
C ILE A 454 19.63 -3.81 34.39
N TRP A 455 18.85 -4.03 33.33
CA TRP A 455 18.19 -5.31 33.07
C TRP A 455 19.16 -6.48 33.10
N GLU A 456 18.75 -7.60 33.72
CA GLU A 456 19.53 -8.83 33.73
C GLU A 456 19.22 -9.67 32.48
N SER A 457 18.01 -9.55 31.95
CA SER A 457 17.49 -10.37 30.86
C SER A 457 16.50 -9.62 29.96
N GLU A 458 16.10 -10.23 28.84
CA GLU A 458 15.10 -9.67 27.93
C GLU A 458 13.69 -9.64 28.55
N SER A 459 13.36 -10.53 29.49
CA SER A 459 12.05 -10.52 30.15
C SER A 459 11.80 -9.28 31.01
N ASP A 460 12.88 -8.66 31.52
CA ASP A 460 12.77 -7.39 32.25
C ASP A 460 12.22 -6.31 31.32
N TYR A 461 12.73 -6.25 30.08
CA TYR A 461 12.23 -5.35 29.05
C TYR A 461 10.83 -5.70 28.57
N GLU A 462 10.47 -6.98 28.40
CA GLU A 462 9.11 -7.36 27.95
C GLU A 462 8.03 -6.78 28.87
N LYS A 463 8.27 -6.80 30.19
CA LYS A 463 7.39 -6.18 31.17
C LYS A 463 7.32 -4.66 31.00
N VAL A 464 8.47 -4.00 30.86
CA VAL A 464 8.54 -2.55 30.63
C VAL A 464 7.83 -2.15 29.35
N TRP A 465 8.05 -2.91 28.26
CA TRP A 465 7.40 -2.69 26.97
C TRP A 465 5.88 -2.79 27.11
N HIS A 466 5.38 -3.86 27.74
CA HIS A 466 3.96 -4.05 27.98
C HIS A 466 3.33 -2.88 28.75
N ASP A 467 3.93 -2.49 29.88
CA ASP A 467 3.35 -1.51 30.79
C ASP A 467 3.52 -0.06 30.28
N SER A 468 4.53 0.19 29.44
CA SER A 468 4.79 1.53 28.91
C SER A 468 3.63 2.16 28.14
N PHE A 469 2.78 1.35 27.51
CA PHE A 469 1.61 1.83 26.79
C PHE A 469 0.54 2.38 27.75
N ASN A 470 0.41 1.82 28.95
CA ASN A 470 -0.49 2.33 29.99
C ASN A 470 0.00 3.69 30.51
N TYR A 471 1.32 3.81 30.73
CA TYR A 471 1.92 5.06 31.16
C TYR A 471 1.91 6.16 30.08
N MET A 472 2.12 5.79 28.82
CA MET A 472 2.02 6.72 27.67
C MET A 472 0.58 7.19 27.45
N ASP A 473 -0.40 6.32 27.65
CA ASP A 473 -1.80 6.63 27.43
C ASP A 473 -2.45 7.39 28.60
N HIS A 474 -2.18 7.02 29.86
CA HIS A 474 -2.86 7.63 31.01
C HIS A 474 -2.02 7.69 32.30
N GLY A 475 -0.72 7.38 32.25
CA GLY A 475 0.21 7.60 33.37
C GLY A 475 0.03 6.66 34.58
N THR A 476 -0.65 5.52 34.43
CA THR A 476 -0.81 4.53 35.51
C THR A 476 -0.55 3.11 34.99
N ILE A 477 -0.46 2.12 35.90
CA ILE A 477 -0.15 0.73 35.54
C ILE A 477 -1.31 -0.05 34.94
N TYR A 478 -2.55 0.39 35.14
CA TYR A 478 -3.74 -0.39 34.81
C TYR A 478 -4.03 -0.38 33.31
N ASP A 479 -4.46 -1.53 32.77
CA ASP A 479 -4.92 -1.58 31.39
C ASP A 479 -6.27 -0.84 31.23
N THR A 480 -6.39 -0.11 30.13
CA THR A 480 -7.65 0.42 29.61
C THR A 480 -7.88 -0.13 28.20
N GLU A 481 -9.10 0.00 27.67
CA GLU A 481 -9.36 -0.40 26.28
C GLU A 481 -8.44 0.34 25.29
N ALA A 482 -8.12 1.60 25.58
CA ALA A 482 -7.25 2.44 24.76
C ALA A 482 -5.79 1.99 24.83
N SER A 483 -5.25 1.75 26.03
CA SER A 483 -3.86 1.33 26.20
C SER A 483 -3.61 -0.07 25.64
N ILE A 484 -4.56 -1.00 25.79
CA ILE A 484 -4.54 -2.32 25.14
C ILE A 484 -4.52 -2.15 23.62
N ALA A 485 -5.40 -1.31 23.06
CA ALA A 485 -5.46 -1.07 21.63
C ALA A 485 -4.15 -0.49 21.08
N LEU A 486 -3.57 0.49 21.78
CA LEU A 486 -2.29 1.10 21.41
C LEU A 486 -1.13 0.11 21.45
N ARG A 487 -1.09 -0.75 22.48
CA ARG A 487 -0.10 -1.82 22.63
C ARG A 487 -0.21 -2.86 21.53
N GLU A 488 -1.43 -3.26 21.15
CA GLU A 488 -1.65 -4.23 20.08
C GLU A 488 -1.15 -3.69 18.73
N LEU A 489 -1.50 -2.44 18.38
CA LEU A 489 -0.95 -1.78 17.19
C LEU A 489 0.58 -1.62 17.28
N GLY A 490 1.10 -1.37 18.49
CA GLY A 490 2.53 -1.24 18.78
C GLY A 490 3.36 -2.46 18.40
N LYS A 491 2.81 -3.68 18.47
CA LYS A 491 3.47 -4.93 18.00
C LYS A 491 3.84 -4.90 16.51
N HIS A 492 3.14 -4.04 15.76
CA HIS A 492 3.20 -3.94 14.31
C HIS A 492 3.71 -2.58 13.83
N MET A 493 4.36 -1.81 14.72
CA MET A 493 5.01 -0.52 14.42
C MET A 493 6.38 -0.47 15.09
N ILE A 494 7.28 -1.39 14.72
CA ILE A 494 8.58 -1.58 15.39
C ILE A 494 9.74 -1.54 14.40
N ASN A 495 9.55 -2.14 13.21
CA ASN A 495 10.65 -2.41 12.31
C ASN A 495 11.34 -1.12 11.85
N SER A 496 12.68 -1.14 11.75
CA SER A 496 13.50 -0.06 11.18
C SER A 496 14.70 -0.63 10.42
N ASN A 497 15.51 0.24 9.80
CA ASN A 497 16.76 -0.14 9.14
C ASN A 497 17.83 -0.74 10.08
N THR A 498 17.53 -0.89 11.37
CA THR A 498 18.40 -1.53 12.37
C THR A 498 18.14 -3.02 12.57
N GLY A 499 17.12 -3.56 11.89
CA GLY A 499 16.81 -5.00 11.88
C GLY A 499 15.98 -5.51 13.05
N ILE A 500 15.24 -4.63 13.73
CA ILE A 500 14.32 -5.03 14.81
C ILE A 500 13.11 -5.75 14.19
N PRO A 501 12.73 -6.94 14.67
CA PRO A 501 11.56 -7.66 14.16
C PRO A 501 10.25 -7.00 14.60
N GLU A 502 9.21 -7.19 13.79
CA GLU A 502 7.85 -6.68 13.96
C GLU A 502 6.85 -7.80 13.65
N SER A 503 5.62 -7.73 14.15
CA SER A 503 4.56 -8.72 13.82
C SER A 503 4.98 -10.18 14.09
N VAL A 504 5.80 -10.42 15.11
CA VAL A 504 6.49 -11.72 15.32
C VAL A 504 5.50 -12.90 15.37
N GLU A 505 4.36 -12.71 16.02
CA GLU A 505 3.31 -13.73 16.16
C GLU A 505 2.48 -13.91 14.88
N LEU A 506 2.25 -12.82 14.13
CA LEU A 506 1.41 -12.80 12.94
C LEU A 506 2.16 -13.27 11.69
N ALA A 507 3.46 -12.99 11.58
CA ALA A 507 4.27 -13.27 10.39
C ALA A 507 4.22 -14.74 9.93
N PRO A 508 4.29 -15.77 10.80
CA PRO A 508 4.12 -17.16 10.38
C PRO A 508 2.76 -17.45 9.74
N LYS A 509 1.67 -16.86 10.27
CA LYS A 509 0.31 -17.05 9.74
C LYS A 509 0.16 -16.44 8.34
N LEU A 510 0.71 -15.24 8.13
CA LEU A 510 0.72 -14.57 6.82
C LEU A 510 1.47 -15.39 5.76
N ASN A 511 2.65 -15.91 6.13
CA ASN A 511 3.48 -16.72 5.23
C ASN A 511 2.81 -18.05 4.87
N ASP A 512 2.19 -18.72 5.85
CA ASP A 512 1.48 -19.99 5.64
C ASP A 512 0.28 -19.81 4.69
N PHE A 513 -0.54 -18.76 4.92
CA PHE A 513 -1.62 -18.40 4.02
C PHE A 513 -1.14 -18.13 2.59
N MET A 514 -0.10 -17.31 2.41
CA MET A 514 0.41 -16.99 1.07
C MET A 514 0.95 -18.22 0.34
N THR A 515 1.57 -19.15 1.08
CA THR A 515 2.07 -20.41 0.52
C THR A 515 0.93 -21.23 -0.05
N ASP A 516 -0.16 -21.40 0.70
CA ASP A 516 -1.32 -22.16 0.26
C ASP A 516 -2.10 -21.46 -0.87
N LEU A 517 -2.27 -20.15 -0.81
CA LEU A 517 -2.93 -19.36 -1.87
C LEU A 517 -2.23 -19.53 -3.22
N ARG A 518 -0.88 -19.51 -3.21
CA ARG A 518 -0.04 -19.67 -4.40
C ARG A 518 0.00 -21.12 -4.90
N ALA A 519 -0.11 -22.08 -3.99
CA ALA A 519 -0.15 -23.50 -4.33
C ALA A 519 -1.54 -23.98 -4.81
N GLY A 520 -2.59 -23.17 -4.62
CA GLY A 520 -3.97 -23.59 -4.88
C GLY A 520 -4.51 -24.58 -3.84
N ASN A 521 -3.93 -24.59 -2.64
CA ASN A 521 -4.41 -25.38 -1.50
C ASN A 521 -5.65 -24.70 -0.88
N ASP A 522 -6.35 -25.42 0.00
CA ASP A 522 -7.48 -24.88 0.75
C ASP A 522 -7.03 -23.78 1.74
N ILE A 523 -7.54 -22.56 1.56
CA ILE A 523 -7.20 -21.39 2.37
C ILE A 523 -8.32 -20.94 3.32
N ILE A 524 -9.50 -21.56 3.33
CA ILE A 524 -10.69 -20.97 3.97
C ILE A 524 -10.48 -20.73 5.48
N ALA A 525 -10.05 -21.74 6.23
CA ALA A 525 -9.84 -21.61 7.68
C ALA A 525 -8.72 -20.61 8.01
N LYS A 526 -7.63 -20.59 7.23
CA LYS A 526 -6.53 -19.65 7.41
C LYS A 526 -6.95 -18.22 7.09
N ALA A 527 -7.81 -18.04 6.09
CA ALA A 527 -8.39 -16.74 5.74
C ALA A 527 -9.28 -16.23 6.88
N ASP A 528 -10.13 -17.08 7.45
CA ASP A 528 -10.99 -16.72 8.59
C ASP A 528 -10.15 -16.30 9.81
N ASP A 529 -9.14 -17.10 10.17
CA ASP A 529 -8.21 -16.75 11.26
C ASP A 529 -7.52 -15.40 11.02
N LEU A 530 -7.07 -15.11 9.79
CA LEU A 530 -6.45 -13.83 9.46
C LEU A 530 -7.46 -12.67 9.43
N ILE A 531 -8.70 -12.90 8.97
CA ILE A 531 -9.76 -11.88 9.02
C ILE A 531 -10.02 -11.47 10.47
N ASP A 532 -10.04 -12.42 11.40
CA ASP A 532 -10.22 -12.13 12.83
C ASP A 532 -9.05 -11.27 13.38
N GLU A 533 -7.80 -11.59 13.03
CA GLU A 533 -6.61 -10.80 13.41
C GLU A 533 -6.67 -9.37 12.86
N PHE A 534 -6.97 -9.20 11.57
CA PHE A 534 -7.06 -7.87 10.96
C PHE A 534 -8.28 -7.07 11.45
N THR A 535 -9.38 -7.76 11.81
CA THR A 535 -10.55 -7.13 12.44
C THR A 535 -10.20 -6.63 13.85
N LEU A 536 -9.40 -7.38 14.62
CA LEU A 536 -8.88 -6.92 15.90
C LEU A 536 -8.06 -5.64 15.73
N LEU A 537 -7.10 -5.62 14.78
CA LEU A 537 -6.28 -4.44 14.50
C LEU A 537 -7.11 -3.23 14.03
N GLN A 538 -8.11 -3.44 13.17
CA GLN A 538 -9.04 -2.39 12.75
C GLN A 538 -9.80 -1.81 13.94
N ASN A 539 -10.28 -2.68 14.83
CA ASN A 539 -10.97 -2.27 16.06
C ASN A 539 -10.02 -1.52 17.01
N CYS A 540 -8.78 -1.95 17.18
CA CYS A 540 -7.78 -1.24 17.99
C CYS A 540 -7.53 0.17 17.44
N ALA A 541 -7.34 0.32 16.12
CA ALA A 541 -7.18 1.64 15.48
C ALA A 541 -8.39 2.54 15.70
N ASN A 542 -9.60 1.98 15.58
CA ASN A 542 -10.84 2.71 15.86
C ASN A 542 -10.99 3.08 17.35
N THR A 543 -10.69 2.17 18.27
CA THR A 543 -10.75 2.42 19.72
C THR A 543 -9.80 3.55 20.10
N TYR A 544 -8.54 3.49 19.66
CA TYR A 544 -7.58 4.53 20.01
C TYR A 544 -7.86 5.88 19.34
N THR A 545 -8.37 5.86 18.09
CA THR A 545 -8.81 7.11 17.42
C THR A 545 -9.91 7.82 18.22
N ASN A 546 -10.93 7.06 18.66
CA ASN A 546 -12.15 7.63 19.21
C ASN A 546 -12.11 7.85 20.73
N ASN A 547 -11.32 7.04 21.46
CA ASN A 547 -11.28 7.05 22.92
C ASN A 547 -9.83 6.95 23.44
N PRO A 548 -8.90 7.83 23.04
CA PRO A 548 -7.54 7.80 23.57
C PRO A 548 -7.54 8.20 25.06
N GLY A 549 -6.65 7.62 25.87
CA GLY A 549 -6.36 8.14 27.21
C GLY A 549 -5.59 9.46 27.14
N ASN A 550 -4.80 9.67 26.07
CA ASN A 550 -4.06 10.89 25.80
C ASN A 550 -4.31 11.40 24.36
N GLU A 551 -5.04 12.52 24.25
CA GLU A 551 -5.36 13.14 22.97
C GLU A 551 -4.12 13.63 22.21
N ARG A 552 -3.06 14.08 22.90
CA ARG A 552 -1.82 14.51 22.24
C ARG A 552 -1.14 13.36 21.52
N THR A 553 -1.11 12.18 22.14
CA THR A 553 -0.59 10.97 21.51
C THR A 553 -1.39 10.65 20.25
N ARG A 554 -2.72 10.60 20.36
CA ARG A 554 -3.63 10.33 19.22
C ARG A 554 -3.44 11.32 18.08
N ASP A 555 -3.35 12.61 18.37
CA ASP A 555 -3.18 13.65 17.35
C ASP A 555 -1.84 13.53 16.61
N GLN A 556 -0.75 13.19 17.32
CA GLN A 556 0.56 12.99 16.68
C GLN A 556 0.65 11.72 15.85
N ILE A 557 -0.14 10.67 16.17
CA ILE A 557 -0.12 9.39 15.44
C ILE A 557 -1.30 9.18 14.49
N ILE A 558 -2.17 10.18 14.30
CA ILE A 558 -3.43 10.04 13.55
C ILE A 558 -3.24 9.50 12.13
N TYR A 559 -2.16 9.90 11.46
CA TYR A 559 -1.80 9.44 10.12
C TYR A 559 -1.59 7.92 10.06
N TRP A 560 -0.97 7.33 11.10
CA TRP A 560 -0.78 5.89 11.21
C TRP A 560 -2.08 5.18 11.61
N LEU A 561 -2.93 5.80 12.42
CA LEU A 561 -4.24 5.23 12.77
C LEU A 561 -5.19 5.16 11.56
N ASP A 562 -5.18 6.18 10.70
CA ASP A 562 -5.97 6.18 9.47
C ASP A 562 -5.37 5.20 8.44
N CYS A 563 -4.03 5.14 8.33
CA CYS A 563 -3.34 4.11 7.55
C CYS A 563 -3.68 2.68 8.03
N TRP A 564 -3.81 2.46 9.34
CA TRP A 564 -4.26 1.17 9.89
C TRP A 564 -5.66 0.77 9.45
N LYS A 565 -6.62 1.72 9.43
CA LYS A 565 -8.00 1.45 9.01
C LYS A 565 -8.04 1.01 7.55
N ASP A 566 -7.32 1.70 6.68
CA ASP A 566 -7.29 1.37 5.26
C ASP A 566 -6.49 0.10 4.97
N THR A 567 -5.38 -0.12 5.66
CA THR A 567 -4.57 -1.35 5.54
C THR A 567 -5.37 -2.58 5.94
N THR A 568 -6.08 -2.51 7.07
CA THR A 568 -6.92 -3.63 7.56
C THR A 568 -8.12 -3.86 6.67
N GLU A 569 -8.81 -2.80 6.23
CA GLU A 569 -9.92 -2.88 5.26
C GLU A 569 -9.47 -3.55 3.96
N SER A 570 -8.30 -3.15 3.44
CA SER A 570 -7.72 -3.72 2.23
C SER A 570 -7.49 -5.23 2.37
N VAL A 571 -6.77 -5.63 3.42
CA VAL A 571 -6.42 -7.03 3.65
C VAL A 571 -7.67 -7.89 3.89
N ILE A 572 -8.63 -7.43 4.69
CA ILE A 572 -9.89 -8.17 4.94
C ILE A 572 -10.66 -8.39 3.63
N ASN A 573 -10.76 -7.36 2.79
CA ASN A 573 -11.46 -7.48 1.51
C ASN A 573 -10.71 -8.42 0.55
N TYR A 574 -9.38 -8.36 0.47
CA TYR A 574 -8.62 -9.32 -0.34
C TYR A 574 -8.73 -10.76 0.16
N LEU A 575 -8.72 -11.00 1.47
CA LEU A 575 -8.96 -12.34 2.04
C LEU A 575 -10.35 -12.86 1.67
N ASN A 576 -11.38 -12.00 1.71
CA ASN A 576 -12.72 -12.36 1.26
C ASN A 576 -12.80 -12.61 -0.25
N ALA A 577 -12.07 -11.86 -1.07
CA ALA A 577 -11.94 -12.13 -2.52
C ALA A 577 -11.28 -13.50 -2.78
N ALA A 578 -10.22 -13.83 -2.04
CA ALA A 578 -9.56 -15.13 -2.13
C ALA A 578 -10.50 -16.30 -1.76
N LYS A 579 -11.27 -16.16 -0.68
CA LYS A 579 -12.31 -17.13 -0.30
C LYS A 579 -13.40 -17.26 -1.35
N ALA A 580 -13.88 -16.13 -1.88
CA ALA A 580 -14.91 -16.10 -2.92
C ALA A 580 -14.42 -16.79 -4.21
N LEU A 581 -13.16 -16.60 -4.60
CA LEU A 581 -12.52 -17.32 -5.69
C LEU A 581 -12.49 -18.83 -5.43
N GLN A 582 -12.00 -19.28 -4.27
CA GLN A 582 -11.91 -20.70 -3.96
C GLN A 582 -13.29 -21.39 -3.93
N ASN A 583 -14.31 -20.67 -3.45
CA ASN A 583 -15.69 -21.16 -3.37
C ASN A 583 -16.45 -21.07 -4.71
N ASN A 584 -15.82 -20.58 -5.79
CA ASN A 584 -16.47 -20.31 -7.07
C ASN A 584 -17.75 -19.46 -6.91
N GLU A 585 -17.65 -18.38 -6.12
CA GLU A 585 -18.73 -17.39 -5.99
C GLU A 585 -18.94 -16.61 -7.29
N GLU A 586 -20.04 -15.84 -7.37
CA GLU A 586 -20.31 -15.01 -8.56
C GLU A 586 -19.15 -14.04 -8.82
N THR A 587 -18.79 -13.85 -10.10
CA THR A 587 -17.72 -12.91 -10.51
C THR A 587 -17.94 -11.51 -9.94
N SER A 588 -19.20 -11.06 -9.90
CA SER A 588 -19.57 -9.77 -9.29
C SER A 588 -19.25 -9.66 -7.79
N VAL A 589 -19.37 -10.75 -7.03
CA VAL A 589 -19.05 -10.80 -5.59
C VAL A 589 -17.53 -10.78 -5.40
N ILE A 590 -16.81 -11.58 -6.20
CA ILE A 590 -15.34 -11.60 -6.20
C ILE A 590 -14.79 -10.21 -6.52
N TRP A 591 -15.34 -9.56 -7.55
CA TRP A 591 -14.96 -8.20 -7.96
C TRP A 591 -15.26 -7.16 -6.88
N ASP A 592 -16.41 -7.23 -6.21
CA ASP A 592 -16.77 -6.28 -5.16
C ASP A 592 -15.74 -6.30 -4.01
N TYR A 593 -15.37 -7.49 -3.54
CA TYR A 593 -14.31 -7.61 -2.53
C TYR A 593 -12.95 -7.15 -3.08
N PHE A 594 -12.56 -7.59 -4.28
CA PHE A 594 -11.25 -7.22 -4.85
C PHE A 594 -11.11 -5.70 -5.05
N SER A 595 -12.11 -5.06 -5.64
CA SER A 595 -12.10 -3.62 -5.93
C SER A 595 -12.13 -2.76 -4.67
N LYS A 596 -12.87 -3.17 -3.62
CA LYS A 596 -12.80 -2.53 -2.29
C LYS A 596 -11.43 -2.69 -1.65
N GLY A 597 -10.84 -3.88 -1.77
CA GLY A 597 -9.48 -4.17 -1.33
C GLY A 597 -8.45 -3.23 -1.97
N GLN A 598 -8.57 -3.02 -3.28
CA GLN A 598 -7.70 -2.13 -4.06
C GLN A 598 -7.90 -0.65 -3.72
N ALA A 599 -9.15 -0.19 -3.59
CA ALA A 599 -9.43 1.18 -3.19
C ALA A 599 -8.86 1.51 -1.80
N ALA A 600 -9.01 0.59 -0.84
CA ALA A 600 -8.44 0.73 0.50
C ALA A 600 -6.91 0.63 0.48
N TYR A 601 -6.33 -0.23 -0.37
CA TYR A 601 -4.88 -0.28 -0.56
C TYR A 601 -4.33 1.06 -1.05
N ASP A 602 -4.99 1.66 -2.04
CA ASP A 602 -4.62 2.98 -2.57
C ASP A 602 -4.72 4.06 -1.49
N ALA A 603 -5.86 4.12 -0.78
CA ALA A 603 -6.10 5.09 0.31
C ALA A 603 -5.08 4.98 1.44
N SER A 604 -4.62 3.77 1.78
CA SER A 604 -3.61 3.56 2.85
C SER A 604 -2.29 4.30 2.62
N ARG A 605 -2.02 4.74 1.37
CA ARG A 605 -0.79 5.43 0.96
C ARG A 605 -0.95 6.95 0.82
N GLU A 606 -2.11 7.50 1.19
CA GLU A 606 -2.42 8.93 1.03
C GLU A 606 -2.30 9.74 2.34
N HIS A 607 -2.01 9.07 3.46
CA HIS A 607 -1.91 9.67 4.81
C HIS A 607 -0.61 10.45 5.02
N GLY A 608 -0.55 11.66 4.44
CA GLY A 608 0.63 12.52 4.45
C GLY A 608 0.79 13.39 5.70
N PHE A 609 2.03 13.54 6.18
CA PHE A 609 2.42 14.46 7.25
C PHE A 609 3.70 15.23 6.88
N HIS A 610 3.87 16.43 7.44
CA HIS A 610 5.03 17.28 7.13
C HIS A 610 6.32 16.73 7.75
N TYR A 611 7.40 16.70 6.97
CA TYR A 611 8.74 16.33 7.43
C TYR A 611 9.77 17.33 6.89
N VAL A 612 10.09 18.36 7.68
CA VAL A 612 11.08 19.42 7.40
C VAL A 612 10.81 20.23 6.12
N ASP A 613 10.95 19.64 4.94
CA ASP A 613 10.86 20.28 3.62
C ASP A 613 9.98 19.52 2.60
N HIS A 614 9.37 18.41 2.99
CA HIS A 614 8.48 17.60 2.15
C HIS A 614 7.34 16.94 2.94
N ILE A 615 6.46 16.23 2.23
CA ILE A 615 5.41 15.40 2.83
C ILE A 615 5.90 13.95 2.82
N GLU A 616 5.94 13.35 4.00
CA GLU A 616 6.11 11.90 4.18
C GLU A 616 4.74 11.25 4.34
N TYR A 617 4.63 9.97 4.01
CA TYR A 617 3.37 9.23 4.08
C TYR A 617 3.46 8.11 5.10
N ALA A 618 2.49 8.04 6.02
CA ALA A 618 2.47 7.03 7.06
C ALA A 618 2.35 5.61 6.48
N ARG A 619 3.07 4.67 7.09
CA ARG A 619 3.03 3.24 6.76
C ARG A 619 3.09 2.40 8.04
N VAL A 620 2.26 1.37 8.09
CA VAL A 620 2.10 0.47 9.24
C VAL A 620 2.44 -0.98 8.86
N GLY A 621 2.86 -1.80 9.85
CA GLY A 621 3.19 -3.20 9.63
C GLY A 621 4.20 -3.42 8.50
N ARG A 622 5.20 -2.52 8.40
CA ARG A 622 6.12 -2.37 7.27
C ARG A 622 6.84 -3.66 6.91
N GLN A 623 7.19 -4.47 7.90
CA GLN A 623 8.00 -5.66 7.66
C GLN A 623 7.20 -6.80 7.01
N HIS A 624 5.94 -6.99 7.44
CA HIS A 624 5.16 -8.19 7.09
C HIS A 624 3.77 -7.88 6.53
N ILE A 625 2.97 -7.06 7.23
CA ILE A 625 1.57 -6.79 6.85
C ILE A 625 1.50 -6.00 5.54
N TYR A 626 2.32 -4.95 5.39
CA TYR A 626 2.32 -4.16 4.16
C TYR A 626 2.70 -5.00 2.94
N SER A 627 3.75 -5.83 3.08
CA SER A 627 4.15 -6.78 2.02
C SER A 627 3.09 -7.83 1.75
N PHE A 628 2.38 -8.32 2.78
CA PHE A 628 1.28 -9.26 2.64
C PHE A 628 0.12 -8.65 1.83
N MET A 629 -0.29 -7.41 2.14
CA MET A 629 -1.30 -6.67 1.39
C MET A 629 -0.91 -6.50 -0.09
N GLN A 630 0.34 -6.13 -0.39
CA GLN A 630 0.85 -6.03 -1.77
C GLN A 630 0.81 -7.37 -2.51
N ASN A 631 1.20 -8.44 -1.83
CA ASN A 631 1.18 -9.78 -2.39
C ASN A 631 -0.25 -10.24 -2.67
N LEU A 632 -1.20 -9.96 -1.78
CA LEU A 632 -2.61 -10.26 -2.00
C LEU A 632 -3.15 -9.56 -3.25
N ASP A 633 -2.95 -8.24 -3.37
CA ASP A 633 -3.36 -7.46 -4.54
C ASP A 633 -2.82 -8.09 -5.83
N THR A 634 -1.51 -8.32 -5.89
CA THR A 634 -0.83 -8.87 -7.08
C THR A 634 -1.31 -10.28 -7.42
N ASN A 635 -1.46 -11.17 -6.43
CA ASN A 635 -1.83 -12.57 -6.66
C ASN A 635 -3.32 -12.73 -7.02
N LEU A 636 -4.17 -11.82 -6.56
CA LEU A 636 -5.60 -11.84 -6.85
C LEU A 636 -5.94 -11.14 -8.17
N TYR A 637 -5.25 -10.03 -8.49
CA TYR A 637 -5.54 -9.20 -9.68
C TYR A 637 -5.75 -10.05 -10.94
N ASN A 638 -4.78 -10.90 -11.32
CA ASN A 638 -4.89 -11.66 -12.56
C ASN A 638 -6.00 -12.70 -12.54
N LYS A 639 -6.22 -13.38 -11.41
CA LYS A 639 -7.31 -14.33 -11.25
C LYS A 639 -8.65 -13.63 -11.45
N VAL A 640 -8.80 -12.42 -10.92
CA VAL A 640 -10.01 -11.62 -11.05
C VAL A 640 -10.17 -11.07 -12.47
N ILE A 641 -9.11 -10.56 -13.10
CA ILE A 641 -9.17 -10.04 -14.47
C ILE A 641 -9.44 -11.15 -15.48
N GLU A 642 -8.91 -12.37 -15.31
CA GLU A 642 -9.21 -13.50 -16.19
C GLU A 642 -10.70 -13.86 -16.18
N LEU A 643 -11.37 -13.74 -15.02
CA LEU A 643 -12.82 -13.95 -14.93
C LEU A 643 -13.62 -12.83 -15.64
N ILE A 644 -13.08 -11.60 -15.63
CA ILE A 644 -13.75 -10.42 -16.18
C ILE A 644 -13.49 -10.26 -17.68
N ASN A 645 -12.29 -10.61 -18.16
CA ASN A 645 -11.90 -10.52 -19.56
C ASN A 645 -11.03 -11.72 -19.99
N PRO A 646 -11.62 -12.92 -20.13
CA PRO A 646 -10.86 -14.15 -20.38
C PRO A 646 -10.06 -14.15 -21.70
N GLY A 647 -10.45 -13.31 -22.67
CA GLY A 647 -9.76 -13.18 -23.95
C GLY A 647 -8.54 -12.24 -23.95
N GLN A 648 -8.28 -11.54 -22.84
CA GLN A 648 -7.16 -10.60 -22.72
C GLN A 648 -5.90 -11.32 -22.25
N GLN A 649 -4.81 -11.16 -23.00
CA GLN A 649 -3.48 -11.60 -22.57
C GLN A 649 -2.95 -10.65 -21.50
N ASN A 650 -2.68 -11.19 -20.32
CA ASN A 650 -2.01 -10.52 -19.22
C ASN A 650 -0.68 -11.20 -18.95
N VAL A 651 0.30 -10.41 -18.51
CA VAL A 651 1.64 -10.86 -18.12
C VAL A 651 1.88 -10.49 -16.68
N THR A 652 2.26 -11.46 -15.86
CA THR A 652 2.39 -11.32 -14.41
C THR A 652 3.81 -11.63 -13.99
N PHE A 653 4.43 -10.74 -13.23
CA PHE A 653 5.67 -11.07 -12.55
C PHE A 653 5.40 -12.06 -11.40
N ILE A 654 6.06 -13.21 -11.41
CA ILE A 654 5.92 -14.27 -10.41
C ILE A 654 7.21 -14.45 -9.61
N THR A 655 7.07 -14.62 -8.29
CA THR A 655 8.17 -14.95 -7.38
C THR A 655 7.64 -15.68 -6.14
N ASN A 656 8.49 -16.49 -5.51
CA ASN A 656 8.23 -17.01 -4.15
C ASN A 656 8.84 -16.15 -3.04
N ARG A 657 9.42 -14.99 -3.35
CA ARG A 657 9.70 -13.97 -2.33
C ARG A 657 8.39 -13.51 -1.69
N LEU A 658 8.44 -13.27 -0.38
CA LEU A 658 7.29 -12.83 0.42
C LEU A 658 7.49 -11.41 0.98
N ASP A 659 8.72 -10.89 0.95
CA ASP A 659 8.99 -9.49 1.23
C ASP A 659 8.59 -8.58 0.07
N GLY A 660 8.24 -7.34 0.39
CA GLY A 660 7.99 -6.32 -0.63
C GLY A 660 9.28 -5.93 -1.35
N ALA A 661 9.20 -5.80 -2.68
CA ALA A 661 10.28 -5.24 -3.46
C ALA A 661 10.27 -3.70 -3.40
N THR A 662 11.45 -3.08 -3.41
CA THR A 662 11.56 -1.64 -3.74
C THR A 662 11.54 -1.46 -5.24
N GLY A 663 10.74 -0.53 -5.77
CA GLY A 663 10.54 -0.31 -7.21
C GLY A 663 9.12 -0.67 -7.65
N LYS A 664 8.76 -0.36 -8.90
CA LYS A 664 7.44 -0.74 -9.45
C LYS A 664 7.61 -2.07 -10.18
N ILE A 665 6.68 -3.02 -9.99
CA ILE A 665 6.72 -4.31 -10.70
C ILE A 665 6.69 -4.11 -12.22
N SER A 666 6.04 -3.05 -12.71
CA SER A 666 6.06 -2.67 -14.14
C SER A 666 7.46 -2.46 -14.71
N ASN A 667 8.45 -2.14 -13.87
CA ASN A 667 9.85 -2.01 -14.27
C ASN A 667 10.42 -3.33 -14.81
N VAL A 668 9.90 -4.49 -14.38
CA VAL A 668 10.38 -5.79 -14.86
C VAL A 668 9.93 -6.09 -16.29
N LEU A 669 9.00 -5.29 -16.83
CA LEU A 669 8.36 -5.51 -18.12
C LEU A 669 8.45 -4.28 -19.04
N ASP A 670 9.20 -3.25 -18.66
CA ASP A 670 9.32 -2.01 -19.42
C ASP A 670 10.45 -2.03 -20.46
N ASN A 671 11.22 -3.13 -20.51
CA ASN A 671 12.41 -3.31 -21.35
C ASN A 671 13.52 -2.27 -21.08
N ASP A 672 13.50 -1.61 -19.92
CA ASP A 672 14.48 -0.63 -19.50
C ASP A 672 15.40 -1.24 -18.43
N ALA A 673 16.61 -1.61 -18.83
CA ALA A 673 17.60 -2.14 -17.89
C ALA A 673 18.10 -1.10 -16.84
N SER A 674 17.63 0.14 -16.87
CA SER A 674 17.91 1.16 -15.85
C SER A 674 16.85 1.24 -14.75
N THR A 675 15.67 0.66 -14.97
CA THR A 675 14.64 0.50 -13.95
C THR A 675 14.77 -0.89 -13.32
N GLU A 676 14.28 -1.03 -12.09
CA GLU A 676 14.40 -2.30 -11.36
C GLU A 676 13.41 -2.45 -10.22
N ILE A 677 13.30 -3.70 -9.77
CA ILE A 677 12.80 -4.05 -8.44
C ILE A 677 13.91 -4.73 -7.62
N ILE A 678 13.89 -4.54 -6.30
CA ILE A 678 14.91 -5.11 -5.39
C ILE A 678 14.25 -5.68 -4.14
N TYR A 679 14.50 -6.95 -3.87
CA TYR A 679 14.14 -7.63 -2.62
C TYR A 679 15.31 -7.58 -1.65
N LYS A 680 15.06 -7.12 -0.41
CA LYS A 680 16.11 -6.79 0.56
C LYS A 680 16.03 -7.58 1.86
N VAL A 681 14.89 -8.19 2.19
CA VAL A 681 14.65 -8.77 3.53
C VAL A 681 13.99 -10.16 3.41
N PRO A 682 14.66 -11.27 3.79
CA PRO A 682 16.00 -11.33 4.32
C PRO A 682 17.04 -10.96 3.24
N ASN A 683 18.21 -10.51 3.68
CA ASN A 683 19.40 -10.24 2.86
C ASN A 683 20.09 -11.56 2.46
N SER A 684 19.29 -12.49 1.94
CA SER A 684 19.68 -13.82 1.49
C SER A 684 18.70 -14.34 0.45
N ILE A 685 19.19 -15.23 -0.39
CA ILE A 685 18.44 -15.96 -1.42
C ILE A 685 18.65 -17.44 -1.13
N GLU A 686 17.58 -18.17 -0.81
CA GLU A 686 17.64 -19.61 -0.59
C GLU A 686 17.49 -20.39 -1.90
N ALA A 687 18.04 -21.59 -1.97
CA ALA A 687 17.79 -22.52 -3.06
C ALA A 687 16.28 -22.75 -3.21
N GLY A 688 15.79 -22.64 -4.45
CA GLY A 688 14.36 -22.64 -4.77
C GLY A 688 13.74 -21.25 -4.93
N THR A 689 14.43 -20.16 -4.54
CA THR A 689 13.94 -18.79 -4.81
C THR A 689 13.84 -18.56 -6.32
N TYR A 690 12.75 -18.01 -6.84
CA TYR A 690 12.58 -17.76 -8.28
C TYR A 690 11.99 -16.38 -8.60
N VAL A 691 12.23 -15.92 -9.82
CA VAL A 691 11.58 -14.76 -10.46
C VAL A 691 11.22 -15.13 -11.89
N GLY A 692 10.07 -14.69 -12.39
CA GLY A 692 9.55 -15.14 -13.68
C GLY A 692 8.35 -14.35 -14.18
N LEU A 693 7.81 -14.79 -15.31
CA LEU A 693 6.58 -14.28 -15.89
C LEU A 693 5.55 -15.41 -16.06
N GLU A 694 4.30 -15.11 -15.78
CA GLU A 694 3.12 -15.95 -16.05
C GLU A 694 2.16 -15.24 -17.00
N TYR A 695 1.53 -16.02 -17.87
CA TYR A 695 0.70 -15.56 -18.97
C TYR A 695 -0.75 -16.05 -18.80
N SER A 696 -1.72 -15.15 -18.89
CA SER A 696 -3.15 -15.52 -18.79
C SER A 696 -3.58 -16.49 -19.91
N GLN A 697 -3.06 -16.35 -21.13
CA GLN A 697 -3.17 -17.36 -22.18
C GLN A 697 -1.80 -17.93 -22.56
N PRO A 698 -1.71 -19.23 -22.93
CA PRO A 698 -0.43 -19.82 -23.33
C PRO A 698 0.16 -19.14 -24.57
N ILE A 699 1.46 -18.86 -24.54
CA ILE A 699 2.18 -18.26 -25.67
C ILE A 699 3.29 -19.18 -26.19
N ASP A 700 3.68 -18.99 -27.44
CA ASP A 700 4.91 -19.60 -27.96
C ASP A 700 6.11 -18.73 -27.57
N ILE A 701 7.19 -19.36 -27.07
CA ILE A 701 8.42 -18.65 -26.66
C ILE A 701 9.61 -19.07 -27.53
N ASN A 702 10.18 -18.09 -28.23
CA ASN A 702 11.35 -18.17 -29.11
C ASN A 702 12.63 -17.57 -28.50
N SER A 703 12.50 -16.62 -27.57
CA SER A 703 13.63 -16.10 -26.79
C SER A 703 13.19 -15.65 -25.40
N VAL A 704 14.11 -15.67 -24.43
CA VAL A 704 13.93 -15.06 -23.12
C VAL A 704 15.24 -14.46 -22.61
N THR A 705 15.16 -13.27 -22.02
CA THR A 705 16.26 -12.60 -21.33
C THR A 705 15.83 -12.23 -19.91
N PHE A 706 16.54 -12.74 -18.89
CA PHE A 706 16.42 -12.26 -17.51
C PHE A 706 17.58 -11.32 -17.20
N ARG A 707 17.33 -10.03 -16.96
CA ARG A 707 18.35 -9.05 -16.51
C ARG A 707 18.30 -8.97 -14.98
N LEU A 708 19.30 -9.58 -14.32
CA LEU A 708 19.35 -9.79 -12.86
C LEU A 708 20.47 -8.99 -12.19
N GLY A 709 20.34 -8.73 -10.89
CA GLY A 709 21.21 -7.81 -10.14
C GLY A 709 20.60 -6.42 -10.03
N GLN A 710 20.88 -5.67 -8.97
CA GLN A 710 20.52 -4.25 -8.94
C GLN A 710 21.57 -3.38 -9.63
N SER A 711 21.17 -2.21 -10.09
CA SER A 711 21.97 -1.30 -10.91
C SER A 711 23.15 -0.72 -10.12
N GLY A 712 22.98 -0.56 -8.80
CA GLY A 712 24.06 -0.17 -7.88
C GLY A 712 25.07 -1.29 -7.60
N ASN A 713 24.68 -2.56 -7.80
CA ASN A 713 25.53 -3.73 -7.55
C ASN A 713 24.99 -4.96 -8.31
N TYR A 714 25.51 -5.20 -9.52
CA TYR A 714 25.11 -6.33 -10.37
C TYR A 714 25.28 -7.71 -9.72
N ASN A 715 26.09 -7.80 -8.66
CA ASN A 715 26.25 -9.05 -7.92
C ASN A 715 25.05 -9.35 -7.00
N ASP A 716 24.07 -8.47 -6.83
CA ASP A 716 22.83 -8.74 -6.07
C ASP A 716 21.85 -9.63 -6.85
N THR A 717 22.30 -10.85 -7.15
CA THR A 717 21.65 -11.86 -8.00
C THR A 717 21.79 -13.26 -7.40
N PHE A 718 21.21 -14.28 -8.03
CA PHE A 718 21.34 -15.68 -7.63
C PHE A 718 22.81 -16.15 -7.55
N GLN A 719 23.15 -17.04 -6.62
CA GLN A 719 24.48 -17.68 -6.60
C GLN A 719 24.66 -18.63 -7.79
N ARG A 720 23.62 -19.44 -8.03
CA ARG A 720 23.45 -20.34 -9.16
C ARG A 720 21.97 -20.33 -9.54
N ALA A 721 21.65 -20.38 -10.83
CA ALA A 721 20.27 -20.42 -11.29
C ALA A 721 20.07 -21.31 -12.52
N LYS A 722 18.83 -21.77 -12.72
CA LYS A 722 18.33 -22.42 -13.92
C LYS A 722 17.12 -21.67 -14.48
N VAL A 723 16.84 -21.81 -15.77
CA VAL A 723 15.59 -21.33 -16.37
C VAL A 723 14.64 -22.49 -16.61
N GLN A 724 13.40 -22.33 -16.15
CA GLN A 724 12.33 -23.32 -16.26
C GLN A 724 11.09 -22.71 -16.90
N TYR A 725 10.29 -23.53 -17.57
CA TYR A 725 8.98 -23.16 -18.09
C TYR A 725 7.92 -24.19 -17.70
N THR A 726 6.65 -23.82 -17.80
CA THR A 726 5.51 -24.72 -17.60
C THR A 726 4.44 -24.45 -18.66
N THR A 727 3.68 -25.50 -19.01
CA THR A 727 2.54 -25.43 -19.95
C THR A 727 1.19 -25.57 -19.23
N ASP A 728 1.21 -26.06 -17.99
CA ASP A 728 0.03 -26.38 -17.18
C ASP A 728 -0.01 -25.62 -15.84
N GLY A 729 1.04 -24.86 -15.51
CA GLY A 729 1.19 -24.13 -14.25
C GLY A 729 1.68 -24.99 -13.08
N VAL A 730 1.78 -26.32 -13.26
CA VAL A 730 2.07 -27.28 -12.19
C VAL A 730 3.43 -27.92 -12.39
N GLU A 731 3.67 -28.50 -13.56
CA GLU A 731 4.94 -29.16 -13.88
C GLU A 731 5.93 -28.16 -14.49
N TRP A 732 7.09 -28.00 -13.85
CA TRP A 732 8.16 -27.10 -14.29
C TRP A 732 9.29 -27.88 -14.97
N ILE A 733 9.62 -27.49 -16.20
CA ILE A 733 10.57 -28.17 -17.09
C ILE A 733 11.78 -27.24 -17.33
N ASP A 734 13.01 -27.77 -17.19
CA ASP A 734 14.23 -27.01 -17.50
C ASP A 734 14.30 -26.66 -19.00
N VAL A 735 14.55 -25.38 -19.35
CA VAL A 735 14.55 -24.91 -20.74
C VAL A 735 15.72 -25.45 -21.56
N ASN A 736 16.95 -25.37 -21.03
CA ASN A 736 18.16 -25.83 -21.72
C ASN A 736 19.07 -26.74 -20.85
N GLY A 737 18.64 -27.06 -19.63
CA GLY A 737 19.41 -27.86 -18.66
C GLY A 737 20.70 -27.19 -18.18
N GLU A 738 20.98 -25.95 -18.58
CA GLU A 738 22.15 -25.19 -18.15
C GLU A 738 21.95 -24.55 -16.79
N GLU A 739 23.05 -24.38 -16.06
CA GLU A 739 23.06 -23.74 -14.76
C GLU A 739 24.04 -22.55 -14.79
N TYR A 740 23.51 -21.37 -14.52
CA TYR A 740 24.21 -20.10 -14.61
C TYR A 740 24.80 -19.72 -13.26
N ASN A 741 26.10 -19.45 -13.19
CA ASN A 741 26.78 -19.03 -11.97
C ASN A 741 26.79 -17.50 -11.88
N LEU A 742 26.31 -16.95 -10.77
CA LEU A 742 26.26 -15.51 -10.52
C LEU A 742 25.67 -14.69 -11.68
N PRO A 743 24.51 -15.07 -12.24
CA PRO A 743 24.01 -14.48 -13.49
C PRO A 743 23.60 -13.01 -13.29
N GLN A 744 24.27 -12.10 -14.00
CA GLN A 744 23.80 -10.71 -14.14
C GLN A 744 22.80 -10.58 -15.29
N GLU A 745 22.87 -11.51 -16.24
CA GLU A 745 21.94 -11.65 -17.34
C GLU A 745 21.88 -13.14 -17.74
N ILE A 746 20.69 -13.62 -18.09
CA ILE A 746 20.49 -14.95 -18.70
C ILE A 746 19.75 -14.72 -20.00
N ASN A 747 20.42 -14.89 -21.15
CA ASN A 747 19.83 -14.71 -22.47
C ASN A 747 19.81 -16.05 -23.22
N ILE A 748 18.61 -16.49 -23.60
CA ILE A 748 18.37 -17.75 -24.32
C ILE A 748 17.56 -17.44 -25.58
N THR A 749 18.14 -17.69 -26.75
CA THR A 749 17.50 -17.47 -28.07
C THR A 749 17.29 -18.78 -28.82
N GLY A 750 16.41 -18.78 -29.82
CA GLY A 750 16.17 -19.96 -30.66
C GLY A 750 15.41 -21.06 -29.92
N LEU A 751 14.60 -20.67 -28.93
CA LEU A 751 13.62 -21.51 -28.29
C LEU A 751 12.50 -21.83 -29.30
N ASP A 752 11.86 -22.99 -29.18
CA ASP A 752 10.64 -23.36 -29.93
C ASP A 752 9.65 -23.96 -28.94
N LEU A 753 9.46 -23.26 -27.82
CA LEU A 753 8.58 -23.71 -26.75
C LEU A 753 7.15 -23.36 -27.13
N LYS A 754 6.27 -24.37 -27.12
CA LYS A 754 4.86 -24.24 -27.54
C LYS A 754 3.94 -24.21 -26.34
N GLY A 755 2.96 -23.29 -26.37
CA GLY A 755 1.91 -23.23 -25.35
C GLY A 755 2.44 -23.03 -23.93
N VAL A 756 3.42 -22.16 -23.74
CA VAL A 756 4.01 -21.83 -22.45
C VAL A 756 3.05 -20.96 -21.64
N LYS A 757 2.71 -21.41 -20.43
CA LYS A 757 1.92 -20.66 -19.46
C LYS A 757 2.78 -19.79 -18.54
N ALA A 758 3.98 -20.23 -18.17
CA ALA A 758 4.91 -19.41 -17.40
C ALA A 758 6.37 -19.80 -17.64
N ILE A 759 7.28 -18.85 -17.40
CA ILE A 759 8.74 -19.03 -17.51
C ILE A 759 9.44 -18.31 -16.35
N ARG A 760 10.44 -18.94 -15.73
CA ARG A 760 11.13 -18.41 -14.53
C ARG A 760 12.61 -18.74 -14.49
N ALA A 761 13.39 -17.90 -13.82
CA ALA A 761 14.73 -18.20 -13.33
C ALA A 761 14.65 -18.62 -11.85
N ILE A 762 15.19 -19.78 -11.49
CA ILE A 762 15.15 -20.37 -10.15
C ILE A 762 16.56 -20.59 -9.59
N ALA A 763 16.78 -20.19 -8.34
CA ALA A 763 18.02 -20.40 -7.60
C ALA A 763 18.22 -21.89 -7.28
N THR A 764 19.43 -22.39 -7.49
CA THR A 764 19.80 -23.79 -7.19
C THR A 764 20.78 -23.92 -6.02
N ALA A 765 21.18 -22.80 -5.42
CA ALA A 765 22.05 -22.75 -4.25
C ALA A 765 21.77 -21.51 -3.39
N ASP A 766 21.99 -21.64 -2.09
CA ASP A 766 21.84 -20.55 -1.13
C ASP A 766 22.88 -19.45 -1.33
N ARG A 767 22.50 -18.23 -0.98
CA ARG A 767 23.37 -17.06 -0.96
C ARG A 767 23.01 -16.15 0.20
N THR A 768 23.99 -15.80 1.02
CA THR A 768 23.82 -14.86 2.14
C THR A 768 24.47 -13.52 1.82
N ASN A 769 24.03 -12.46 2.50
CA ASN A 769 24.51 -11.09 2.34
C ASN A 769 24.42 -10.60 0.88
N THR A 770 23.25 -10.81 0.28
CA THR A 770 22.92 -10.38 -1.08
C THR A 770 21.46 -9.92 -1.12
N TRP A 771 21.19 -8.85 -1.87
CA TRP A 771 19.84 -8.56 -2.31
C TRP A 771 19.52 -9.36 -3.58
N LEU A 772 18.25 -9.43 -3.94
CA LEU A 772 17.79 -9.96 -5.23
C LEU A 772 17.24 -8.80 -6.06
N GLY A 773 18.03 -8.31 -7.01
CA GLY A 773 17.60 -7.32 -8.00
C GLY A 773 17.10 -7.98 -9.29
N VAL A 774 16.01 -7.47 -9.82
CA VAL A 774 15.49 -7.80 -11.15
C VAL A 774 15.30 -6.49 -11.89
N ARG A 775 16.09 -6.30 -12.95
CA ARG A 775 15.97 -5.11 -13.80
C ARG A 775 14.84 -5.33 -14.80
N ASP A 776 14.83 -6.47 -15.47
CA ASP A 776 13.93 -6.69 -16.60
C ASP A 776 13.82 -8.19 -16.97
N ILE A 777 12.68 -8.60 -17.53
CA ILE A 777 12.46 -9.92 -18.12
C ILE A 777 11.81 -9.75 -19.50
N VAL A 778 12.56 -10.04 -20.56
CA VAL A 778 12.12 -9.88 -21.95
C VAL A 778 11.83 -11.25 -22.56
N VAL A 779 10.66 -11.44 -23.16
CA VAL A 779 10.29 -12.67 -23.88
C VAL A 779 10.00 -12.34 -25.35
N ASN A 780 10.47 -13.17 -26.29
CA ASN A 780 10.31 -13.00 -27.74
C ASN A 780 10.84 -11.70 -28.35
N ASP A 781 11.72 -10.98 -27.63
CA ASP A 781 12.07 -9.59 -27.93
C ASP A 781 10.85 -8.63 -27.95
N GLU A 782 9.71 -9.07 -27.41
CA GLU A 782 8.51 -8.26 -27.19
C GLU A 782 8.69 -7.43 -25.92
N GLY A 783 9.38 -6.31 -26.09
CA GLY A 783 9.54 -5.23 -25.13
C GLY A 783 9.81 -3.88 -25.83
N SER A 784 9.73 -3.86 -27.16
CA SER A 784 9.73 -2.65 -27.96
C SER A 784 8.40 -2.62 -28.70
N GLY A 785 7.63 -1.55 -28.53
CA GLY A 785 6.42 -1.38 -29.33
C GLY A 785 6.76 -1.52 -30.82
N ASN A 786 6.19 -2.54 -31.47
CA ASN A 786 6.15 -2.76 -32.92
C ASN A 786 7.49 -2.91 -33.69
N THR A 787 8.16 -4.05 -33.61
CA THR A 787 9.30 -4.39 -34.51
C THR A 787 8.93 -5.16 -35.78
N GLY A 788 7.65 -5.41 -36.06
CA GLY A 788 7.21 -6.03 -37.32
C GLY A 788 7.24 -5.11 -38.56
N THR A 789 7.49 -3.81 -38.39
CA THR A 789 7.16 -2.80 -39.41
C THR A 789 8.34 -2.17 -40.15
N LYS A 790 9.63 -2.39 -39.84
CA LYS A 790 10.74 -1.70 -40.57
C LYS A 790 11.31 -2.45 -41.79
N TYR A 791 11.83 -1.72 -42.79
CA TYR A 791 12.61 -2.35 -43.88
C TYR A 791 14.06 -2.58 -43.48
N SER A 792 14.61 -3.73 -43.90
CA SER A 792 16.06 -3.91 -43.95
C SER A 792 16.65 -2.98 -45.02
N ALA A 793 17.70 -2.24 -44.65
CA ALA A 793 18.35 -1.26 -45.52
C ALA A 793 19.85 -1.14 -45.21
N SER A 794 20.62 -0.59 -46.14
CA SER A 794 22.03 -0.25 -45.96
C SER A 794 22.22 1.27 -45.90
N VAL A 795 23.14 1.73 -45.04
CA VAL A 795 23.43 3.16 -44.91
C VAL A 795 24.09 3.68 -46.19
N ILE A 796 23.57 4.79 -46.71
CA ILE A 796 24.19 5.60 -47.77
C ILE A 796 24.61 6.94 -47.19
N LYS A 797 25.73 7.48 -47.67
CA LYS A 797 26.23 8.78 -47.24
C LYS A 797 27.11 9.41 -48.29
N THR A 798 27.47 10.67 -48.09
CA THR A 798 28.50 11.33 -48.89
C THR A 798 29.86 10.62 -48.73
N ASP A 799 30.52 10.32 -49.85
CA ASP A 799 31.78 9.55 -49.90
C ASP A 799 32.91 10.11 -49.05
N THR A 800 32.87 11.41 -48.73
CA THR A 800 33.90 12.05 -47.92
C THR A 800 33.82 11.70 -46.44
N TYR A 801 32.68 11.21 -45.93
CA TYR A 801 32.52 10.86 -44.53
C TYR A 801 33.23 9.55 -44.17
N GLU A 802 34.02 9.57 -43.10
CA GLU A 802 34.60 8.36 -42.50
C GLU A 802 34.12 8.28 -41.05
N VAL A 803 33.89 7.06 -40.55
CA VAL A 803 33.45 6.83 -39.17
C VAL A 803 34.59 7.14 -38.21
N TYR A 804 34.31 7.97 -37.20
CA TYR A 804 35.22 8.20 -36.09
C TYR A 804 35.23 6.97 -35.17
N GLN A 805 36.40 6.38 -34.94
CA GLN A 805 36.61 5.28 -33.98
C GLN A 805 35.60 4.12 -34.14
N ASN A 806 34.97 3.69 -33.04
CA ASN A 806 34.03 2.56 -32.99
C ASN A 806 32.55 3.00 -33.11
N TYR A 807 32.27 4.24 -33.53
CA TYR A 807 30.91 4.76 -33.73
C TYR A 807 30.31 4.28 -35.05
N SER A 808 30.21 2.96 -35.22
CA SER A 808 29.80 2.25 -36.44
C SER A 808 28.48 2.75 -37.03
N GLU A 809 28.35 2.70 -38.36
CA GLU A 809 27.10 3.02 -39.07
C GLU A 809 25.98 2.03 -38.78
N SER A 810 26.31 0.84 -38.25
CA SER A 810 25.30 -0.12 -37.78
C SER A 810 24.42 0.48 -36.67
N ARG A 811 24.90 1.50 -35.95
CA ARG A 811 24.14 2.22 -34.93
C ARG A 811 23.03 3.09 -35.51
N LEU A 812 23.15 3.54 -36.77
CA LEU A 812 22.06 4.27 -37.42
C LEU A 812 20.81 3.41 -37.67
N ILE A 813 20.92 2.09 -37.58
CA ILE A 813 19.84 1.16 -37.93
C ILE A 813 19.58 0.14 -36.81
N ASP A 814 20.14 0.36 -35.61
CA ASP A 814 19.99 -0.51 -34.44
C ASP A 814 18.75 -0.20 -33.60
N GLU A 815 17.95 0.80 -34.01
CA GLU A 815 16.73 1.28 -33.34
C GLU A 815 16.96 1.92 -31.97
N SER A 816 18.21 2.17 -31.58
CA SER A 816 18.55 2.86 -30.36
C SER A 816 18.72 4.36 -30.60
N ASP A 817 18.03 5.16 -29.82
CA ASP A 817 18.30 6.59 -29.79
C ASP A 817 19.61 6.91 -29.06
N ASP A 818 20.10 6.02 -28.21
CA ASP A 818 21.22 6.27 -27.28
C ASP A 818 22.58 5.91 -27.87
N THR A 819 22.60 5.09 -28.92
CA THR A 819 23.78 4.91 -29.75
C THR A 819 23.81 5.96 -30.86
N PHE A 820 24.98 6.19 -31.46
CA PHE A 820 25.11 7.08 -32.62
C PHE A 820 26.31 6.71 -33.49
N VAL A 821 26.19 7.05 -34.78
CA VAL A 821 27.33 7.17 -35.69
C VAL A 821 27.93 8.57 -35.55
N TRP A 822 29.25 8.68 -35.67
CA TRP A 822 29.95 9.97 -35.67
C TRP A 822 30.91 10.05 -36.85
N TYR A 823 30.67 11.00 -37.76
CA TYR A 823 31.49 11.17 -38.97
C TYR A 823 32.61 12.20 -38.76
N ASN A 824 33.85 11.79 -39.01
CA ASN A 824 35.07 12.53 -38.63
C ASN A 824 35.48 13.69 -39.58
N LYS A 825 34.55 14.23 -40.38
CA LYS A 825 34.81 15.35 -41.29
C LYS A 825 33.76 16.44 -41.17
N ASN A 826 34.20 17.68 -41.35
CA ASN A 826 33.31 18.84 -41.38
C ASN A 826 32.31 18.72 -42.51
N SER A 827 31.03 18.68 -42.15
CA SER A 827 29.91 18.68 -43.09
C SER A 827 29.84 19.96 -43.90
N LYS A 828 29.56 19.83 -45.19
CA LYS A 828 29.28 20.92 -46.14
C LYS A 828 27.81 20.94 -46.52
N VAL A 829 27.32 22.08 -47.00
CA VAL A 829 26.00 22.13 -47.66
C VAL A 829 25.99 21.15 -48.83
N GLY A 830 24.96 20.30 -48.88
CA GLY A 830 24.80 19.25 -49.89
C GLY A 830 25.24 17.85 -49.44
N ASP A 831 25.99 17.72 -48.34
CA ASP A 831 26.31 16.40 -47.76
C ASP A 831 25.03 15.69 -47.31
N PHE A 832 24.99 14.35 -47.38
CA PHE A 832 23.82 13.55 -47.06
C PHE A 832 24.16 12.28 -46.27
N VAL A 833 23.20 11.80 -45.49
CA VAL A 833 23.16 10.49 -44.82
C VAL A 833 21.76 9.92 -44.97
N GLY A 834 21.63 8.63 -45.24
CA GLY A 834 20.35 8.00 -45.50
C GLY A 834 20.45 6.49 -45.61
N LEU A 835 19.44 5.87 -46.21
CA LEU A 835 19.32 4.44 -46.43
C LEU A 835 19.05 4.10 -47.91
N ASP A 836 19.67 3.03 -48.41
CA ASP A 836 19.26 2.26 -49.61
C ASP A 836 18.49 1.02 -49.16
N LEU A 837 17.22 0.94 -49.56
CA LEU A 837 16.30 -0.13 -49.20
C LEU A 837 16.50 -1.42 -50.04
N GLY A 838 17.47 -1.41 -50.97
CA GLY A 838 17.86 -2.51 -51.85
C GLY A 838 17.10 -2.56 -53.17
N GLU A 839 15.83 -2.17 -53.16
CA GLU A 839 14.93 -2.08 -54.32
C GLU A 839 13.88 -0.97 -54.07
N VAL A 840 13.07 -0.64 -55.07
CA VAL A 840 11.99 0.34 -54.92
C VAL A 840 10.88 -0.28 -54.06
N LYS A 841 10.59 0.33 -52.91
CA LYS A 841 9.59 -0.14 -51.95
C LYS A 841 8.60 0.99 -51.59
N PRO A 842 7.34 0.66 -51.24
CA PRO A 842 6.42 1.63 -50.67
C PRO A 842 6.92 2.05 -49.29
N LEU A 843 6.96 3.33 -48.99
CA LEU A 843 7.45 3.85 -47.72
C LEU A 843 6.28 4.01 -46.74
N GLY A 844 6.54 3.83 -45.45
CA GLY A 844 5.66 4.21 -44.34
C GLY A 844 6.30 5.31 -43.48
N LEU A 845 6.21 5.19 -42.17
CA LEU A 845 6.85 6.13 -41.24
C LEU A 845 8.38 6.12 -41.41
N VAL A 846 8.96 7.27 -41.74
CA VAL A 846 10.40 7.50 -41.73
C VAL A 846 10.76 8.28 -40.48
N ARG A 847 11.68 7.72 -39.69
CA ARG A 847 12.17 8.34 -38.47
C ARG A 847 13.67 8.47 -38.52
N PHE A 848 14.19 9.61 -38.09
CA PHE A 848 15.62 9.77 -37.87
C PHE A 848 15.93 10.74 -36.74
N VAL A 849 17.07 10.55 -36.09
CA VAL A 849 17.52 11.35 -34.94
C VAL A 849 18.83 12.05 -35.28
N MET A 850 18.75 13.37 -35.43
CA MET A 850 19.86 14.24 -35.80
C MET A 850 20.58 14.76 -34.54
N GLY A 851 21.89 14.56 -34.45
CA GLY A 851 22.67 14.84 -33.25
C GLY A 851 22.59 13.71 -32.22
N ALA A 852 23.35 13.84 -31.12
CA ALA A 852 23.35 12.90 -30.01
C ALA A 852 23.80 13.57 -28.70
N SER A 853 24.94 14.25 -28.73
CA SER A 853 25.48 15.04 -27.61
C SER A 853 26.36 16.19 -28.11
N GLY A 854 26.26 17.35 -27.48
CA GLY A 854 27.05 18.54 -27.85
C GLY A 854 26.57 19.21 -29.14
N ASN A 855 27.46 19.94 -29.84
CA ASN A 855 27.07 20.80 -30.96
C ASN A 855 27.19 20.18 -32.37
N ASP A 856 27.39 18.86 -32.43
CA ASP A 856 27.74 18.09 -33.62
C ASP A 856 26.49 17.57 -34.37
N TYR A 857 25.74 18.49 -34.97
CA TYR A 857 24.50 18.24 -35.72
C TYR A 857 24.29 19.31 -36.82
N TRP A 858 23.52 19.02 -37.87
CA TRP A 858 23.22 20.00 -38.92
C TRP A 858 22.17 21.04 -38.50
N ALA A 859 22.37 22.32 -38.88
CA ALA A 859 21.43 23.40 -38.54
C ALA A 859 20.18 23.46 -39.45
N GLY A 860 20.26 22.83 -40.63
CA GLY A 860 19.14 22.70 -41.56
C GLY A 860 19.37 21.55 -42.53
N TYR A 861 18.33 20.78 -42.84
CA TYR A 861 18.42 19.59 -43.68
C TYR A 861 17.08 19.25 -44.33
N ASP A 862 17.14 18.76 -45.57
CA ASP A 862 16.00 18.28 -46.33
C ASP A 862 15.91 16.76 -46.24
N LEU A 863 14.75 16.22 -45.87
CA LEU A 863 14.43 14.80 -46.07
C LEU A 863 14.04 14.62 -47.54
N GLU A 864 14.73 13.71 -48.24
CA GLU A 864 14.59 13.46 -49.66
C GLU A 864 14.44 11.96 -49.95
N TYR A 865 13.77 11.63 -51.05
CA TYR A 865 13.63 10.26 -51.53
C TYR A 865 13.91 10.15 -53.03
N SER A 866 14.27 8.95 -53.50
CA SER A 866 14.57 8.66 -54.91
C SER A 866 14.31 7.19 -55.25
N THR A 867 13.88 6.92 -56.48
CA THR A 867 13.77 5.56 -57.02
C THR A 867 15.06 5.08 -57.69
N ASP A 868 15.93 6.00 -58.16
CA ASP A 868 17.09 5.70 -59.01
C ASP A 868 18.44 6.09 -58.38
N GLY A 869 18.43 6.80 -57.25
CA GLY A 869 19.62 7.27 -56.55
C GLY A 869 20.36 8.40 -57.26
N GLN A 870 19.83 8.92 -58.37
CA GLN A 870 20.41 10.02 -59.16
C GLN A 870 19.57 11.29 -59.03
N LYS A 871 18.24 11.17 -59.07
CA LYS A 871 17.30 12.28 -58.95
C LYS A 871 16.50 12.15 -57.66
N TYR A 872 16.67 13.12 -56.77
CA TYR A 872 16.00 13.16 -55.48
C TYR A 872 14.88 14.20 -55.45
N THR A 873 13.78 13.84 -54.80
CA THR A 873 12.65 14.72 -54.51
C THR A 873 12.67 15.07 -53.03
N VAL A 874 12.57 16.36 -52.70
CA VAL A 874 12.46 16.83 -51.30
C VAL A 874 11.05 16.54 -50.79
N TYR A 875 10.95 15.80 -49.69
CA TYR A 875 9.71 15.56 -48.97
C TYR A 875 9.42 16.70 -47.98
N GLY A 876 10.40 17.08 -47.16
CA GLY A 876 10.24 18.12 -46.15
C GLY A 876 11.57 18.70 -45.68
N SER A 877 11.57 19.97 -45.28
CA SER A 877 12.76 20.70 -44.81
C SER A 877 12.68 20.95 -43.31
N TYR A 878 13.77 20.66 -42.61
CA TYR A 878 13.84 20.76 -41.16
C TYR A 878 15.01 21.64 -40.73
N SER A 879 14.89 22.24 -39.55
CA SER A 879 15.97 22.98 -38.90
C SER A 879 16.11 22.58 -37.43
N GLN A 880 17.31 22.72 -36.90
CA GLN A 880 17.65 22.32 -35.54
C GLN A 880 18.61 23.32 -34.89
N ASN A 881 18.38 23.59 -33.60
CA ASN A 881 19.23 24.40 -32.72
C ASN A 881 19.45 23.76 -31.33
N VAL A 882 19.03 22.51 -31.15
CA VAL A 882 19.19 21.68 -29.95
C VAL A 882 20.14 20.52 -30.24
N GLU A 883 20.77 19.92 -29.23
CA GLU A 883 21.86 18.94 -29.41
C GLU A 883 21.45 17.60 -30.03
N LYS A 884 20.19 17.18 -29.84
CA LYS A 884 19.60 15.95 -30.37
C LYS A 884 18.15 16.26 -30.76
N LYS A 885 17.72 15.84 -31.95
CA LYS A 885 16.36 16.08 -32.44
C LYS A 885 15.84 14.87 -33.21
N THR A 886 14.73 14.32 -32.73
CA THR A 886 13.95 13.30 -33.45
C THR A 886 13.06 13.95 -34.48
N VAL A 887 13.05 13.39 -35.69
CA VAL A 887 12.15 13.76 -36.78
C VAL A 887 11.45 12.50 -37.25
N GLU A 888 10.12 12.55 -37.25
CA GLU A 888 9.24 11.51 -37.76
C GLU A 888 8.39 12.11 -38.88
N ALA A 889 8.33 11.40 -40.00
CA ALA A 889 7.66 11.83 -41.21
C ALA A 889 6.98 10.63 -41.87
N ASP A 890 5.67 10.69 -42.05
CA ASP A 890 4.94 9.60 -42.69
C ASP A 890 4.97 9.76 -44.21
N LEU A 891 5.74 8.88 -44.86
CA LEU A 891 5.88 8.83 -46.31
C LEU A 891 4.95 7.78 -46.96
N THR A 892 3.91 7.34 -46.25
CA THR A 892 2.88 6.45 -46.80
C THR A 892 2.31 6.98 -48.12
N GLY A 893 2.32 6.12 -49.16
CA GLY A 893 1.92 6.47 -50.53
C GLY A 893 3.07 6.85 -51.47
N ILE A 894 4.31 6.94 -50.97
CA ILE A 894 5.52 7.20 -51.78
C ILE A 894 6.27 5.89 -52.02
N ASN A 895 6.67 5.62 -53.27
CA ASN A 895 7.59 4.53 -53.61
C ASN A 895 9.01 5.07 -53.79
N ALA A 896 9.98 4.52 -53.07
CA ALA A 896 11.38 4.88 -53.22
C ALA A 896 12.31 3.71 -52.93
N ARG A 897 13.52 3.75 -53.49
CA ARG A 897 14.61 2.87 -53.11
C ARG A 897 15.55 3.55 -52.12
N TYR A 898 15.73 4.85 -52.25
CA TYR A 898 16.66 5.63 -51.45
C TYR A 898 15.90 6.68 -50.65
N VAL A 899 16.16 6.78 -49.35
CA VAL A 899 15.65 7.83 -48.47
C VAL A 899 16.82 8.44 -47.73
N ARG A 900 16.99 9.76 -47.75
CA ARG A 900 18.15 10.42 -47.14
C ARG A 900 17.80 11.79 -46.58
N VAL A 901 18.62 12.26 -45.65
CA VAL A 901 18.65 13.66 -45.25
C VAL A 901 19.84 14.36 -45.87
N ARG A 902 19.64 15.53 -46.46
CA ARG A 902 20.67 16.35 -47.12
C ARG A 902 20.83 17.68 -46.41
N ASN A 903 22.04 18.01 -46.00
CA ASN A 903 22.38 19.27 -45.35
C ASN A 903 22.08 20.48 -46.24
N THR A 904 21.38 21.48 -45.71
CA THR A 904 21.03 22.72 -46.42
C THR A 904 21.68 23.96 -45.85
N LYS A 905 22.34 23.88 -44.68
CA LYS A 905 22.98 25.03 -44.02
C LYS A 905 24.42 24.71 -43.61
N GLU A 906 25.32 25.65 -43.90
CA GLU A 906 26.73 25.52 -43.52
C GLU A 906 26.86 25.65 -41.99
N LYS A 907 27.41 24.62 -41.34
CA LYS A 907 27.70 24.63 -39.89
C LYS A 907 29.10 24.13 -39.53
N ASN A 908 29.83 23.50 -40.47
CA ASN A 908 31.19 22.98 -40.26
C ASN A 908 31.32 22.10 -38.99
N VAL A 909 30.52 21.03 -38.91
CA VAL A 909 30.49 20.11 -37.76
C VAL A 909 30.87 18.69 -38.16
N TRP A 910 31.30 17.87 -37.21
CA TRP A 910 31.42 16.43 -37.39
C TRP A 910 30.08 15.80 -37.08
N LEU A 911 29.37 15.28 -38.07
CA LEU A 911 27.98 14.90 -37.89
C LEU A 911 27.81 13.71 -36.94
N LYS A 912 27.05 13.89 -35.85
CA LYS A 912 26.46 12.80 -35.07
C LYS A 912 25.02 12.55 -35.50
N MET A 913 24.64 11.28 -35.58
CA MET A 913 23.27 10.88 -35.89
C MET A 913 22.98 9.55 -35.21
N SER A 914 21.89 9.50 -34.44
CA SER A 914 21.59 8.38 -33.54
C SER A 914 20.87 7.25 -34.26
N ASP A 915 19.76 7.55 -34.93
CA ASP A 915 18.90 6.56 -35.57
C ASP A 915 18.42 7.05 -36.94
N PHE A 916 18.16 6.13 -37.86
CA PHE A 916 17.48 6.33 -39.14
C PHE A 916 16.77 5.03 -39.53
N ARG A 917 15.44 5.05 -39.54
CA ARG A 917 14.59 3.94 -39.98
C ARG A 917 13.56 4.38 -41.01
N VAL A 918 13.24 3.45 -41.90
CA VAL A 918 12.14 3.56 -42.87
C VAL A 918 11.23 2.37 -42.64
N ASN A 919 10.01 2.64 -42.21
CA ASN A 919 9.01 1.61 -41.96
C ASN A 919 8.30 1.21 -43.26
N LYS A 920 7.81 -0.02 -43.32
CA LYS A 920 6.72 -0.45 -44.18
C LYS A 920 5.52 0.46 -43.90
N PRO A 921 4.69 0.75 -44.91
CA PRO A 921 3.36 1.28 -44.66
C PRO A 921 2.64 0.38 -43.64
N LYS A 922 1.72 0.93 -42.85
CA LYS A 922 0.71 0.06 -42.24
C LYS A 922 0.05 -0.68 -43.40
N ASP A 923 0.07 -2.01 -43.38
CA ASP A 923 -0.52 -2.84 -44.44
C ASP A 923 -2.04 -2.68 -44.40
N THR A 924 -2.54 -1.54 -44.87
CA THR A 924 -3.96 -1.33 -45.13
C THR A 924 -4.16 -1.66 -46.60
N PHE A 925 -4.87 -2.75 -46.85
CA PHE A 925 -5.30 -3.13 -48.18
C PHE A 925 -6.77 -2.77 -48.36
N VAL A 926 -7.23 -2.84 -49.60
CA VAL A 926 -8.65 -2.66 -49.90
C VAL A 926 -9.50 -3.70 -49.20
N ASP A 927 -10.66 -3.29 -48.71
CA ASP A 927 -11.69 -4.22 -48.26
C ASP A 927 -12.39 -4.80 -49.49
N THR A 928 -12.27 -6.11 -49.71
CA THR A 928 -12.79 -6.77 -50.91
C THR A 928 -13.06 -8.26 -50.65
N ASN A 929 -14.10 -8.79 -51.29
CA ASN A 929 -14.36 -10.23 -51.38
C ASN A 929 -13.72 -10.89 -52.62
N ASN A 930 -13.01 -10.13 -53.46
CA ASN A 930 -12.29 -10.67 -54.61
C ASN A 930 -10.82 -10.90 -54.25
N ASP A 931 -10.42 -12.17 -54.18
CA ASP A 931 -9.07 -12.59 -53.77
C ASP A 931 -7.95 -11.97 -54.62
N SER A 932 -8.20 -11.68 -55.90
CA SER A 932 -7.20 -11.09 -56.79
C SER A 932 -6.91 -9.61 -56.48
N LEU A 933 -7.81 -8.94 -55.75
CA LEU A 933 -7.73 -7.52 -55.43
C LEU A 933 -7.20 -7.26 -54.00
N LYS A 934 -7.10 -8.29 -53.16
CA LYS A 934 -6.71 -8.17 -51.73
C LYS A 934 -5.34 -7.52 -51.47
N ASN A 935 -4.47 -7.45 -52.47
CA ASN A 935 -3.14 -6.85 -52.35
C ASN A 935 -3.08 -5.41 -52.86
N ILE A 936 -4.21 -4.81 -53.26
CA ILE A 936 -4.27 -3.38 -53.62
C ILE A 936 -4.17 -2.57 -52.33
N ALA A 937 -3.14 -1.73 -52.26
CA ALA A 937 -2.84 -0.93 -51.08
C ALA A 937 -3.81 0.25 -50.90
N THR A 938 -3.99 0.67 -49.66
CA THR A 938 -4.72 1.88 -49.26
C THR A 938 -3.83 2.77 -48.40
N VAL A 939 -4.16 4.06 -48.30
CA VAL A 939 -3.53 5.03 -47.40
C VAL A 939 -4.60 5.51 -46.43
N ILE A 940 -4.41 5.31 -45.13
CA ILE A 940 -5.43 5.59 -44.11
C ILE A 940 -4.80 6.35 -42.94
N ASP A 941 -5.37 7.50 -42.60
CA ASP A 941 -5.01 8.30 -41.43
C ASP A 941 -6.27 8.83 -40.71
N ALA A 942 -6.08 9.77 -39.76
CA ALA A 942 -7.17 10.30 -38.94
C ALA A 942 -8.16 11.20 -39.71
N GLU A 943 -7.76 11.75 -40.86
CA GLU A 943 -8.53 12.71 -41.65
C GLU A 943 -9.01 12.13 -42.99
N LYS A 944 -8.39 11.06 -43.49
CA LYS A 944 -8.74 10.48 -44.79
C LYS A 944 -8.39 9.00 -44.97
N ALA A 945 -9.02 8.39 -45.98
CA ALA A 945 -8.68 7.08 -46.51
C ALA A 945 -8.71 7.08 -48.05
N LEU A 946 -7.74 6.44 -48.69
CA LEU A 946 -7.56 6.45 -50.15
C LEU A 946 -7.18 5.07 -50.66
N ILE A 947 -7.78 4.63 -51.77
CA ILE A 947 -7.26 3.47 -52.52
C ILE A 947 -6.09 3.94 -53.40
N VAL A 948 -4.93 3.27 -53.29
CA VAL A 948 -3.81 3.53 -54.20
C VAL A 948 -4.18 3.01 -55.58
N SER A 949 -4.35 3.92 -56.55
CA SER A 949 -4.82 3.62 -57.90
C SER A 949 -4.00 2.50 -58.55
N PRO A 950 -4.61 1.33 -58.85
CA PRO A 950 -3.90 0.23 -59.49
C PRO A 950 -3.56 0.56 -60.94
N ALA A 951 -2.43 0.03 -61.42
CA ALA A 951 -1.94 0.30 -62.78
C ALA A 951 -2.81 -0.34 -63.88
N ASP A 952 -3.48 -1.46 -63.56
CA ASP A 952 -4.33 -2.22 -64.46
C ASP A 952 -5.83 -1.99 -64.17
N ALA A 953 -6.67 -2.23 -65.18
CA ALA A 953 -8.12 -2.19 -64.99
C ALA A 953 -8.60 -3.33 -64.09
N ILE A 954 -9.52 -3.02 -63.19
CA ILE A 954 -10.16 -3.94 -62.25
C ILE A 954 -11.40 -4.52 -62.91
N THR A 955 -11.67 -5.81 -62.70
CA THR A 955 -12.95 -6.41 -63.06
C THR A 955 -13.65 -6.90 -61.81
N LEU A 956 -14.88 -6.46 -61.58
CA LEU A 956 -15.77 -6.98 -60.54
C LEU A 956 -16.88 -7.80 -61.21
N ASN A 957 -17.00 -9.08 -60.86
CA ASN A 957 -18.17 -9.88 -61.19
C ASN A 957 -19.37 -9.45 -60.32
N SER A 958 -20.57 -9.99 -60.60
CA SER A 958 -21.75 -9.74 -59.76
C SER A 958 -21.42 -9.96 -58.27
N ASP A 959 -21.82 -9.01 -57.43
CA ASP A 959 -21.62 -8.97 -55.98
C ASP A 959 -20.15 -8.88 -55.49
N GLU A 960 -19.20 -8.77 -56.41
CA GLU A 960 -17.82 -8.43 -56.04
C GLU A 960 -17.71 -6.92 -55.76
N TYR A 961 -16.88 -6.57 -54.77
CA TYR A 961 -16.67 -5.18 -54.37
C TYR A 961 -15.20 -4.85 -54.10
N ILE A 962 -14.88 -3.56 -54.08
CA ILE A 962 -13.59 -3.01 -53.62
C ILE A 962 -13.85 -1.75 -52.79
N GLY A 963 -13.19 -1.60 -51.64
CA GLY A 963 -13.50 -0.53 -50.70
C GLY A 963 -12.39 -0.20 -49.70
N LEU A 964 -12.74 0.67 -48.76
CA LEU A 964 -11.90 1.25 -47.71
C LEU A 964 -12.48 0.92 -46.32
N THR A 965 -11.60 0.75 -45.33
CA THR A 965 -11.96 0.62 -43.90
C THR A 965 -11.32 1.75 -43.09
N LEU A 966 -12.13 2.66 -42.55
CA LEU A 966 -11.69 3.81 -41.76
C LEU A 966 -11.25 3.41 -40.34
N LEU A 967 -10.52 4.30 -39.65
CA LEU A 967 -10.02 4.12 -38.26
C LEU A 967 -11.12 4.23 -37.18
N GLY A 968 -12.34 3.76 -37.48
CA GLY A 968 -13.54 3.87 -36.63
C GLY A 968 -14.76 4.35 -37.42
N ILE A 969 -15.90 4.53 -36.74
CA ILE A 969 -17.06 5.17 -37.35
C ILE A 969 -16.79 6.68 -37.39
N LYS A 970 -16.84 7.25 -38.59
CA LYS A 970 -16.55 8.66 -38.82
C LYS A 970 -17.73 9.36 -39.50
N GLU A 971 -17.84 10.66 -39.24
CA GLU A 971 -18.64 11.56 -40.05
C GLU A 971 -17.88 11.83 -41.35
N LEU A 972 -18.47 11.43 -42.49
CA LEU A 972 -17.84 11.57 -43.79
C LEU A 972 -18.00 13.01 -44.29
N ALA A 973 -16.89 13.66 -44.63
CA ALA A 973 -16.88 15.04 -45.10
C ALA A 973 -16.98 15.13 -46.62
N ASP A 974 -16.30 14.25 -47.34
CA ASP A 974 -16.24 14.24 -48.82
C ASP A 974 -15.83 12.86 -49.35
N ILE A 975 -16.32 12.49 -50.54
CA ILE A 975 -15.89 11.28 -51.25
C ILE A 975 -15.51 11.66 -52.69
N ASP A 976 -14.22 11.91 -52.94
CA ASP A 976 -13.69 12.18 -54.28
C ASP A 976 -13.46 10.86 -55.04
N LEU A 977 -14.48 10.49 -55.83
CA LEU A 977 -14.55 9.27 -56.61
C LEU A 977 -14.44 9.57 -58.11
N GLN A 978 -13.35 9.12 -58.74
CA GLN A 978 -13.08 9.30 -60.16
C GLN A 978 -12.79 7.95 -60.84
N LEU A 979 -13.73 7.49 -61.68
CA LEU A 979 -13.68 6.19 -62.35
C LEU A 979 -13.64 6.32 -63.89
N GLU A 980 -12.99 5.37 -64.57
CA GLU A 980 -13.09 5.17 -66.03
C GLU A 980 -13.87 3.88 -66.32
N ASN A 981 -14.99 3.94 -67.05
CA ASN A 981 -15.91 2.83 -67.34
C ASN A 981 -16.56 2.18 -66.09
N GLY A 982 -16.74 2.95 -65.01
CA GLY A 982 -17.28 2.49 -63.73
C GLY A 982 -18.74 2.86 -63.47
N GLU A 983 -19.47 3.39 -64.46
CA GLU A 983 -20.80 4.00 -64.29
C GLU A 983 -21.88 3.00 -63.84
N ALA A 984 -21.64 1.70 -64.00
CA ALA A 984 -22.53 0.62 -63.57
C ALA A 984 -22.30 0.18 -62.11
N LEU A 985 -21.27 0.69 -61.43
CA LEU A 985 -20.97 0.36 -60.03
C LEU A 985 -21.78 1.23 -59.07
N THR A 986 -22.10 0.67 -57.91
CA THR A 986 -22.81 1.39 -56.84
C THR A 986 -21.84 1.68 -55.69
N LEU A 987 -21.76 2.94 -55.26
CA LEU A 987 -21.05 3.34 -54.05
C LEU A 987 -21.95 3.07 -52.84
N GLN A 988 -21.41 2.40 -51.82
CA GLN A 988 -22.10 2.12 -50.58
C GLN A 988 -21.27 2.49 -49.37
N VAL A 989 -21.94 2.96 -48.32
CA VAL A 989 -21.35 3.25 -47.01
C VAL A 989 -22.01 2.36 -45.96
N SER A 990 -21.23 1.85 -45.01
CA SER A 990 -21.71 1.06 -43.89
C SER A 990 -20.97 1.40 -42.61
N LYS A 991 -21.67 1.33 -41.48
CA LYS A 991 -21.04 1.37 -40.14
C LYS A 991 -20.50 0.00 -39.72
N ASN A 992 -21.09 -1.11 -40.19
CA ASN A 992 -20.99 -2.42 -39.56
C ASN A 992 -20.85 -3.63 -40.53
N LYS A 993 -20.70 -3.37 -41.83
CA LYS A 993 -20.67 -4.35 -42.94
C LYS A 993 -21.96 -5.14 -43.20
N ILE A 994 -23.01 -4.95 -42.41
CA ILE A 994 -24.34 -5.55 -42.65
C ILE A 994 -25.23 -4.53 -43.36
N ASP A 995 -25.35 -3.33 -42.80
CA ASP A 995 -26.19 -2.28 -43.35
C ASP A 995 -25.43 -1.44 -44.35
N TRP A 996 -25.79 -1.57 -45.61
CA TRP A 996 -25.20 -0.79 -46.68
C TRP A 996 -26.22 0.21 -47.20
N VAL A 997 -25.85 1.49 -47.14
CA VAL A 997 -26.60 2.60 -47.72
C VAL A 997 -25.97 2.94 -49.06
N ASP A 998 -26.78 3.04 -50.12
CA ASP A 998 -26.32 3.53 -51.42
C ASP A 998 -26.14 5.05 -51.34
N VAL A 999 -24.97 5.55 -51.75
CA VAL A 999 -24.58 6.96 -51.58
C VAL A 999 -24.19 7.57 -52.92
N ASP A 1000 -24.64 8.80 -53.17
CA ASP A 1000 -24.15 9.63 -54.26
C ASP A 1000 -22.85 10.33 -53.80
N PRO A 1001 -21.69 10.11 -54.46
CA PRO A 1001 -20.44 10.77 -54.10
C PRO A 1001 -20.51 12.30 -54.17
N GLU A 1002 -21.46 12.89 -54.91
CA GLU A 1002 -21.66 14.35 -54.96
C GLU A 1002 -22.60 14.89 -53.84
N SER A 1003 -23.11 14.03 -52.96
CA SER A 1003 -23.98 14.44 -51.84
C SER A 1003 -23.21 15.25 -50.80
N THR A 1004 -23.82 16.34 -50.32
CA THR A 1004 -23.32 17.09 -49.14
C THR A 1004 -23.85 16.54 -47.81
N ASP A 1005 -24.73 15.54 -47.86
CA ASP A 1005 -25.31 14.85 -46.70
C ASP A 1005 -24.91 13.38 -46.80
N LEU A 1006 -23.71 13.07 -46.30
CA LEU A 1006 -23.13 11.73 -46.33
C LEU A 1006 -23.41 11.02 -45.00
N PRO A 1007 -23.79 9.73 -45.01
CA PRO A 1007 -24.02 8.99 -43.78
C PRO A 1007 -22.69 8.74 -43.04
N ASN A 1008 -22.75 8.69 -41.70
CA ASN A 1008 -21.63 8.21 -40.90
C ASN A 1008 -21.26 6.77 -41.30
N GLY A 1009 -19.97 6.47 -41.41
CA GLY A 1009 -19.50 5.17 -41.89
C GLY A 1009 -18.14 4.78 -41.35
N ARG A 1010 -17.89 3.47 -41.33
CA ARG A 1010 -16.55 2.88 -41.14
C ARG A 1010 -16.06 2.21 -42.43
N TYR A 1011 -16.98 1.71 -43.25
CA TYR A 1011 -16.69 0.99 -44.48
C TYR A 1011 -17.31 1.72 -45.67
N VAL A 1012 -16.52 1.93 -46.72
CA VAL A 1012 -16.96 2.58 -47.96
C VAL A 1012 -16.54 1.71 -49.13
N ARG A 1013 -17.47 1.27 -49.99
CA ARG A 1013 -17.16 0.34 -51.09
C ARG A 1013 -17.84 0.68 -52.40
N LEU A 1014 -17.22 0.27 -53.50
CA LEU A 1014 -17.84 0.12 -54.81
C LEU A 1014 -18.23 -1.34 -55.02
N ILE A 1015 -19.49 -1.62 -55.30
CA ILE A 1015 -20.01 -2.97 -55.56
C ILE A 1015 -20.64 -3.06 -56.95
N ASN A 1016 -20.46 -4.19 -57.62
CA ASN A 1016 -21.18 -4.50 -58.85
C ASN A 1016 -22.51 -5.20 -58.53
N LYS A 1017 -23.63 -4.48 -58.61
CA LYS A 1017 -25.00 -5.04 -58.45
C LYS A 1017 -25.61 -5.55 -59.76
N THR A 1018 -24.84 -5.63 -60.84
CA THR A 1018 -25.31 -6.10 -62.15
C THR A 1018 -24.87 -7.53 -62.42
N ASP A 1019 -25.64 -8.25 -63.23
CA ASP A 1019 -25.35 -9.66 -63.58
C ASP A 1019 -24.11 -9.81 -64.50
N ALA A 1020 -23.59 -8.72 -65.06
CA ALA A 1020 -22.46 -8.73 -65.99
C ALA A 1020 -21.18 -8.23 -65.31
N PRO A 1021 -20.00 -8.81 -65.62
CA PRO A 1021 -18.73 -8.28 -65.12
C PRO A 1021 -18.51 -6.84 -65.58
N VAL A 1022 -18.11 -5.96 -64.66
CA VAL A 1022 -17.78 -4.56 -64.94
C VAL A 1022 -16.27 -4.38 -64.84
N THR A 1023 -15.65 -3.99 -65.96
CA THR A 1023 -14.20 -3.68 -66.03
C THR A 1023 -13.99 -2.17 -66.05
N PHE A 1024 -13.28 -1.63 -65.06
CA PHE A 1024 -13.11 -0.19 -64.84
C PHE A 1024 -11.71 0.15 -64.32
N LYS A 1025 -11.36 1.44 -64.30
CA LYS A 1025 -10.15 1.93 -63.61
C LYS A 1025 -10.52 2.92 -62.52
N ILE A 1026 -9.78 2.87 -61.41
CA ILE A 1026 -9.86 3.85 -60.33
C ILE A 1026 -8.76 4.89 -60.57
N ASN A 1027 -9.15 6.13 -60.90
CA ASN A 1027 -8.22 7.25 -60.99
C ASN A 1027 -8.04 7.91 -59.62
N ASN A 1028 -9.15 8.07 -58.88
CA ASN A 1028 -9.15 8.49 -57.49
C ASN A 1028 -10.31 7.81 -56.74
N PHE A 1029 -10.08 7.41 -55.49
CA PHE A 1029 -11.12 6.99 -54.56
C PHE A 1029 -10.67 7.39 -53.16
N LEU A 1030 -10.89 8.66 -52.84
CA LEU A 1030 -10.52 9.31 -51.59
C LEU A 1030 -11.77 9.59 -50.75
N VAL A 1031 -11.74 9.20 -49.49
CA VAL A 1031 -12.75 9.54 -48.48
C VAL A 1031 -12.09 10.47 -47.47
N THR A 1032 -12.67 11.65 -47.27
CA THR A 1032 -12.24 12.61 -46.23
C THR A 1032 -13.25 12.59 -45.10
N VAL A 1033 -12.80 12.72 -43.86
CA VAL A 1033 -13.65 12.66 -42.66
C VAL A 1033 -13.47 13.89 -41.77
N ASN A 1034 -14.51 14.22 -41.01
CA ASN A 1034 -14.40 15.24 -39.96
C ASN A 1034 -13.65 14.69 -38.74
N ALA A 1035 -13.02 15.59 -37.99
CA ALA A 1035 -12.38 15.25 -36.73
C ALA A 1035 -13.43 14.85 -35.68
N GLY A 1036 -13.26 13.69 -35.05
CA GLY A 1036 -14.16 13.18 -34.03
C GLY A 1036 -14.38 11.66 -34.14
N ASP A 1037 -15.11 11.11 -33.18
CA ASP A 1037 -15.55 9.71 -33.18
C ASP A 1037 -17.08 9.69 -33.23
N ALA A 1038 -17.63 9.24 -34.35
CA ALA A 1038 -19.07 9.19 -34.58
C ALA A 1038 -19.70 7.89 -34.06
N SER A 1039 -18.95 7.11 -33.27
CA SER A 1039 -19.43 5.90 -32.61
C SER A 1039 -20.25 6.19 -31.36
N PHE A 1040 -20.20 7.41 -30.82
CA PHE A 1040 -20.87 7.79 -29.57
C PHE A 1040 -21.92 8.89 -29.78
N GLU A 1041 -23.06 8.76 -29.11
CA GLU A 1041 -24.09 9.80 -29.00
C GLU A 1041 -24.51 9.92 -27.53
N ALA A 1042 -24.30 11.08 -26.92
CA ALA A 1042 -24.65 11.35 -25.52
C ALA A 1042 -25.64 12.51 -25.40
N SER A 1043 -26.56 12.42 -24.44
CA SER A 1043 -27.53 13.49 -24.16
C SER A 1043 -26.97 14.61 -23.27
N ALA A 1044 -25.74 14.46 -22.77
CA ALA A 1044 -25.06 15.39 -21.89
C ALA A 1044 -23.55 15.39 -22.21
N PRO A 1045 -22.83 16.51 -21.99
CA PRO A 1045 -21.39 16.55 -22.12
C PRO A 1045 -20.71 15.68 -21.06
N GLU A 1046 -19.51 15.19 -21.35
CA GLU A 1046 -18.64 14.49 -20.41
C GLU A 1046 -18.00 15.44 -19.38
N ALA A 1047 -17.66 14.90 -18.21
CA ALA A 1047 -16.81 15.58 -17.24
C ALA A 1047 -15.34 15.61 -17.70
N ASP A 1048 -14.59 16.65 -17.31
CA ASP A 1048 -13.19 16.81 -17.69
C ASP A 1048 -12.35 15.55 -17.38
N GLY A 1049 -11.76 14.94 -18.41
CA GLY A 1049 -10.95 13.71 -18.31
C GLY A 1049 -11.74 12.40 -18.42
N TYR A 1050 -13.07 12.44 -18.55
CA TYR A 1050 -13.94 11.27 -18.56
C TYR A 1050 -14.59 11.00 -19.93
N VAL A 1051 -13.78 10.96 -20.99
CA VAL A 1051 -14.28 10.79 -22.36
C VAL A 1051 -14.92 9.41 -22.60
N PRO A 1052 -15.93 9.27 -23.49
CA PRO A 1052 -16.61 8.00 -23.74
C PRO A 1052 -15.71 6.83 -24.17
N GLN A 1053 -14.57 7.12 -24.82
CA GLN A 1053 -13.61 6.11 -25.26
C GLN A 1053 -13.01 5.33 -24.10
N ASN A 1054 -12.96 5.93 -22.89
CA ASN A 1054 -12.48 5.27 -21.69
C ASN A 1054 -13.31 4.02 -21.35
N MET A 1055 -14.57 3.91 -21.80
CA MET A 1055 -15.38 2.70 -21.58
C MET A 1055 -14.92 1.48 -22.37
N PHE A 1056 -13.93 1.61 -23.26
CA PHE A 1056 -13.50 0.56 -24.18
C PHE A 1056 -11.98 0.54 -24.41
N ASP A 1057 -11.20 1.22 -23.56
CA ASP A 1057 -9.76 1.40 -23.76
C ASP A 1057 -8.91 0.27 -23.14
N GLY A 1058 -9.53 -0.66 -22.40
CA GLY A 1058 -8.86 -1.75 -21.72
C GLY A 1058 -8.18 -1.35 -20.41
N ASN A 1059 -8.41 -0.13 -19.93
CA ASN A 1059 -7.74 0.45 -18.77
C ASN A 1059 -8.72 0.71 -17.63
N LEU A 1060 -8.63 -0.09 -16.56
CA LEU A 1060 -9.51 0.03 -15.40
C LEU A 1060 -9.30 1.30 -14.56
N ALA A 1061 -8.27 2.09 -14.83
CA ALA A 1061 -8.02 3.36 -14.15
C ALA A 1061 -8.77 4.54 -14.77
N THR A 1062 -9.14 4.45 -16.05
CA THR A 1062 -9.90 5.48 -16.78
C THR A 1062 -11.40 5.16 -16.73
N SER A 1063 -12.25 6.16 -16.91
CA SER A 1063 -13.71 5.95 -16.92
C SER A 1063 -14.41 7.04 -17.71
N TYR A 1064 -15.62 6.76 -18.16
CA TYR A 1064 -16.57 7.73 -18.65
C TYR A 1064 -17.50 8.20 -17.52
N LYS A 1065 -17.86 9.49 -17.54
CA LYS A 1065 -18.76 10.13 -16.59
C LYS A 1065 -19.39 11.36 -17.26
N PRO A 1066 -20.73 11.45 -17.33
CA PRO A 1066 -21.39 12.65 -17.83
C PRO A 1066 -21.35 13.77 -16.78
N ASP A 1067 -21.18 15.02 -17.21
CA ASP A 1067 -21.23 16.22 -16.36
C ASP A 1067 -22.69 16.70 -16.22
N THR A 1068 -23.52 15.88 -15.57
CA THR A 1068 -24.94 16.20 -15.35
C THR A 1068 -25.51 15.50 -14.12
N THR A 1069 -26.56 16.10 -13.56
CA THR A 1069 -27.44 15.48 -12.56
C THR A 1069 -28.82 15.15 -13.12
N GLU A 1070 -29.11 15.51 -14.37
CA GLU A 1070 -30.39 15.23 -15.02
C GLU A 1070 -30.43 13.82 -15.62
N ALA A 1071 -31.64 13.32 -15.91
CA ALA A 1071 -31.82 12.07 -16.64
C ALA A 1071 -31.21 12.18 -18.05
N GLY A 1072 -30.64 11.09 -18.55
CA GLY A 1072 -29.90 11.12 -19.81
C GLY A 1072 -29.53 9.74 -20.34
N TYR A 1073 -28.81 9.74 -21.46
CA TYR A 1073 -28.29 8.53 -22.07
C TYR A 1073 -26.93 8.73 -22.73
N ILE A 1074 -26.21 7.63 -22.91
CA ILE A 1074 -25.13 7.51 -23.90
C ILE A 1074 -25.36 6.25 -24.73
N THR A 1075 -25.19 6.38 -26.04
CA THR A 1075 -25.29 5.29 -27.03
C THR A 1075 -23.94 5.08 -27.69
N TYR A 1076 -23.57 3.83 -27.91
CA TYR A 1076 -22.38 3.40 -28.62
C TYR A 1076 -22.77 2.50 -29.81
N THR A 1077 -22.40 2.90 -31.02
CA THR A 1077 -22.66 2.10 -32.23
C THR A 1077 -21.56 1.07 -32.46
N LEU A 1078 -21.94 -0.21 -32.59
CA LEU A 1078 -21.02 -1.30 -32.88
C LEU A 1078 -20.76 -1.37 -34.39
N SER A 1079 -19.47 -1.28 -34.76
CA SER A 1079 -19.04 -1.43 -36.15
C SER A 1079 -18.52 -2.83 -36.51
N GLU A 1080 -18.28 -3.67 -35.51
CA GLU A 1080 -17.77 -5.03 -35.67
C GLU A 1080 -18.21 -5.87 -34.47
N LYS A 1081 -18.08 -7.20 -34.59
CA LYS A 1081 -18.44 -8.15 -33.52
C LYS A 1081 -19.90 -8.05 -33.08
N LEU A 1082 -20.83 -7.94 -34.02
CA LEU A 1082 -22.26 -7.74 -33.75
C LEU A 1082 -22.87 -8.92 -32.96
N ASP A 1083 -22.37 -10.14 -33.10
CA ASP A 1083 -22.82 -11.29 -32.31
C ASP A 1083 -22.20 -11.34 -30.91
N VAL A 1084 -22.37 -10.27 -30.12
CA VAL A 1084 -21.90 -10.23 -28.72
C VAL A 1084 -22.73 -11.19 -27.89
N THR A 1085 -22.09 -12.20 -27.28
CA THR A 1085 -22.77 -13.22 -26.48
C THR A 1085 -22.86 -12.83 -25.01
N LYS A 1086 -21.88 -12.07 -24.50
CA LYS A 1086 -21.81 -11.59 -23.13
C LYS A 1086 -21.15 -10.20 -23.07
N MET A 1087 -21.63 -9.35 -22.18
CA MET A 1087 -20.97 -8.10 -21.80
C MET A 1087 -20.68 -8.08 -20.31
N ASN A 1088 -19.46 -7.68 -19.95
CA ASN A 1088 -19.10 -7.32 -18.58
C ASN A 1088 -18.97 -5.80 -18.51
N ILE A 1089 -19.78 -5.16 -17.67
CA ILE A 1089 -19.81 -3.71 -17.52
C ILE A 1089 -19.42 -3.35 -16.09
N ILE A 1090 -18.31 -2.62 -15.97
CA ILE A 1090 -17.75 -2.19 -14.69
C ILE A 1090 -18.10 -0.72 -14.49
N GLN A 1091 -18.69 -0.41 -13.33
CA GLN A 1091 -18.92 0.96 -12.86
C GLN A 1091 -18.21 1.18 -11.53
N LYS A 1092 -17.83 2.44 -11.29
CA LYS A 1092 -17.23 2.90 -10.03
C LYS A 1092 -18.07 3.99 -9.37
N ASP A 1093 -17.65 4.44 -8.20
CA ASP A 1093 -18.37 5.38 -7.34
C ASP A 1093 -19.69 4.78 -6.82
N ASN A 1094 -20.83 5.25 -7.33
CA ASN A 1094 -22.17 4.86 -6.88
C ASN A 1094 -22.85 3.96 -7.91
N ILE A 1095 -23.62 2.99 -7.42
CA ILE A 1095 -24.47 2.15 -8.26
C ILE A 1095 -25.55 3.02 -8.92
N SER A 1096 -25.44 3.19 -10.23
CA SER A 1096 -26.33 4.06 -11.02
C SER A 1096 -27.74 3.49 -11.20
N ASN A 1097 -27.90 2.16 -11.23
CA ASN A 1097 -29.12 1.50 -11.71
C ASN A 1097 -29.52 1.92 -13.13
N ALA A 1098 -28.56 2.40 -13.94
CA ALA A 1098 -28.82 2.77 -15.33
C ALA A 1098 -29.30 1.54 -16.12
N ARG A 1099 -30.31 1.72 -16.96
CA ARG A 1099 -30.82 0.66 -17.84
C ARG A 1099 -29.84 0.43 -18.97
N VAL A 1100 -29.55 -0.84 -19.25
CA VAL A 1100 -28.71 -1.27 -20.37
C VAL A 1100 -29.61 -1.78 -21.48
N LEU A 1101 -29.59 -1.10 -22.61
CA LEU A 1101 -30.39 -1.46 -23.79
C LEU A 1101 -29.48 -1.78 -24.97
N VAL A 1102 -29.93 -2.69 -25.82
CA VAL A 1102 -29.28 -3.00 -27.10
C VAL A 1102 -30.26 -2.84 -28.25
N LEU A 1103 -29.76 -2.42 -29.41
CA LEU A 1103 -30.51 -2.38 -30.65
C LEU A 1103 -30.28 -3.68 -31.41
N VAL A 1104 -31.34 -4.45 -31.63
CA VAL A 1104 -31.32 -5.79 -32.25
C VAL A 1104 -32.37 -5.89 -33.35
N ASP A 1105 -32.30 -6.95 -34.16
CA ASP A 1105 -33.34 -7.25 -35.16
C ASP A 1105 -34.59 -7.85 -34.50
N GLY A 1106 -35.76 -7.24 -34.75
CA GLY A 1106 -37.08 -7.72 -34.30
C GLY A 1106 -38.01 -8.07 -35.46
N GLU A 1107 -39.22 -8.55 -35.15
CA GLU A 1107 -40.18 -9.03 -36.17
C GLU A 1107 -40.58 -7.97 -37.21
N ASN A 1108 -40.49 -6.67 -36.88
CA ASN A 1108 -40.91 -5.55 -37.72
C ASN A 1108 -39.79 -4.51 -37.96
N GLY A 1109 -38.53 -4.94 -37.93
CA GLY A 1109 -37.35 -4.07 -38.03
C GLY A 1109 -36.61 -3.99 -36.70
N ARG A 1110 -35.69 -3.03 -36.57
CA ARG A 1110 -34.87 -2.89 -35.36
C ARG A 1110 -35.66 -2.34 -34.18
N GLU A 1111 -35.40 -2.90 -33.01
CA GLU A 1111 -36.00 -2.44 -31.76
C GLU A 1111 -34.98 -2.38 -30.62
N TRP A 1112 -35.22 -1.45 -29.70
CA TRP A 1112 -34.45 -1.33 -28.46
C TRP A 1112 -35.00 -2.31 -27.43
N VAL A 1113 -34.15 -3.23 -26.99
CA VAL A 1113 -34.48 -4.19 -25.94
C VAL A 1113 -33.64 -3.89 -24.71
N GLN A 1114 -34.29 -3.75 -23.56
CA GLN A 1114 -33.58 -3.68 -22.30
C GLN A 1114 -33.05 -5.08 -21.96
N VAL A 1115 -31.73 -5.19 -21.84
CA VAL A 1115 -31.03 -6.45 -21.56
C VAL A 1115 -30.46 -6.52 -20.16
N GLY A 1116 -30.44 -5.41 -19.42
CA GLY A 1116 -30.00 -5.41 -18.03
C GLY A 1116 -30.10 -4.05 -17.35
N THR A 1117 -29.49 -3.97 -16.18
CA THR A 1117 -29.40 -2.77 -15.34
C THR A 1117 -28.03 -2.75 -14.67
N LEU A 1118 -27.45 -1.56 -14.47
CA LEU A 1118 -26.20 -1.37 -13.74
C LEU A 1118 -26.45 -1.32 -12.23
N ASP A 1119 -26.84 -2.44 -11.63
CA ASP A 1119 -27.21 -2.58 -10.21
C ASP A 1119 -26.07 -3.10 -9.31
N LYS A 1120 -24.93 -3.48 -9.91
CA LYS A 1120 -23.71 -3.92 -9.23
C LYS A 1120 -22.47 -3.17 -9.73
N SER A 1121 -21.35 -3.22 -9.02
CA SER A 1121 -20.08 -2.64 -9.47
C SER A 1121 -19.54 -3.34 -10.73
N LEU A 1122 -19.70 -4.66 -10.82
CA LEU A 1122 -19.54 -5.44 -12.05
C LEU A 1122 -20.88 -6.08 -12.42
N ASN A 1123 -21.35 -5.81 -13.63
CA ASN A 1123 -22.60 -6.33 -14.18
C ASN A 1123 -22.29 -7.28 -15.34
N GLU A 1124 -22.76 -8.52 -15.23
CA GLU A 1124 -22.65 -9.54 -16.28
C GLU A 1124 -23.98 -9.59 -17.03
N ILE A 1125 -23.97 -9.19 -18.29
CA ILE A 1125 -25.15 -9.19 -19.17
C ILE A 1125 -24.97 -10.28 -20.22
N TYR A 1126 -25.84 -11.28 -20.21
CA TYR A 1126 -25.81 -12.34 -21.21
C TYR A 1126 -26.87 -12.10 -22.29
N LEU A 1127 -26.51 -12.42 -23.52
CA LEU A 1127 -27.30 -12.10 -24.72
C LEU A 1127 -27.56 -13.38 -25.55
N PRO A 1128 -28.09 -14.46 -24.95
CA PRO A 1128 -28.21 -15.76 -25.62
C PRO A 1128 -29.30 -15.82 -26.71
N PHE A 1129 -30.14 -14.79 -26.83
CA PHE A 1129 -31.35 -14.81 -27.65
C PHE A 1129 -31.29 -13.91 -28.89
N TRP A 1130 -30.21 -13.14 -29.05
CA TRP A 1130 -30.13 -12.08 -30.05
C TRP A 1130 -28.91 -12.29 -30.96
N GLU A 1131 -29.15 -12.22 -32.27
CA GLU A 1131 -28.10 -12.11 -33.29
C GLU A 1131 -27.95 -10.64 -33.68
N ASN A 1132 -26.75 -10.22 -34.06
CA ASN A 1132 -26.46 -8.86 -34.53
C ASN A 1132 -26.90 -7.70 -33.61
N ILE A 1133 -26.10 -7.40 -32.59
CA ILE A 1133 -26.22 -6.22 -31.74
C ILE A 1133 -25.59 -5.00 -32.42
N TYR A 1134 -26.42 -4.05 -32.82
CA TYR A 1134 -26.01 -2.88 -33.60
C TYR A 1134 -25.55 -1.71 -32.72
N GLU A 1135 -26.23 -1.47 -31.61
CA GLU A 1135 -25.94 -0.36 -30.71
C GLU A 1135 -26.14 -0.77 -29.25
N LEU A 1136 -25.37 -0.17 -28.36
CA LEU A 1136 -25.47 -0.30 -26.91
C LEU A 1136 -25.85 1.05 -26.32
N LYS A 1137 -26.85 1.09 -25.43
CA LYS A 1137 -27.31 2.31 -24.79
C LYS A 1137 -27.38 2.15 -23.27
N PHE A 1138 -26.84 3.13 -22.56
CA PHE A 1138 -26.98 3.29 -21.13
C PHE A 1138 -27.92 4.47 -20.87
N GLU A 1139 -29.06 4.22 -20.23
CA GLU A 1139 -30.07 5.24 -19.94
C GLU A 1139 -30.27 5.36 -18.43
N TRP A 1140 -30.11 6.57 -17.87
CA TRP A 1140 -30.15 6.82 -16.44
C TRP A 1140 -31.20 7.87 -16.04
N ASP A 1141 -31.67 7.77 -14.80
CA ASP A 1141 -32.58 8.72 -14.19
C ASP A 1141 -31.82 9.89 -13.54
N ALA A 1142 -32.54 10.97 -13.18
CA ALA A 1142 -31.95 12.13 -12.52
C ALA A 1142 -31.27 11.75 -11.18
N ASN A 1143 -30.07 12.29 -10.96
CA ASN A 1143 -29.16 12.00 -9.84
C ASN A 1143 -28.58 10.56 -9.82
N SER A 1144 -28.68 9.86 -10.95
CA SER A 1144 -28.22 8.47 -11.09
C SER A 1144 -27.28 8.29 -12.30
N ALA A 1145 -26.59 9.35 -12.70
CA ALA A 1145 -25.59 9.30 -13.75
C ALA A 1145 -24.49 8.25 -13.45
N PRO A 1146 -24.15 7.37 -14.40
CA PRO A 1146 -23.15 6.32 -14.18
C PRO A 1146 -21.71 6.84 -14.34
N THR A 1147 -20.79 6.28 -13.57
CA THR A 1147 -19.34 6.34 -13.85
C THR A 1147 -18.91 4.97 -14.38
N ILE A 1148 -18.85 4.80 -15.71
CA ILE A 1148 -18.55 3.52 -16.36
C ILE A 1148 -17.05 3.44 -16.61
N THR A 1149 -16.40 2.47 -15.98
CA THR A 1149 -14.97 2.22 -16.14
C THR A 1149 -14.69 1.50 -17.43
N GLU A 1150 -15.37 0.38 -17.68
CA GLU A 1150 -15.01 -0.52 -18.77
C GLU A 1150 -16.22 -1.35 -19.22
N VAL A 1151 -16.30 -1.61 -20.52
CA VAL A 1151 -17.34 -2.42 -21.17
C VAL A 1151 -16.68 -3.47 -22.06
N ILE A 1152 -16.53 -4.66 -21.50
CA ILE A 1152 -15.89 -5.80 -22.17
C ILE A 1152 -16.96 -6.58 -22.92
N LYS A 1153 -16.83 -6.62 -24.24
CA LYS A 1153 -17.68 -7.40 -25.16
C LYS A 1153 -17.02 -8.74 -25.45
N LEU A 1154 -17.73 -9.82 -25.18
CA LEU A 1154 -17.27 -11.19 -25.36
C LEU A 1154 -18.16 -11.89 -26.39
N ASN A 1155 -17.53 -12.53 -27.38
CA ASN A 1155 -18.18 -13.19 -28.50
C ASN A 1155 -17.76 -14.67 -28.52
N ASP A 1156 -18.07 -15.38 -27.44
CA ASP A 1156 -17.84 -16.81 -27.31
C ASP A 1156 -19.10 -17.45 -26.70
N ALA A 1157 -19.66 -18.42 -27.41
CA ALA A 1157 -20.85 -19.14 -26.96
C ALA A 1157 -20.57 -20.01 -25.72
N ASN A 1158 -19.32 -20.42 -25.49
CA ASN A 1158 -18.93 -21.20 -24.31
C ASN A 1158 -19.02 -20.40 -23.00
N LEU A 1159 -19.15 -19.08 -23.08
CA LEU A 1159 -19.31 -18.19 -21.92
C LEU A 1159 -20.77 -18.02 -21.50
N LEU A 1160 -21.72 -18.58 -22.26
CA LEU A 1160 -23.13 -18.56 -21.91
C LEU A 1160 -23.42 -19.64 -20.85
N PRO A 1161 -24.30 -19.35 -19.87
CA PRO A 1161 -24.78 -20.34 -18.93
C PRO A 1161 -25.50 -21.49 -19.64
N ASP A 1162 -25.19 -22.73 -19.26
CA ASP A 1162 -25.87 -23.92 -19.75
C ASP A 1162 -27.27 -24.03 -19.15
N ARG A 1163 -28.27 -23.77 -20.00
CA ARG A 1163 -29.70 -23.84 -19.68
C ARG A 1163 -30.32 -25.18 -20.04
N SER A 1164 -29.59 -26.05 -20.76
CA SER A 1164 -30.14 -27.28 -21.34
C SER A 1164 -30.59 -28.26 -20.27
N VAL A 1165 -29.79 -28.44 -19.20
CA VAL A 1165 -30.09 -29.40 -18.13
C VAL A 1165 -31.39 -29.05 -17.40
N LEU A 1166 -31.58 -27.78 -17.02
CA LEU A 1166 -32.80 -27.34 -16.35
C LEU A 1166 -34.01 -27.42 -17.29
N GLN A 1167 -33.84 -27.03 -18.56
CA GLN A 1167 -34.90 -27.11 -19.56
C GLN A 1167 -35.34 -28.55 -19.83
N GLU A 1168 -34.39 -29.47 -19.98
CA GLU A 1168 -34.66 -30.91 -20.16
C GLU A 1168 -35.35 -31.51 -18.93
N TYR A 1169 -34.90 -31.13 -17.71
CA TYR A 1169 -35.55 -31.58 -16.49
C TYR A 1169 -37.01 -31.13 -16.45
N ILE A 1170 -37.29 -29.85 -16.68
CA ILE A 1170 -38.66 -29.29 -16.74
C ILE A 1170 -39.50 -29.98 -17.82
N ASN A 1171 -38.96 -30.17 -19.02
CA ASN A 1171 -39.67 -30.84 -20.12
C ASN A 1171 -39.98 -32.31 -19.83
N GLY A 1172 -39.18 -32.96 -18.97
CA GLY A 1172 -39.37 -34.34 -18.54
C GLY A 1172 -40.36 -34.52 -17.39
N LEU A 1173 -40.81 -33.44 -16.74
CA LEU A 1173 -41.78 -33.53 -15.65
C LEU A 1173 -43.17 -33.91 -16.19
N ASN A 1174 -43.72 -35.02 -15.67
CA ASN A 1174 -45.08 -35.46 -15.95
C ASN A 1174 -45.81 -35.70 -14.61
N ILE A 1175 -46.17 -34.60 -13.95
CA ILE A 1175 -46.75 -34.57 -12.59
C ILE A 1175 -48.18 -34.03 -12.71
N ASP A 1176 -49.17 -34.83 -12.32
CA ASP A 1176 -50.59 -34.45 -12.30
C ASP A 1176 -50.97 -33.98 -10.88
N GLU A 1177 -51.69 -32.86 -10.78
CA GLU A 1177 -52.12 -32.27 -9.50
C GLU A 1177 -52.96 -33.25 -8.67
N ASP A 1178 -53.80 -34.07 -9.33
CA ASP A 1178 -54.75 -34.98 -8.69
C ASP A 1178 -54.06 -36.19 -7.99
N GLU A 1179 -52.79 -36.46 -8.31
CA GLU A 1179 -52.03 -37.60 -7.75
C GLU A 1179 -51.33 -37.28 -6.41
N TYR A 1180 -51.34 -36.01 -5.97
CA TYR A 1180 -50.58 -35.55 -4.81
C TYR A 1180 -51.44 -34.70 -3.85
N THR A 1181 -50.97 -34.51 -2.61
CA THR A 1181 -51.62 -33.58 -1.67
C THR A 1181 -51.48 -32.14 -2.15
N SER A 1182 -52.52 -31.32 -1.93
CA SER A 1182 -52.54 -29.92 -2.35
C SER A 1182 -51.36 -29.11 -1.80
N GLU A 1183 -50.94 -29.36 -0.56
CA GLU A 1183 -49.80 -28.66 0.05
C GLU A 1183 -48.47 -29.00 -0.62
N SER A 1184 -48.22 -30.28 -0.95
CA SER A 1184 -46.96 -30.69 -1.57
C SER A 1184 -46.89 -30.26 -3.04
N TYR A 1185 -48.02 -30.30 -3.75
CA TYR A 1185 -48.12 -29.82 -5.12
C TYR A 1185 -47.91 -28.31 -5.23
N GLN A 1186 -48.46 -27.51 -4.30
CA GLN A 1186 -48.28 -26.05 -4.32
C GLN A 1186 -46.79 -25.66 -4.22
N VAL A 1187 -46.02 -26.30 -3.34
CA VAL A 1187 -44.57 -26.04 -3.21
C VAL A 1187 -43.84 -26.38 -4.51
N PHE A 1188 -44.19 -27.51 -5.15
CA PHE A 1188 -43.67 -27.86 -6.46
C PHE A 1188 -44.02 -26.82 -7.52
N ALA A 1189 -45.27 -26.39 -7.61
CA ALA A 1189 -45.73 -25.41 -8.59
C ALA A 1189 -45.00 -24.06 -8.43
N GLU A 1190 -44.78 -23.62 -7.19
CA GLU A 1190 -44.00 -22.41 -6.88
C GLU A 1190 -42.54 -22.54 -7.36
N LYS A 1191 -41.88 -23.68 -7.12
CA LYS A 1191 -40.51 -23.93 -7.57
C LYS A 1191 -40.41 -24.09 -9.09
N LEU A 1192 -41.41 -24.69 -9.74
CA LEU A 1192 -41.48 -24.80 -11.20
C LEU A 1192 -41.64 -23.41 -11.83
N ALA A 1193 -42.48 -22.55 -11.27
CA ALA A 1193 -42.62 -21.17 -11.72
C ALA A 1193 -41.28 -20.41 -11.61
N ALA A 1194 -40.62 -20.48 -10.45
CA ALA A 1194 -39.31 -19.85 -10.25
C ALA A 1194 -38.23 -20.37 -11.22
N ALA A 1195 -38.22 -21.67 -11.50
CA ALA A 1195 -37.29 -22.25 -12.46
C ALA A 1195 -37.54 -21.78 -13.91
N ASN A 1196 -38.81 -21.65 -14.30
CA ASN A 1196 -39.18 -21.08 -15.61
C ASN A 1196 -38.80 -19.59 -15.71
N GLU A 1197 -38.93 -18.81 -14.64
CA GLU A 1197 -38.46 -17.41 -14.60
C GLU A 1197 -36.94 -17.32 -14.81
N VAL A 1198 -36.15 -18.20 -14.18
CA VAL A 1198 -34.70 -18.28 -14.37
C VAL A 1198 -34.33 -18.64 -15.82
N LEU A 1199 -35.05 -19.58 -16.45
CA LEU A 1199 -34.83 -19.93 -17.85
C LEU A 1199 -35.16 -18.80 -18.82
N ALA A 1200 -36.20 -18.02 -18.54
CA ALA A 1200 -36.62 -16.89 -19.37
C ALA A 1200 -35.75 -15.63 -19.17
N ASN A 1201 -35.09 -15.50 -18.02
CA ASN A 1201 -34.25 -14.35 -17.71
C ASN A 1201 -32.87 -14.49 -18.37
N ASN A 1202 -32.57 -13.58 -19.31
CA ASN A 1202 -31.28 -13.56 -20.00
C ASN A 1202 -30.09 -13.38 -19.03
N ASN A 1203 -30.27 -12.67 -17.91
CA ASN A 1203 -29.19 -12.40 -16.94
C ASN A 1203 -29.00 -13.48 -15.88
N SER A 1204 -29.76 -14.59 -15.93
CA SER A 1204 -29.51 -15.73 -15.05
C SER A 1204 -28.15 -16.37 -15.36
N ASN A 1205 -27.24 -16.31 -14.40
CA ASN A 1205 -25.94 -16.97 -14.44
C ASN A 1205 -26.06 -18.49 -14.17
N GLN A 1206 -24.96 -19.23 -14.30
CA GLN A 1206 -24.95 -20.68 -14.11
C GLN A 1206 -25.42 -21.09 -12.70
N LYS A 1207 -24.96 -20.39 -11.66
CA LYS A 1207 -25.32 -20.70 -10.27
C LYS A 1207 -26.82 -20.54 -10.01
N ALA A 1208 -27.47 -19.54 -10.60
CA ALA A 1208 -28.91 -19.35 -10.52
C ALA A 1208 -29.67 -20.50 -11.21
N ILE A 1209 -29.18 -20.98 -12.36
CA ILE A 1209 -29.75 -22.13 -13.08
C ILE A 1209 -29.60 -23.40 -12.26
N ASP A 1210 -28.41 -23.65 -11.72
CA ASP A 1210 -28.11 -24.85 -10.90
C ASP A 1210 -28.96 -24.87 -9.62
N ASN A 1211 -29.09 -23.72 -8.94
CA ASN A 1211 -29.95 -23.59 -7.76
C ASN A 1211 -31.43 -23.81 -8.09
N ALA A 1212 -31.92 -23.25 -9.21
CA ALA A 1212 -33.29 -23.46 -9.64
C ALA A 1212 -33.57 -24.94 -9.97
N LEU A 1213 -32.60 -25.63 -10.57
CA LEU A 1213 -32.67 -27.08 -10.80
C LEU A 1213 -32.73 -27.85 -9.49
N ALA A 1214 -31.81 -27.58 -8.56
CA ALA A 1214 -31.74 -28.28 -7.27
C ALA A 1214 -33.00 -28.06 -6.42
N ASP A 1215 -33.51 -26.82 -6.38
CA ASP A 1215 -34.75 -26.46 -5.69
C ASP A 1215 -35.96 -27.18 -6.29
N LEU A 1216 -36.05 -27.24 -7.63
CA LEU A 1216 -37.11 -27.94 -8.33
C LEU A 1216 -37.04 -29.46 -8.12
N GLN A 1217 -35.84 -30.05 -8.20
CA GLN A 1217 -35.60 -31.45 -7.88
C GLN A 1217 -36.03 -31.79 -6.45
N THR A 1218 -35.62 -30.97 -5.49
CA THR A 1218 -36.01 -31.13 -4.09
C THR A 1218 -37.53 -31.04 -3.91
N ALA A 1219 -38.20 -30.13 -4.62
CA ALA A 1219 -39.65 -30.01 -4.57
C ALA A 1219 -40.35 -31.26 -5.15
N VAL A 1220 -39.82 -31.81 -6.25
CA VAL A 1220 -40.32 -33.06 -6.85
C VAL A 1220 -40.12 -34.26 -5.89
N GLU A 1221 -38.96 -34.36 -5.25
CA GLU A 1221 -38.67 -35.44 -4.27
C GLU A 1221 -39.57 -35.38 -3.04
N ASN A 1222 -40.06 -34.19 -2.68
CA ASN A 1222 -40.92 -33.96 -1.52
C ASN A 1222 -42.43 -34.03 -1.84
N LEU A 1223 -42.83 -34.39 -3.06
CA LEU A 1223 -44.22 -34.62 -3.41
C LEU A 1223 -44.80 -35.78 -2.59
N VAL A 1224 -46.00 -35.58 -2.01
CA VAL A 1224 -46.68 -36.56 -1.17
C VAL A 1224 -47.91 -37.09 -1.92
N PRO A 1225 -47.97 -38.40 -2.26
CA PRO A 1225 -49.10 -38.98 -2.97
C PRO A 1225 -50.42 -38.79 -2.21
N SER A 1226 -51.51 -38.50 -2.93
CA SER A 1226 -52.85 -38.52 -2.37
C SER A 1226 -53.25 -39.97 -2.02
N VAL A 1227 -53.80 -40.19 -0.83
CA VAL A 1227 -54.28 -41.53 -0.42
C VAL A 1227 -55.69 -41.71 -0.95
N GLU A 1228 -55.89 -42.60 -1.91
CA GLU A 1228 -57.23 -42.98 -2.39
C GLU A 1228 -58.03 -43.57 -1.22
N ALA A 1229 -59.24 -43.05 -0.95
CA ALA A 1229 -60.12 -43.60 0.08
C ALA A 1229 -60.47 -45.07 -0.24
N ASP A 1230 -60.46 -45.96 0.75
CA ASP A 1230 -60.92 -47.33 0.58
C ASP A 1230 -62.45 -47.34 0.47
N LYS A 1231 -62.90 -47.31 -0.79
CA LYS A 1231 -64.32 -47.31 -1.14
C LYS A 1231 -64.91 -48.71 -1.28
N ILE A 1232 -64.19 -49.77 -0.89
CA ILE A 1232 -64.68 -51.14 -1.06
C ILE A 1232 -65.97 -51.35 -0.25
N ALA A 1233 -66.02 -50.88 1.00
CA ALA A 1233 -67.20 -51.01 1.84
C ALA A 1233 -68.40 -50.21 1.29
N LEU A 1234 -68.15 -48.98 0.83
CA LEU A 1234 -69.16 -48.13 0.21
C LEU A 1234 -69.69 -48.77 -1.08
N LYS A 1235 -68.81 -49.35 -1.91
CA LYS A 1235 -69.19 -50.06 -3.14
C LYS A 1235 -70.12 -51.24 -2.86
N ILE A 1236 -69.81 -52.05 -1.85
CA ILE A 1236 -70.65 -53.19 -1.46
C ILE A 1236 -72.03 -52.70 -1.01
N ALA A 1237 -72.09 -51.62 -0.21
CA ALA A 1237 -73.35 -51.04 0.24
C ALA A 1237 -74.18 -50.47 -0.92
N ILE A 1238 -73.53 -49.79 -1.87
CA ILE A 1238 -74.15 -49.28 -3.10
C ILE A 1238 -74.69 -50.42 -3.96
N ASP A 1239 -73.93 -51.51 -4.14
CA ASP A 1239 -74.38 -52.64 -4.95
C ASP A 1239 -75.59 -53.34 -4.32
N LEU A 1240 -75.63 -53.47 -3.00
CA LEU A 1240 -76.81 -53.95 -2.26
C LEU A 1240 -78.00 -53.00 -2.43
N ALA A 1241 -77.78 -51.70 -2.30
CA ALA A 1241 -78.83 -50.70 -2.41
C ALA A 1241 -79.38 -50.57 -3.85
N ASN A 1242 -78.52 -50.67 -4.87
CA ASN A 1242 -78.88 -50.62 -6.28
C ASN A 1242 -79.62 -51.89 -6.74
N ALA A 1243 -79.48 -53.01 -6.02
CA ALA A 1243 -80.22 -54.25 -6.29
C ALA A 1243 -81.67 -54.23 -5.81
N ILE A 1244 -82.05 -53.27 -4.96
CA ILE A 1244 -83.43 -53.10 -4.48
C ILE A 1244 -84.24 -52.38 -5.57
N THR A 1245 -85.31 -53.03 -6.04
CA THR A 1245 -86.15 -52.52 -7.12
C THR A 1245 -87.34 -51.69 -6.61
N ASP A 1246 -87.98 -50.91 -7.49
CA ASP A 1246 -89.20 -50.18 -7.14
C ASP A 1246 -90.35 -51.12 -6.70
N GLU A 1247 -90.33 -52.39 -7.13
CA GLU A 1247 -91.30 -53.41 -6.74
C GLU A 1247 -91.06 -53.90 -5.30
N ASP A 1248 -89.79 -54.01 -4.88
CA ASP A 1248 -89.39 -54.35 -3.49
C ASP A 1248 -89.78 -53.24 -2.50
N LEU A 1249 -89.82 -51.99 -2.96
CA LEU A 1249 -90.17 -50.80 -2.16
C LEU A 1249 -91.68 -50.52 -2.11
N ALA A 1250 -92.50 -51.25 -2.87
CA ALA A 1250 -93.94 -50.96 -3.06
C ALA A 1250 -94.79 -51.06 -1.78
N ASN A 1251 -94.32 -51.78 -0.75
CA ASN A 1251 -94.99 -51.93 0.55
C ASN A 1251 -94.30 -51.16 1.69
N VAL A 1252 -93.30 -50.32 1.38
CA VAL A 1252 -92.57 -49.49 2.35
C VAL A 1252 -93.20 -48.10 2.41
N VAL A 1253 -93.16 -47.47 3.59
CA VAL A 1253 -93.74 -46.12 3.78
C VAL A 1253 -93.03 -45.11 2.87
N PRO A 1254 -93.75 -44.26 2.09
CA PRO A 1254 -93.13 -43.41 1.07
C PRO A 1254 -91.98 -42.53 1.56
N ALA A 1255 -92.08 -41.97 2.77
CA ALA A 1255 -91.02 -41.14 3.34
C ALA A 1255 -89.68 -41.89 3.50
N VAL A 1256 -89.72 -43.20 3.80
CA VAL A 1256 -88.54 -44.05 3.93
C VAL A 1256 -87.97 -44.44 2.55
N VAL A 1257 -88.84 -44.59 1.55
CA VAL A 1257 -88.44 -44.85 0.16
C VAL A 1257 -87.67 -43.65 -0.40
N ASP A 1258 -88.17 -42.43 -0.15
CA ASP A 1258 -87.52 -41.20 -0.60
C ASP A 1258 -86.16 -41.00 0.10
N GLU A 1259 -86.09 -41.26 1.41
CA GLU A 1259 -84.84 -41.20 2.19
C GLU A 1259 -83.82 -42.24 1.72
N PHE A 1260 -84.25 -43.47 1.43
CA PHE A 1260 -83.40 -44.51 0.87
C PHE A 1260 -82.86 -44.16 -0.51
N LYS A 1261 -83.71 -43.64 -1.41
CA LYS A 1261 -83.29 -43.23 -2.76
C LYS A 1261 -82.30 -42.07 -2.69
N ALA A 1262 -82.55 -41.08 -1.83
CA ALA A 1262 -81.61 -39.97 -1.61
C ALA A 1262 -80.25 -40.46 -1.10
N ALA A 1263 -80.23 -41.30 -0.05
CA ALA A 1263 -78.98 -41.83 0.50
C ALA A 1263 -78.21 -42.72 -0.50
N ARG A 1264 -78.91 -43.50 -1.32
CA ARG A 1264 -78.31 -44.31 -2.38
C ARG A 1264 -77.72 -43.43 -3.48
N ASP A 1265 -78.44 -42.41 -3.93
CA ASP A 1265 -77.98 -41.53 -5.00
C ASP A 1265 -76.78 -40.68 -4.52
N GLU A 1266 -76.77 -40.24 -3.26
CA GLU A 1266 -75.64 -39.57 -2.60
C GLU A 1266 -74.42 -40.50 -2.48
N ALA A 1267 -74.61 -41.74 -2.00
CA ALA A 1267 -73.53 -42.74 -1.95
C ALA A 1267 -72.93 -43.01 -3.34
N ASN A 1268 -73.76 -43.12 -4.39
CA ASN A 1268 -73.27 -43.28 -5.76
C ASN A 1268 -72.47 -42.05 -6.25
N ALA A 1269 -72.86 -40.83 -5.85
CA ALA A 1269 -72.12 -39.61 -6.17
C ALA A 1269 -70.75 -39.60 -5.48
N ILE A 1270 -70.68 -39.89 -4.19
CA ILE A 1270 -69.43 -39.95 -3.40
C ILE A 1270 -68.51 -41.08 -3.93
N TYR A 1271 -69.08 -42.23 -4.29
CA TYR A 1271 -68.30 -43.33 -4.88
C TYR A 1271 -67.66 -42.94 -6.21
N GLY A 1272 -68.37 -42.17 -7.05
CA GLY A 1272 -67.90 -41.69 -8.34
C GLY A 1272 -66.92 -40.50 -8.29
N ASP A 1273 -66.82 -39.81 -7.16
CA ASP A 1273 -65.93 -38.66 -6.96
C ASP A 1273 -64.52 -39.11 -6.54
N ARG A 1274 -63.50 -38.93 -7.39
CA ARG A 1274 -62.12 -39.33 -7.08
C ARG A 1274 -61.51 -38.58 -5.88
N GLY A 1275 -62.01 -37.39 -5.54
CA GLY A 1275 -61.54 -36.59 -4.41
C GLY A 1275 -62.22 -36.90 -3.08
N ALA A 1276 -63.19 -37.83 -3.05
CA ALA A 1276 -63.92 -38.15 -1.82
C ALA A 1276 -62.97 -38.72 -0.74
N THR A 1277 -63.05 -38.14 0.45
CA THR A 1277 -62.27 -38.54 1.62
C THR A 1277 -62.76 -39.87 2.19
N GLN A 1278 -62.04 -40.45 3.14
CA GLN A 1278 -62.46 -41.69 3.82
C GLN A 1278 -63.64 -41.48 4.80
N GLU A 1279 -63.89 -40.23 5.23
CA GLU A 1279 -64.97 -39.86 6.15
C GLU A 1279 -66.30 -39.59 5.42
N GLU A 1280 -66.23 -39.09 4.19
CA GLU A 1280 -67.34 -39.04 3.22
C GLU A 1280 -67.72 -40.44 2.72
#